data_AF-A0A2T7NDW6-F1
#
_entry.id   AF-A0A2T7NDW6-F1
#
_cell.length_a   1.000
_cell.length_b   1.000
_cell.length_c   1.000
_cell.angle_alpha   90.00
_cell.angle_beta   90.00
_cell.angle_gamma   90.00
#
_symmetry.space_group_name_H-M   'P 1'
#
loop_
_entity.id
_entity.type
_entity.pdbx_description
1 polymer ?
#
loop_
_entity_poly.entity_id
_entity_poly.type
_entity_poly.pdbx_seq_one_letter_code
_entity_poly.pdbx_strand_id
1 'polypeptide(L)'
;MGTDLFERRGISPRYYIIFAIVVGVFFAAGVLIGWFSHTQPTTQSTSGQTEADDSSYFIDFILNNVNKDNIRNYLREYSKEPRLEGTEKDAELARLMQSQWQANGLDDVHLATYNVLLSFPNKTNPNVIQIKDTTSGKVMFETHKYEVVLTPAENNSDVVPPYNAYSPAADVTGDLIYVNYGRIEDFQLLGNMSVNFTGAIVIARYGKIFRGDKVKNAQRFNASGVILYSDPIDYNVGESKPYPDSWWLPPTGIQRGTVGSDGDQETPLYPSTYYANRVKATSLPTIPCQPIGYIDAIELLSKVRLNVNNYNEVRPVYNVIGLIRGSEEPDRYVLLGNHHDAWVFGAMDPLSGSASLTELTRCQYRAQGHRPRRTIVFCSWDAEEQGLLGSVEWVEPNYTLGIGSSPLLQDVAYESAKLVPSQDPAYTTFYDMWLSRPRSIKTVTEPDLYYSLGSGSDQGAFYQRAGVSCIDMWMTYDEARIPIPYYPLYHSSYETFYAFENFVDPGFLASAAITKFWGILASKMANSKLLPYKVERYSAAVSNFYSSLDKSSWQEHGVNVAAMDSAVHNFTKATKAFQQKLDTDASLLSSSLRLRMVNDRLMQLERAFLDPEGLPGQPAQKHVMFAPSQFDAYVDNSFPGIVDTVLQIQLGNDKWDQLKQQVYIATYTIQSAAFSLEDIGLCLPFMARGKEYSKEPRLEGTEKDAELARLMQSQWQANGLDDVHLATYNVLLSFPNKTNPNVGDLVYVNYGREKDFSYLTKTLSVNLTGAIVIARYGKIYRGDKVKFAERYNAAGVILYSDPSDFNIDLSKPYPDSWWLPPTGIQRGVIAGWCQWRPGNAPTTPIGLTLRHCQKYPVSPSGTLTPLNFLGAPKGKQLLEVKPVYNVIGIIKGSEEPDRYVLLGNHHDAWAFGAFDPLSGAASLTELTRVFGQLLKQGHRPRRTVVFCSWDAEEQGLLGSNEWVEEHLKVLLQRGVAYLNVDYSAVSNFTMAAGTSPLLQDALYEAAKLVPSIDPAFTTIYDMWLHRPTSGEVDKEPYVYYSLGSSSDMAAFYQRAGVSSVDMWITYDEANLPIITYPLYHSSYETFFAYDTFIDPGFVANAAMTKVWGVMTSNLANCKLLPFKVERYSTAVSTFYTSLNKTSWKEHGVNIEAMDSAIMNFTKATKAFQEQIDQSISAKSSPLQLRMVNDRLMQLERAFLDPEGLPGSPDQKHVMFAPSQFDNYVDNSFPGIVDTMVQIQQGYDKWDELKQQVYISTYTIQSVASTLEDIGL
;
A
#
# COMPACT_ATOMS: atom_id res chain seq x y z
N MET A 1 34.09 64.17 18.48
CA MET A 1 32.71 64.48 18.05
C MET A 1 31.81 63.46 18.72
N GLY A 2 30.83 63.75 19.55
CA GLY A 2 30.27 64.99 20.07
C GLY A 2 29.03 64.52 20.85
N THR A 3 28.91 64.88 22.12
CA THR A 3 27.64 64.75 22.84
C THR A 3 27.34 66.07 23.51
N ASP A 4 27.19 67.07 22.66
CA ASP A 4 26.33 68.23 22.90
C ASP A 4 24.88 67.88 22.48
N LEU A 5 24.34 66.82 23.07
CA LEU A 5 23.04 66.26 22.63
C LEU A 5 22.17 65.72 23.77
N PHE A 6 22.38 66.18 25.02
CA PHE A 6 21.58 65.71 26.16
C PHE A 6 21.04 66.79 27.10
N GLU A 7 21.05 68.07 26.70
CA GLU A 7 20.50 69.15 27.54
C GLU A 7 19.09 69.65 27.12
N ARG A 8 18.34 68.93 26.28
CA ARG A 8 17.06 69.45 25.73
C ARG A 8 15.77 68.67 26.01
N ARG A 9 15.75 67.66 26.87
CA ARG A 9 14.49 67.01 27.25
C ARG A 9 14.48 66.76 28.75
N GLY A 10 13.74 67.60 29.49
CA GLY A 10 13.61 67.57 30.95
C GLY A 10 13.01 66.26 31.48
N ILE A 11 13.79 65.18 31.42
CA ILE A 11 13.46 63.87 31.98
C ILE A 11 14.03 63.83 33.38
N SER A 12 13.14 63.70 34.37
CA SER A 12 13.55 63.74 35.78
C SER A 12 14.51 62.58 36.13
N PRO A 13 15.45 62.78 37.07
CA PRO A 13 16.41 61.76 37.51
C PRO A 13 15.79 60.41 37.93
N ARG A 14 14.49 60.39 38.25
CA ARG A 14 13.74 59.21 38.68
C ARG A 14 13.59 58.16 37.56
N TYR A 15 13.54 58.58 36.30
CA TYR A 15 13.44 57.65 35.17
C TYR A 15 14.76 56.92 34.89
N TYR A 16 15.90 57.55 35.20
CA TYR A 16 17.21 56.88 35.10
C TYR A 16 17.38 55.80 36.16
N ILE A 17 16.83 56.00 37.36
CA ILE A 17 16.84 54.99 38.42
C ILE A 17 15.93 53.81 38.03
N ILE A 18 14.74 54.07 37.49
CA ILE A 18 13.83 53.01 37.03
C ILE A 18 14.46 52.24 35.86
N PHE A 19 15.08 52.94 34.89
CA PHE A 19 15.76 52.29 33.77
C PHE A 19 16.97 51.47 34.24
N ALA A 20 17.76 51.97 35.19
CA ALA A 20 18.88 51.23 35.79
C ALA A 20 18.41 50.01 36.59
N ILE A 21 17.26 50.09 37.29
CA ILE A 21 16.65 48.95 37.98
C ILE A 21 16.16 47.91 36.97
N VAL A 22 15.48 48.34 35.91
CA VAL A 22 14.98 47.43 34.85
C VAL A 22 16.14 46.73 34.14
N VAL A 23 17.18 47.49 33.75
CA VAL A 23 18.39 46.91 33.16
C VAL A 23 19.11 46.00 34.14
N GLY A 24 19.16 46.35 35.43
CA GLY A 24 19.72 45.52 36.48
C GLY A 24 18.95 44.20 36.68
N VAL A 25 17.63 44.22 36.59
CA VAL A 25 16.78 43.02 36.65
C VAL A 25 16.97 42.15 35.41
N PHE A 26 17.03 42.74 34.21
CA PHE A 26 17.31 41.98 32.98
C PHE A 26 18.74 41.43 32.94
N PHE A 27 19.71 42.16 33.49
CA PHE A 27 21.09 41.69 33.62
C PHE A 27 21.19 40.57 34.66
N ALA A 28 20.54 40.69 35.82
CA ALA A 28 20.48 39.63 36.83
C ALA A 28 19.76 38.38 36.30
N ALA A 29 18.67 38.55 35.56
CA ALA A 29 17.99 37.46 34.87
C ALA A 29 18.89 36.81 33.80
N GLY A 30 19.61 37.61 33.01
CA GLY A 30 20.58 37.12 32.03
C GLY A 30 21.76 36.36 32.67
N VAL A 31 22.25 36.82 33.82
CA VAL A 31 23.31 36.14 34.60
C VAL A 31 22.77 34.86 35.25
N LEU A 32 21.55 34.84 35.77
CA LEU A 32 20.92 33.63 36.30
C LEU A 32 20.68 32.60 35.19
N ILE A 33 20.15 33.04 34.04
CA ILE A 33 20.01 32.19 32.85
C ILE A 33 21.39 31.66 32.43
N GLY A 34 22.41 32.51 32.34
CA GLY A 34 23.78 32.11 32.01
C GLY A 34 24.40 31.13 33.02
N TRP A 35 24.15 31.31 34.33
CA TRP A 35 24.64 30.42 35.37
C TRP A 35 23.98 29.04 35.27
N PHE A 36 22.65 28.98 35.11
CA PHE A 36 21.95 27.70 34.87
C PHE A 36 22.21 27.11 33.48
N SER A 37 22.74 27.88 32.53
CA SER A 37 23.17 27.41 31.20
C SER A 37 24.60 26.84 31.18
N HIS A 38 25.41 27.02 32.24
CA HIS A 38 26.83 26.65 32.26
C HIS A 38 27.26 25.78 33.44
N THR A 39 26.34 25.28 34.26
CA THR A 39 26.63 24.12 35.11
C THR A 39 26.53 22.84 34.28
N GLN A 40 27.62 22.49 33.58
CA GLN A 40 27.80 21.10 33.14
C GLN A 40 28.00 20.22 34.38
N PRO A 41 27.34 19.05 34.47
CA PRO A 41 27.76 18.03 35.42
C PRO A 41 29.14 17.53 34.98
N THR A 42 30.17 17.76 35.79
CA THR A 42 31.44 17.03 35.67
C THR A 42 31.21 15.58 36.04
N THR A 43 30.84 14.74 35.07
CA THR A 43 30.95 13.29 35.19
C THR A 43 32.33 12.86 34.70
N GLN A 44 33.17 12.48 35.67
CA GLN A 44 34.39 11.71 35.42
C GLN A 44 34.06 10.48 34.58
N SER A 45 34.93 10.19 33.61
CA SER A 45 34.93 8.96 32.84
C SER A 45 35.17 7.76 33.76
N THR A 46 34.11 7.01 34.05
CA THR A 46 34.20 5.60 34.44
C THR A 46 33.69 4.76 33.29
N SER A 47 34.61 4.10 32.61
CA SER A 47 34.37 3.00 31.69
C SER A 47 33.50 1.92 32.36
N GLY A 48 32.35 1.64 31.76
CA GLY A 48 31.51 0.47 32.05
C GLY A 48 30.29 0.74 32.94
N GLN A 49 29.21 1.29 32.37
CA GLN A 49 27.84 1.08 32.86
C GLN A 49 26.85 0.97 31.68
N THR A 50 25.89 0.06 31.84
CA THR A 50 24.92 -0.50 30.90
C THR A 50 23.75 0.43 30.56
N GLU A 51 23.08 0.17 29.44
CA GLU A 51 21.95 0.87 28.80
C GLU A 51 20.65 0.99 29.65
N ALA A 52 20.68 1.70 30.77
CA ALA A 52 19.47 2.05 31.53
C ALA A 52 19.50 3.55 31.85
N ASP A 53 18.62 4.36 31.24
CA ASP A 53 18.30 5.67 31.82
C ASP A 53 16.87 6.16 31.49
N ASP A 54 16.42 6.17 30.21
CA ASP A 54 15.08 6.73 29.90
C ASP A 54 13.89 5.75 30.05
N SER A 55 14.03 4.49 29.65
CA SER A 55 12.94 3.50 29.72
C SER A 55 12.60 3.08 31.16
N SER A 56 13.62 3.00 32.03
CA SER A 56 13.47 2.70 33.46
C SER A 56 12.59 3.71 34.17
N TYR A 57 12.74 5.00 33.84
CA TYR A 57 11.95 6.06 34.47
C TYR A 57 10.45 5.90 34.18
N PHE A 58 10.06 5.72 32.91
CA PHE A 58 8.66 5.52 32.54
C PHE A 58 8.07 4.28 33.21
N ILE A 59 8.83 3.17 33.24
CA ILE A 59 8.42 1.92 33.88
C ILE A 59 8.19 2.11 35.38
N ASP A 60 9.15 2.70 36.09
CA ASP A 60 9.04 2.97 37.54
C ASP A 60 7.87 3.92 37.84
N PHE A 61 7.67 4.93 37.00
CA PHE A 61 6.55 5.85 37.15
C PHE A 61 5.21 5.12 37.02
N ILE A 62 5.03 4.29 36.01
CA ILE A 62 3.80 3.51 35.79
C ILE A 62 3.54 2.56 36.95
N LEU A 63 4.56 1.81 37.39
CA LEU A 63 4.45 0.85 38.49
C LEU A 63 3.95 1.51 39.79
N ASN A 64 4.42 2.72 40.06
CA ASN A 64 4.12 3.47 41.28
C ASN A 64 2.86 4.34 41.20
N ASN A 65 2.40 4.72 39.99
CA ASN A 65 1.33 5.70 39.85
C ASN A 65 0.00 5.15 39.32
N VAL A 66 -0.06 3.96 38.69
CA VAL A 66 -1.33 3.34 38.33
C VAL A 66 -2.13 3.02 39.61
N ASN A 67 -3.32 3.61 39.73
CA ASN A 67 -4.15 3.52 40.93
C ASN A 67 -5.49 2.82 40.66
N LYS A 68 -5.76 1.75 41.42
CA LYS A 68 -6.97 0.94 41.30
C LYS A 68 -8.28 1.68 41.62
N ASP A 69 -8.25 2.65 42.54
CA ASP A 69 -9.43 3.42 42.92
C ASP A 69 -9.83 4.42 41.81
N ASN A 70 -8.86 4.94 41.06
CA ASN A 70 -9.14 5.73 39.86
C ASN A 70 -9.84 4.87 38.80
N ILE A 71 -9.28 3.70 38.49
CA ILE A 71 -9.86 2.76 37.52
C ILE A 71 -11.30 2.40 37.92
N ARG A 72 -11.53 2.09 39.20
CA ARG A 72 -12.86 1.83 39.74
C ARG A 72 -13.83 3.00 39.55
N ASN A 73 -13.39 4.23 39.81
CA ASN A 73 -14.22 5.41 39.68
C ASN A 73 -14.55 5.72 38.21
N TYR A 74 -13.59 5.56 37.30
CA TYR A 74 -13.84 5.68 35.86
C TYR A 74 -14.85 4.62 35.40
N LEU A 75 -14.66 3.34 35.76
CA LEU A 75 -15.58 2.28 35.39
C LEU A 75 -17.01 2.53 35.89
N ARG A 76 -17.14 2.99 37.15
CA ARG A 76 -18.44 3.37 37.73
C ARG A 76 -19.12 4.48 36.95
N GLU A 77 -18.37 5.50 36.53
CA GLU A 77 -18.90 6.65 35.80
C GLU A 77 -19.27 6.30 34.36
N TYR A 78 -18.44 5.50 33.69
CA TYR A 78 -18.65 5.11 32.30
C TYR A 78 -19.88 4.19 32.15
N SER A 79 -20.04 3.20 33.06
CA SER A 79 -21.08 2.16 32.99
C SER A 79 -22.41 2.50 33.68
N LYS A 80 -22.66 3.77 34.01
CA LYS A 80 -23.85 4.17 34.78
C LYS A 80 -25.15 4.28 33.95
N GLU A 81 -25.04 4.38 32.63
CA GLU A 81 -26.18 4.47 31.68
C GLU A 81 -25.96 3.47 30.54
N PRO A 82 -27.01 3.03 29.81
CA PRO A 82 -26.86 2.31 28.56
C PRO A 82 -26.16 3.15 27.48
N ARG A 83 -25.19 2.58 26.74
CA ARG A 83 -24.31 3.27 25.77
C ARG A 83 -24.26 2.58 24.39
N LEU A 84 -25.43 2.31 23.80
CA LEU A 84 -25.48 1.76 22.44
C LEU A 84 -24.88 2.75 21.44
N GLU A 85 -24.07 2.26 20.52
CA GLU A 85 -23.39 2.99 19.46
C GLU A 85 -24.33 3.92 18.67
N GLY A 86 -23.82 5.10 18.29
CA GLY A 86 -24.56 6.12 17.54
C GLY A 86 -25.70 6.81 18.32
N THR A 87 -25.85 6.54 19.63
CA THR A 87 -26.81 7.23 20.50
C THR A 87 -26.22 8.47 21.16
N GLU A 88 -27.07 9.39 21.63
CA GLU A 88 -26.60 10.60 22.33
C GLU A 88 -25.85 10.26 23.63
N LYS A 89 -26.22 9.17 24.30
CA LYS A 89 -25.52 8.73 25.51
C LYS A 89 -24.12 8.26 25.21
N ASP A 90 -23.89 7.57 24.12
CA ASP A 90 -22.54 7.20 23.73
C ASP A 90 -21.70 8.45 23.36
N ALA A 91 -22.25 9.37 22.58
CA ALA A 91 -21.59 10.65 22.26
C ALA A 91 -21.26 11.52 23.49
N GLU A 92 -22.09 11.49 24.54
CA GLU A 92 -21.78 12.11 25.84
C GLU A 92 -20.52 11.50 26.49
N LEU A 93 -20.32 10.18 26.41
CA LEU A 93 -19.15 9.49 26.95
C LEU A 93 -17.88 9.84 26.15
N ALA A 94 -17.95 9.83 24.82
CA ALA A 94 -16.83 10.23 23.96
C ALA A 94 -16.33 11.65 24.32
N ARG A 95 -17.26 12.61 24.51
CA ARG A 95 -16.93 13.98 24.95
C ARG A 95 -16.35 14.04 26.37
N LEU A 96 -16.84 13.20 27.28
CA LEU A 96 -16.28 13.09 28.63
C LEU A 96 -14.82 12.58 28.56
N MET A 97 -14.55 11.51 27.82
CA MET A 97 -13.22 10.96 27.64
C MET A 97 -12.27 11.96 26.97
N GLN A 98 -12.73 12.65 25.91
CA GLN A 98 -11.99 13.75 25.29
C GLN A 98 -11.57 14.80 26.33
N SER A 99 -12.50 15.26 27.17
CA SER A 99 -12.20 16.26 28.20
C SER A 99 -11.22 15.76 29.27
N GLN A 100 -11.33 14.48 29.68
CA GLN A 100 -10.43 13.86 30.64
C GLN A 100 -9.02 13.70 30.06
N TRP A 101 -8.90 13.30 28.80
CA TRP A 101 -7.62 13.14 28.11
C TRP A 101 -6.93 14.50 27.89
N GLN A 102 -7.68 15.53 27.52
CA GLN A 102 -7.17 16.91 27.47
C GLN A 102 -6.70 17.39 28.85
N ALA A 103 -7.47 17.13 29.90
CA ALA A 103 -7.09 17.47 31.27
C ALA A 103 -5.87 16.67 31.77
N ASN A 104 -5.66 15.46 31.24
CA ASN A 104 -4.48 14.64 31.50
C ASN A 104 -3.23 15.15 30.78
N GLY A 105 -3.39 16.02 29.77
CA GLY A 105 -2.32 16.81 29.16
C GLY A 105 -1.81 16.30 27.81
N LEU A 106 -2.52 15.38 27.13
CA LEU A 106 -2.11 14.91 25.80
C LEU A 106 -1.89 16.08 24.80
N ASP A 107 -0.93 15.92 23.88
CA ASP A 107 -0.47 17.01 22.99
C ASP A 107 -1.56 17.44 21.98
N ASP A 108 -2.39 16.49 21.54
CA ASP A 108 -3.57 16.70 20.70
C ASP A 108 -4.65 15.68 21.12
N VAL A 109 -5.91 16.12 21.18
CA VAL A 109 -7.07 15.27 21.50
C VAL A 109 -8.30 15.75 20.73
N HIS A 110 -8.81 14.91 19.84
CA HIS A 110 -9.96 15.25 19.00
C HIS A 110 -10.93 14.06 18.82
N LEU A 111 -12.15 14.38 18.39
CA LEU A 111 -13.13 13.40 17.95
C LEU A 111 -12.98 13.20 16.44
N ALA A 112 -12.84 11.94 16.00
CA ALA A 112 -12.92 11.58 14.59
C ALA A 112 -14.31 11.00 14.32
N THR A 113 -15.05 11.61 13.37
CA THR A 113 -16.46 11.29 13.11
C THR A 113 -16.65 10.60 11.77
N TYR A 114 -17.39 9.49 11.77
CA TYR A 114 -17.78 8.74 10.57
C TYR A 114 -19.28 8.51 10.57
N ASN A 115 -19.92 8.54 9.41
CA ASN A 115 -21.32 8.16 9.27
C ASN A 115 -21.36 6.70 8.81
N VAL A 116 -21.83 5.75 9.62
CA VAL A 116 -21.79 4.32 9.28
C VAL A 116 -23.19 3.72 9.28
N LEU A 117 -23.42 2.66 8.49
CA LEU A 117 -24.69 1.93 8.52
C LEU A 117 -24.81 1.11 9.81
N LEU A 118 -25.72 1.49 10.71
CA LEU A 118 -26.03 0.75 11.94
C LEU A 118 -27.39 0.04 11.85
N SER A 119 -27.64 -0.92 12.73
CA SER A 119 -28.89 -1.68 12.82
C SER A 119 -29.52 -1.53 14.20
N PHE A 120 -30.84 -1.36 14.27
CA PHE A 120 -31.60 -1.19 15.53
C PHE A 120 -32.91 -2.00 15.53
N PRO A 121 -33.40 -2.47 16.69
CA PRO A 121 -34.71 -3.08 16.79
C PRO A 121 -35.80 -2.02 16.95
N ASN A 122 -37.02 -2.33 16.55
CA ASN A 122 -38.15 -1.44 16.77
C ASN A 122 -38.61 -1.47 18.25
N LYS A 123 -38.30 -0.42 19.03
CA LYS A 123 -38.71 -0.29 20.44
C LYS A 123 -40.24 -0.33 20.65
N THR A 124 -41.03 0.13 19.67
CA THR A 124 -42.50 0.16 19.75
C THR A 124 -43.13 -1.19 19.41
N ASN A 125 -42.49 -1.96 18.52
CA ASN A 125 -42.90 -3.31 18.15
C ASN A 125 -41.71 -4.28 18.29
N PRO A 126 -41.35 -4.68 19.52
CA PRO A 126 -40.21 -5.56 19.76
C PRO A 126 -40.37 -6.91 19.06
N ASN A 127 -39.23 -7.50 18.71
CA ASN A 127 -39.15 -8.82 18.07
C ASN A 127 -39.77 -9.90 18.97
N VAL A 128 -40.43 -10.87 18.36
CA VAL A 128 -41.10 -11.97 19.09
C VAL A 128 -40.98 -13.28 18.35
N ILE A 129 -40.88 -14.36 19.13
CA ILE A 129 -41.03 -15.73 18.63
C ILE A 129 -42.31 -16.28 19.24
N GLN A 130 -43.14 -16.89 18.41
CA GLN A 130 -44.46 -17.36 18.80
C GLN A 130 -44.66 -18.82 18.43
N ILE A 131 -45.37 -19.58 19.25
CA ILE A 131 -45.91 -20.87 18.85
C ILE A 131 -47.37 -20.65 18.49
N LYS A 132 -47.76 -20.95 17.25
CA LYS A 132 -49.15 -20.82 16.81
C LYS A 132 -49.75 -22.17 16.52
N ASP A 133 -51.01 -22.34 16.92
CA ASP A 133 -51.82 -23.46 16.44
C ASP A 133 -52.12 -23.24 14.95
N THR A 134 -51.73 -24.18 14.09
CA THR A 134 -51.83 -24.06 12.64
C THR A 134 -53.28 -24.06 12.12
N THR A 135 -54.26 -24.48 12.93
CA THR A 135 -55.66 -24.56 12.54
C THR A 135 -56.45 -23.33 12.96
N SER A 136 -56.18 -22.79 14.15
CA SER A 136 -56.91 -21.66 14.75
C SER A 136 -56.15 -20.33 14.68
N GLY A 137 -54.85 -20.34 14.39
CA GLY A 137 -53.99 -19.15 14.38
C GLY A 137 -53.72 -18.57 15.78
N LYS A 138 -54.22 -19.22 16.85
CA LYS A 138 -54.06 -18.77 18.23
C LYS A 138 -52.59 -18.88 18.66
N VAL A 139 -52.08 -17.81 19.28
CA VAL A 139 -50.75 -17.80 19.93
C VAL A 139 -50.84 -18.63 21.21
N MET A 140 -50.05 -19.69 21.27
CA MET A 140 -49.95 -20.63 22.40
C MET A 140 -48.83 -20.26 23.35
N PHE A 141 -47.76 -19.68 22.82
CA PHE A 141 -46.60 -19.21 23.56
C PHE A 141 -45.98 -18.00 22.81
N GLU A 142 -45.42 -17.06 23.55
CA GLU A 142 -44.68 -15.90 23.05
C GLU A 142 -43.46 -15.69 23.95
N THR A 143 -42.30 -15.43 23.35
CA THR A 143 -41.05 -15.20 24.07
C THR A 143 -41.04 -13.89 24.83
N HIS A 144 -40.13 -13.78 25.80
CA HIS A 144 -39.87 -12.53 26.49
C HIS A 144 -39.33 -11.48 25.50
N LYS A 145 -39.80 -10.23 25.64
CA LYS A 145 -39.39 -9.08 24.82
C LYS A 145 -38.19 -8.32 25.39
N TYR A 146 -37.94 -8.49 26.69
CA TYR A 146 -36.87 -7.85 27.46
C TYR A 146 -36.41 -8.83 28.56
N GLU A 147 -35.18 -8.66 29.02
CA GLU A 147 -34.72 -9.33 30.24
C GLU A 147 -35.44 -8.78 31.48
N VAL A 148 -35.56 -9.61 32.52
CA VAL A 148 -36.18 -9.21 33.79
C VAL A 148 -35.21 -8.34 34.59
N VAL A 149 -35.73 -7.27 35.20
CA VAL A 149 -34.99 -6.41 36.14
C VAL A 149 -34.78 -7.16 37.46
N LEU A 150 -33.53 -7.43 37.81
CA LEU A 150 -33.07 -8.13 39.00
C LEU A 150 -32.36 -7.19 40.00
N THR A 151 -31.73 -6.11 39.52
CA THR A 151 -31.15 -5.05 40.35
C THR A 151 -31.61 -3.64 39.93
N PRO A 152 -31.49 -2.61 40.80
CA PRO A 152 -31.88 -1.25 40.44
C PRO A 152 -31.12 -0.66 39.23
N ALA A 153 -29.92 -1.15 38.94
CA ALA A 153 -29.12 -0.67 37.82
C ALA A 153 -29.78 -0.99 36.46
N GLU A 154 -30.47 -2.13 36.36
CA GLU A 154 -31.13 -2.58 35.11
C GLU A 154 -32.46 -1.87 34.83
N ASN A 155 -33.01 -1.15 35.81
CA ASN A 155 -34.31 -0.48 35.68
C ASN A 155 -34.19 0.86 34.92
N ASN A 156 -33.82 0.80 33.64
CA ASN A 156 -33.61 1.95 32.78
C ASN A 156 -34.41 1.80 31.47
N SER A 157 -35.17 2.84 31.09
CA SER A 157 -36.00 2.83 29.88
C SER A 157 -35.20 2.86 28.57
N ASP A 158 -33.92 3.21 28.63
CA ASP A 158 -33.07 3.31 27.45
C ASP A 158 -32.50 1.96 27.00
N VAL A 159 -32.60 0.91 27.85
CA VAL A 159 -32.22 -0.47 27.53
C VAL A 159 -32.90 -0.93 26.24
N VAL A 160 -32.10 -1.32 25.25
CA VAL A 160 -32.58 -1.77 23.94
C VAL A 160 -33.15 -3.19 24.04
N PRO A 161 -34.27 -3.53 23.37
CA PRO A 161 -34.72 -4.92 23.26
C PRO A 161 -33.62 -5.84 22.71
N PRO A 162 -33.53 -7.10 23.16
CA PRO A 162 -32.57 -8.04 22.60
C PRO A 162 -32.81 -8.31 21.11
N TYR A 163 -31.75 -8.22 20.31
CA TYR A 163 -31.78 -8.49 18.87
C TYR A 163 -30.39 -8.90 18.37
N ASN A 164 -30.32 -9.47 17.16
CA ASN A 164 -29.06 -9.61 16.44
C ASN A 164 -28.97 -8.53 15.37
N ALA A 165 -27.97 -7.65 15.44
CA ALA A 165 -27.81 -6.53 14.53
C ALA A 165 -27.53 -7.00 13.09
N TYR A 166 -28.08 -6.27 12.12
CA TYR A 166 -28.13 -6.56 10.68
C TYR A 166 -28.98 -7.75 10.24
N SER A 167 -29.63 -8.44 11.18
CA SER A 167 -30.68 -9.41 10.86
C SER A 167 -31.83 -8.70 10.13
N PRO A 168 -32.27 -9.19 8.95
CA PRO A 168 -33.31 -8.53 8.17
C PRO A 168 -34.67 -8.62 8.88
N ALA A 169 -35.48 -7.57 8.71
CA ALA A 169 -36.88 -7.63 9.13
C ALA A 169 -37.65 -8.64 8.29
N ALA A 170 -38.26 -9.64 8.95
CA ALA A 170 -39.05 -10.67 8.29
C ALA A 170 -39.99 -11.37 9.28
N ASP A 171 -41.10 -11.87 8.75
CA ASP A 171 -42.06 -12.71 9.46
C ASP A 171 -42.08 -14.09 8.78
N VAL A 172 -41.44 -15.07 9.42
CA VAL A 172 -41.23 -16.41 8.86
C VAL A 172 -41.87 -17.48 9.74
N THR A 173 -42.47 -18.48 9.10
CA THR A 173 -43.09 -19.63 9.78
C THR A 173 -42.55 -20.90 9.14
N GLY A 174 -42.06 -21.82 9.96
CA GLY A 174 -41.47 -23.07 9.49
C GLY A 174 -41.25 -24.04 10.64
N ASP A 175 -40.93 -25.29 10.33
CA ASP A 175 -40.59 -26.30 11.33
C ASP A 175 -39.30 -25.91 12.07
N LEU A 176 -39.20 -26.25 13.36
CA LEU A 176 -38.01 -25.96 14.15
C LEU A 176 -37.01 -27.12 14.08
N ILE A 177 -35.76 -26.83 13.73
CA ILE A 177 -34.66 -27.81 13.70
C ILE A 177 -33.53 -27.38 14.62
N TYR A 178 -33.16 -28.22 15.57
CA TYR A 178 -32.01 -27.98 16.45
C TYR A 178 -30.70 -28.37 15.75
N VAL A 179 -29.75 -27.44 15.68
CA VAL A 179 -28.47 -27.60 14.93
C VAL A 179 -27.23 -27.46 15.82
N ASN A 180 -27.33 -27.82 17.09
CA ASN A 180 -26.21 -27.75 18.04
C ASN A 180 -25.57 -26.35 18.09
N TYR A 181 -24.27 -26.18 17.79
CA TYR A 181 -23.62 -24.87 17.73
C TYR A 181 -23.71 -24.21 16.34
N GLY A 182 -24.41 -24.80 15.37
CA GLY A 182 -24.57 -24.24 14.03
C GLY A 182 -23.27 -24.20 13.21
N ARG A 183 -22.30 -25.06 13.54
CA ARG A 183 -21.07 -25.20 12.78
C ARG A 183 -21.32 -25.95 11.49
N ILE A 184 -20.41 -25.83 10.52
CA ILE A 184 -20.57 -26.51 9.24
C ILE A 184 -20.68 -28.03 9.44
N GLU A 185 -19.93 -28.60 10.39
CA GLU A 185 -20.01 -30.03 10.71
C GLU A 185 -21.37 -30.44 11.30
N ASP A 186 -22.01 -29.56 12.07
CA ASP A 186 -23.32 -29.82 12.69
C ASP A 186 -24.40 -29.94 11.59
N PHE A 187 -24.38 -29.06 10.59
CA PHE A 187 -25.29 -29.13 9.44
C PHE A 187 -25.02 -30.35 8.55
N GLN A 188 -23.75 -30.68 8.30
CA GLN A 188 -23.37 -31.86 7.52
C GLN A 188 -23.82 -33.17 8.18
N LEU A 189 -23.62 -33.29 9.50
CA LEU A 189 -24.04 -34.47 10.25
C LEU A 189 -25.54 -34.71 10.11
N LEU A 190 -26.35 -33.66 10.31
CA LEU A 190 -27.81 -33.72 10.18
C LEU A 190 -28.26 -33.94 8.73
N GLY A 191 -27.58 -33.34 7.74
CA GLY A 191 -27.82 -33.60 6.32
C GLY A 191 -27.55 -35.06 5.94
N ASN A 192 -26.48 -35.66 6.46
CA ASN A 192 -26.18 -37.09 6.30
C ASN A 192 -27.24 -37.99 6.96
N MET A 193 -27.93 -37.48 7.99
CA MET A 193 -29.11 -38.12 8.60
C MET A 193 -30.42 -37.84 7.84
N SER A 194 -30.34 -37.26 6.64
CA SER A 194 -31.49 -36.91 5.78
C SER A 194 -32.44 -35.85 6.35
N VAL A 195 -31.95 -34.98 7.25
CA VAL A 195 -32.71 -33.81 7.73
C VAL A 195 -32.76 -32.76 6.62
N ASN A 196 -33.96 -32.27 6.28
CA ASN A 196 -34.16 -31.19 5.31
C ASN A 196 -34.35 -29.84 6.01
N PHE A 197 -33.48 -28.88 5.74
CA PHE A 197 -33.52 -27.54 6.33
C PHE A 197 -34.32 -26.54 5.48
N THR A 198 -34.70 -26.89 4.26
CA THR A 198 -35.38 -25.98 3.32
C THR A 198 -36.71 -25.52 3.91
N GLY A 199 -36.86 -24.21 4.14
CA GLY A 199 -38.10 -23.65 4.71
C GLY A 199 -38.19 -23.72 6.26
N ALA A 200 -37.22 -24.36 6.92
CA ALA A 200 -37.22 -24.54 8.37
C ALA A 200 -36.62 -23.32 9.11
N ILE A 201 -37.01 -23.15 10.36
CA ILE A 201 -36.34 -22.24 11.30
C ILE A 201 -35.35 -23.10 12.10
N VAL A 202 -34.07 -22.73 12.10
CA VAL A 202 -33.07 -23.46 12.90
C VAL A 202 -32.87 -22.81 14.26
N ILE A 203 -32.65 -23.62 15.30
CA ILE A 203 -32.26 -23.15 16.63
C ILE A 203 -30.86 -23.66 16.97
N ALA A 204 -29.97 -22.75 17.34
CA ALA A 204 -28.58 -23.05 17.65
C ALA A 204 -28.16 -22.41 18.97
N ARG A 205 -27.22 -23.08 19.65
CA ARG A 205 -26.55 -22.56 20.85
C ARG A 205 -25.50 -21.52 20.47
N TYR A 206 -25.35 -20.49 21.28
CA TYR A 206 -24.18 -19.62 21.26
C TYR A 206 -22.89 -20.38 21.61
N GLY A 207 -21.73 -19.86 21.17
CA GLY A 207 -20.41 -20.44 21.42
C GLY A 207 -19.80 -21.18 20.22
N LYS A 208 -18.53 -21.56 20.35
CA LYS A 208 -17.66 -22.24 19.36
C LYS A 208 -17.28 -21.43 18.13
N ILE A 209 -18.25 -20.86 17.40
CA ILE A 209 -18.01 -20.05 16.19
C ILE A 209 -18.75 -18.71 16.25
N PHE A 210 -18.33 -17.75 15.43
CA PHE A 210 -18.98 -16.45 15.32
C PHE A 210 -20.46 -16.58 14.94
N ARG A 211 -21.30 -15.76 15.56
CA ARG A 211 -22.76 -15.84 15.40
C ARG A 211 -23.22 -15.56 13.96
N GLY A 212 -22.55 -14.66 13.23
CA GLY A 212 -22.82 -14.43 11.82
C GLY A 212 -22.51 -15.66 10.95
N ASP A 213 -21.49 -16.45 11.29
CA ASP A 213 -21.16 -17.67 10.53
C ASP A 213 -22.21 -18.77 10.75
N LYS A 214 -22.85 -18.83 11.94
CA LYS A 214 -24.02 -19.70 12.16
C LYS A 214 -25.16 -19.34 11.20
N VAL A 215 -25.40 -18.04 10.99
CA VAL A 215 -26.44 -17.55 10.05
C VAL A 215 -26.06 -17.85 8.60
N LYS A 216 -24.80 -17.59 8.20
CA LYS A 216 -24.28 -17.94 6.87
C LYS A 216 -24.41 -19.44 6.59
N ASN A 217 -24.06 -20.30 7.57
CA ASN A 217 -24.21 -21.74 7.45
C ASN A 217 -25.69 -22.13 7.29
N ALA A 218 -26.60 -21.57 8.09
CA ALA A 218 -28.03 -21.80 7.93
C ALA A 218 -28.53 -21.40 6.52
N GLN A 219 -28.07 -20.27 5.98
CA GLN A 219 -28.36 -19.84 4.61
C GLN A 219 -27.83 -20.82 3.56
N ARG A 220 -26.59 -21.33 3.72
CA ARG A 220 -25.99 -22.34 2.81
C ARG A 220 -26.82 -23.62 2.72
N PHE A 221 -27.53 -23.97 3.79
CA PHE A 221 -28.43 -25.13 3.84
C PHE A 221 -29.91 -24.79 3.57
N ASN A 222 -30.22 -23.58 3.07
CA ASN A 222 -31.57 -23.11 2.71
C ASN A 222 -32.57 -23.00 3.88
N ALA A 223 -32.09 -22.81 5.11
CA ALA A 223 -32.97 -22.45 6.24
C ALA A 223 -33.62 -21.07 6.02
N SER A 224 -34.80 -20.85 6.60
CA SER A 224 -35.58 -19.61 6.48
C SER A 224 -35.48 -18.67 7.67
N GLY A 225 -34.85 -19.08 8.76
CA GLY A 225 -34.59 -18.23 9.92
C GLY A 225 -33.74 -18.93 10.98
N VAL A 226 -33.16 -18.16 11.90
CA VAL A 226 -32.24 -18.63 12.93
C VAL A 226 -32.66 -18.10 14.31
N ILE A 227 -32.67 -18.98 15.31
CA ILE A 227 -32.88 -18.65 16.71
C ILE A 227 -31.61 -18.99 17.46
N LEU A 228 -31.08 -18.03 18.23
CA LEU A 228 -29.87 -18.22 19.03
C LEU A 228 -30.20 -18.14 20.53
N TYR A 229 -29.61 -19.04 21.32
CA TYR A 229 -29.78 -19.02 22.78
C TYR A 229 -28.49 -19.42 23.52
N SER A 230 -28.34 -18.91 24.74
CA SER A 230 -27.22 -19.24 25.63
C SER A 230 -27.57 -20.44 26.49
N ASP A 231 -27.13 -21.64 26.11
CA ASP A 231 -27.46 -22.89 26.84
C ASP A 231 -26.81 -22.88 28.24
N PRO A 232 -27.53 -23.24 29.32
CA PRO A 232 -26.97 -23.34 30.67
C PRO A 232 -25.73 -24.24 30.77
N ILE A 233 -25.57 -25.24 29.90
CA ILE A 233 -24.36 -26.08 29.87
C ILE A 233 -23.09 -25.27 29.56
N ASP A 234 -23.24 -24.12 28.87
CA ASP A 234 -22.15 -23.24 28.48
C ASP A 234 -22.11 -21.96 29.36
N TYR A 235 -23.23 -21.54 29.96
CA TYR A 235 -23.35 -20.23 30.65
C TYR A 235 -23.90 -20.28 32.09
N ASN A 236 -24.14 -21.46 32.66
CA ASN A 236 -24.48 -21.66 34.09
C ASN A 236 -24.06 -23.07 34.58
N VAL A 237 -22.74 -23.30 34.66
CA VAL A 237 -22.18 -24.62 34.94
C VAL A 237 -22.11 -24.90 36.45
N GLY A 238 -22.71 -26.01 36.90
CA GLY A 238 -22.55 -26.51 38.28
C GLY A 238 -23.70 -26.24 39.28
N GLU A 239 -24.93 -25.98 38.80
CA GLU A 239 -26.15 -25.80 39.62
C GLU A 239 -26.11 -24.64 40.65
N SER A 240 -25.20 -23.69 40.48
CA SER A 240 -25.13 -22.48 41.30
C SER A 240 -26.26 -21.49 40.97
N LYS A 241 -26.66 -20.71 41.99
CA LYS A 241 -27.68 -19.66 41.81
C LYS A 241 -27.23 -18.65 40.75
N PRO A 242 -28.09 -18.21 39.81
CA PRO A 242 -27.75 -17.20 38.82
C PRO A 242 -27.62 -15.80 39.45
N TYR A 243 -27.15 -14.83 38.65
CA TYR A 243 -27.24 -13.40 38.97
C TYR A 243 -28.65 -13.04 39.46
N PRO A 244 -28.81 -12.24 40.54
CA PRO A 244 -27.80 -11.39 41.19
C PRO A 244 -27.01 -12.05 42.33
N ASP A 245 -27.22 -13.34 42.61
CA ASP A 245 -26.53 -14.05 43.70
C ASP A 245 -25.12 -14.55 43.30
N SER A 246 -24.81 -14.56 42.00
CA SER A 246 -23.49 -14.89 41.44
C SER A 246 -23.29 -14.25 40.06
N TRP A 247 -22.17 -14.54 39.40
CA TRP A 247 -21.86 -14.15 38.03
C TRP A 247 -22.54 -14.98 36.92
N TRP A 248 -23.31 -16.04 37.24
CA TRP A 248 -23.91 -16.92 36.24
C TRP A 248 -25.14 -16.33 35.56
N LEU A 249 -25.37 -16.67 34.28
CA LEU A 249 -26.45 -16.11 33.47
C LEU A 249 -27.84 -16.51 34.02
N PRO A 250 -28.76 -15.55 34.29
CA PRO A 250 -30.11 -15.85 34.72
C PRO A 250 -31.01 -16.34 33.58
N PRO A 251 -32.18 -16.96 33.87
CA PRO A 251 -33.04 -17.60 32.87
C PRO A 251 -33.50 -16.72 31.73
N THR A 252 -33.68 -15.44 32.01
CA THR A 252 -34.11 -14.43 31.06
C THR A 252 -32.94 -13.66 30.46
N GLY A 253 -31.68 -14.06 30.69
CA GLY A 253 -30.50 -13.41 30.11
C GLY A 253 -30.35 -13.72 28.64
N ILE A 254 -30.20 -12.67 27.83
CA ILE A 254 -30.19 -12.76 26.36
C ILE A 254 -28.94 -12.07 25.82
N GLN A 255 -28.13 -12.81 25.06
CA GLN A 255 -26.92 -12.31 24.41
C GLN A 255 -27.29 -11.53 23.14
N ARG A 256 -26.96 -10.23 23.09
CA ARG A 256 -27.01 -9.40 21.86
C ARG A 256 -25.78 -9.64 20.98
N GLY A 257 -25.75 -9.08 19.77
CA GLY A 257 -24.55 -9.11 18.93
C GLY A 257 -24.84 -9.00 17.44
N THR A 258 -23.85 -8.51 16.69
CA THR A 258 -23.88 -8.42 15.23
C THR A 258 -23.83 -9.79 14.54
N VAL A 259 -24.63 -9.95 13.47
CA VAL A 259 -24.51 -11.05 12.49
C VAL A 259 -23.96 -10.56 11.13
N GLY A 260 -23.52 -9.30 11.07
CA GLY A 260 -22.83 -8.68 9.93
C GLY A 260 -21.34 -9.04 9.86
N SER A 261 -20.62 -8.39 8.95
CA SER A 261 -19.16 -8.50 8.77
C SER A 261 -18.44 -7.21 9.18
N ASP A 262 -17.11 -7.25 9.28
CA ASP A 262 -16.27 -6.13 9.73
C ASP A 262 -16.25 -4.95 8.72
N GLY A 263 -16.30 -3.71 9.22
CA GLY A 263 -16.32 -2.46 8.45
C GLY A 263 -17.71 -2.01 7.98
N ASP A 264 -17.88 -0.75 7.52
CA ASP A 264 -19.15 -0.32 6.94
C ASP A 264 -19.39 -1.06 5.61
N GLN A 265 -20.51 -1.79 5.56
CA GLN A 265 -20.89 -2.58 4.40
C GLN A 265 -21.34 -1.71 3.21
N GLU A 266 -21.57 -0.42 3.43
CA GLU A 266 -21.84 0.57 2.38
C GLU A 266 -20.59 1.30 1.89
N THR A 267 -19.44 1.20 2.56
CA THR A 267 -18.18 1.84 2.13
C THR A 267 -16.98 0.89 2.22
N PRO A 268 -17.04 -0.33 1.65
CA PRO A 268 -15.96 -1.28 1.80
C PRO A 268 -14.65 -0.72 1.24
N LEU A 269 -13.58 -0.77 2.05
CA LEU A 269 -12.21 -0.31 1.73
C LEU A 269 -12.01 1.22 1.68
N TYR A 270 -13.04 2.02 1.96
CA TYR A 270 -12.97 3.48 1.97
C TYR A 270 -13.68 4.08 3.19
N PRO A 271 -13.13 5.16 3.79
CA PRO A 271 -13.73 5.78 4.96
C PRO A 271 -15.16 6.29 4.72
N SER A 272 -16.02 5.99 5.68
CA SER A 272 -17.39 6.45 5.88
C SER A 272 -17.51 7.92 6.28
N THR A 273 -16.78 8.80 5.60
CA THR A 273 -16.93 10.25 5.78
C THR A 273 -18.32 10.74 5.36
N TYR A 274 -18.68 11.96 5.76
CA TYR A 274 -19.98 12.54 5.40
C TYR A 274 -20.21 12.68 3.87
N TYR A 275 -19.15 12.64 3.06
CA TYR A 275 -19.17 12.72 1.59
C TYR A 275 -18.84 11.39 0.90
N ALA A 276 -18.74 10.29 1.64
CA ALA A 276 -18.40 8.99 1.09
C ALA A 276 -19.45 8.50 0.08
N ASN A 277 -18.99 7.88 -1.01
CA ASN A 277 -19.87 7.23 -1.97
C ASN A 277 -20.33 5.87 -1.41
N ARG A 278 -21.64 5.70 -1.23
CA ARG A 278 -22.22 4.51 -0.60
C ARG A 278 -22.67 3.49 -1.64
N VAL A 279 -22.25 2.24 -1.46
CA VAL A 279 -22.73 1.10 -2.24
C VAL A 279 -23.82 0.34 -1.48
N LYS A 280 -24.61 -0.43 -2.21
CA LYS A 280 -25.60 -1.32 -1.57
C LYS A 280 -24.86 -2.46 -0.86
N ALA A 281 -25.07 -2.61 0.44
CA ALA A 281 -24.52 -3.72 1.21
C ALA A 281 -24.98 -5.09 0.67
N THR A 282 -24.05 -5.88 0.12
CA THR A 282 -24.33 -7.21 -0.47
C THR A 282 -23.97 -8.39 0.44
N SER A 283 -23.21 -8.14 1.50
CA SER A 283 -22.68 -9.11 2.47
C SER A 283 -23.61 -9.40 3.65
N LEU A 284 -24.69 -8.62 3.82
CA LEU A 284 -25.60 -8.74 4.96
C LEU A 284 -26.43 -10.04 4.90
N PRO A 285 -26.83 -10.61 6.07
CA PRO A 285 -27.70 -11.78 6.13
C PRO A 285 -29.03 -11.59 5.40
N THR A 286 -29.51 -12.64 4.73
CA THR A 286 -30.78 -12.62 3.98
C THR A 286 -31.94 -13.34 4.68
N ILE A 287 -31.68 -13.94 5.85
CA ILE A 287 -32.69 -14.62 6.67
C ILE A 287 -32.73 -14.03 8.08
N PRO A 288 -33.91 -13.94 8.73
CA PRO A 288 -34.02 -13.38 10.08
C PRO A 288 -33.31 -14.24 11.13
N CYS A 289 -32.60 -13.57 12.02
CA CYS A 289 -31.96 -14.10 13.23
C CYS A 289 -32.42 -13.33 14.48
N GLN A 290 -32.75 -14.05 15.56
CA GLN A 290 -33.20 -13.48 16.84
C GLN A 290 -32.61 -14.24 18.04
N PRO A 291 -32.06 -13.54 19.05
CA PRO A 291 -31.63 -14.17 20.29
C PRO A 291 -32.78 -14.27 21.31
N ILE A 292 -32.72 -15.29 22.16
CA ILE A 292 -33.68 -15.55 23.25
C ILE A 292 -32.99 -16.02 24.53
N GLY A 293 -33.70 -15.95 25.66
CA GLY A 293 -33.25 -16.50 26.94
C GLY A 293 -33.39 -18.02 26.96
N TYR A 294 -32.60 -18.71 27.79
CA TYR A 294 -32.70 -20.17 27.83
C TYR A 294 -34.02 -20.68 28.40
N ILE A 295 -34.73 -19.89 29.22
CA ILE A 295 -36.08 -20.25 29.66
C ILE A 295 -37.07 -20.35 28.49
N ASP A 296 -36.92 -19.47 27.50
CA ASP A 296 -37.73 -19.47 26.29
C ASP A 296 -37.30 -20.59 25.34
N ALA A 297 -35.99 -20.88 25.27
CA ALA A 297 -35.48 -21.99 24.47
C ALA A 297 -36.01 -23.36 24.94
N ILE A 298 -36.15 -23.55 26.26
CA ILE A 298 -36.77 -24.75 26.86
C ILE A 298 -38.19 -24.96 26.31
N GLU A 299 -38.98 -23.89 26.24
CA GLU A 299 -40.35 -23.94 25.70
C GLU A 299 -40.34 -24.15 24.17
N LEU A 300 -39.46 -23.48 23.44
CA LEU A 300 -39.42 -23.51 21.96
C LEU A 300 -38.91 -24.81 21.38
N LEU A 301 -38.01 -25.54 22.07
CA LEU A 301 -37.62 -26.91 21.70
C LEU A 301 -38.82 -27.89 21.67
N SER A 302 -40.06 -27.38 21.85
CA SER A 302 -41.33 -28.08 21.66
C SER A 302 -42.28 -27.60 20.51
N LYS A 303 -41.98 -26.58 19.63
CA LYS A 303 -42.60 -26.17 18.29
C LYS A 303 -42.48 -24.63 18.00
N VAL A 304 -42.40 -24.02 16.77
CA VAL A 304 -42.11 -22.53 16.58
C VAL A 304 -42.59 -21.76 15.28
N ARG A 305 -42.77 -20.41 15.36
CA ARG A 305 -42.80 -19.31 14.34
C ARG A 305 -41.93 -18.10 14.78
N LEU A 306 -41.25 -17.37 13.87
CA LEU A 306 -40.31 -16.25 14.15
C LEU A 306 -40.71 -14.92 13.46
N ASN A 307 -40.74 -13.79 14.21
CA ASN A 307 -40.98 -12.45 13.69
C ASN A 307 -39.90 -11.44 14.16
N VAL A 308 -39.14 -10.89 13.22
CA VAL A 308 -38.04 -9.93 13.44
C VAL A 308 -38.38 -8.60 12.75
N ASN A 309 -38.28 -7.48 13.49
CA ASN A 309 -38.61 -6.13 13.06
C ASN A 309 -37.45 -5.16 13.36
N ASN A 310 -36.31 -5.40 12.73
CA ASN A 310 -35.15 -4.49 12.78
C ASN A 310 -35.19 -3.48 11.63
N TYR A 311 -34.45 -2.39 11.75
CA TYR A 311 -34.20 -1.45 10.65
C TYR A 311 -32.73 -1.05 10.65
N ASN A 312 -32.20 -0.73 9.47
CA ASN A 312 -30.86 -0.19 9.31
C ASN A 312 -30.96 1.32 9.04
N GLU A 313 -30.07 2.09 9.65
CA GLU A 313 -30.01 3.54 9.52
C GLU A 313 -28.55 4.01 9.59
N VAL A 314 -28.19 4.97 8.75
CA VAL A 314 -26.85 5.59 8.79
C VAL A 314 -26.78 6.56 9.98
N ARG A 315 -25.78 6.40 10.85
CA ARG A 315 -25.58 7.22 12.06
C ARG A 315 -24.12 7.66 12.22
N PRO A 316 -23.87 8.85 12.80
CA PRO A 316 -22.52 9.26 13.14
C PRO A 316 -22.00 8.47 14.35
N VAL A 317 -20.74 8.05 14.29
CA VAL A 317 -19.95 7.42 15.36
C VAL A 317 -18.68 8.26 15.63
N TYR A 318 -18.15 8.23 16.85
CA TYR A 318 -17.15 9.17 17.35
C TYR A 318 -15.95 8.47 18.02
N ASN A 319 -14.87 8.25 17.28
CA ASN A 319 -13.62 7.81 17.90
C ASN A 319 -12.96 8.97 18.67
N VAL A 320 -12.35 8.68 19.83
CA VAL A 320 -11.51 9.64 20.57
C VAL A 320 -10.04 9.31 20.34
N ILE A 321 -9.29 10.22 19.72
CA ILE A 321 -7.86 10.03 19.43
C ILE A 321 -7.06 11.05 20.22
N GLY A 322 -6.03 10.59 20.93
CA GLY A 322 -5.09 11.46 21.63
C GLY A 322 -3.64 10.96 21.53
N LEU A 323 -2.65 11.85 21.53
CA LEU A 323 -1.25 11.43 21.38
C LEU A 323 -0.25 12.14 22.30
N ILE A 324 0.87 11.48 22.56
CA ILE A 324 2.10 12.06 23.13
C ILE A 324 3.16 11.99 22.04
N ARG A 325 3.59 13.14 21.53
CA ARG A 325 4.53 13.24 20.41
C ARG A 325 5.94 12.83 20.84
N GLY A 326 6.53 11.94 20.05
CA GLY A 326 7.89 11.44 20.25
C GLY A 326 8.96 12.54 20.12
N SER A 327 10.05 12.40 20.87
CA SER A 327 11.16 13.37 20.90
C SER A 327 12.18 13.17 19.78
N GLU A 328 12.38 11.92 19.31
CA GLU A 328 13.39 11.58 18.31
C GLU A 328 12.80 11.01 17.01
N GLU A 329 11.80 10.14 17.13
CA GLU A 329 11.11 9.49 16.02
C GLU A 329 9.61 9.84 16.07
N PRO A 330 9.22 11.14 15.94
CA PRO A 330 7.82 11.55 16.03
C PRO A 330 6.95 10.95 14.92
N ASP A 331 7.56 10.46 13.84
CA ASP A 331 6.94 9.80 12.69
C ASP A 331 6.83 8.26 12.86
N ARG A 332 7.04 7.74 14.07
CA ARG A 332 6.84 6.34 14.42
C ARG A 332 5.83 6.25 15.56
N TYR A 333 4.85 5.36 15.42
CA TYR A 333 3.69 5.29 16.31
C TYR A 333 3.65 3.96 17.07
N VAL A 334 3.35 4.05 18.36
CA VAL A 334 2.92 2.93 19.21
C VAL A 334 1.48 3.21 19.61
N LEU A 335 0.55 2.35 19.20
CA LEU A 335 -0.88 2.56 19.41
C LEU A 335 -1.37 1.74 20.62
N LEU A 336 -2.21 2.35 21.46
CA LEU A 336 -3.00 1.70 22.51
C LEU A 336 -4.48 2.01 22.26
N GLY A 337 -5.28 0.98 21.98
CA GLY A 337 -6.68 1.12 21.60
C GLY A 337 -7.63 0.32 22.49
N ASN A 338 -8.85 0.82 22.70
CA ASN A 338 -9.98 0.10 23.30
C ASN A 338 -11.32 0.73 22.85
N HIS A 339 -12.34 -0.04 22.50
CA HIS A 339 -13.66 0.53 22.19
C HIS A 339 -14.40 1.09 23.42
N HIS A 340 -15.40 1.95 23.22
CA HIS A 340 -16.19 2.53 24.32
C HIS A 340 -17.70 2.35 24.18
N ASP A 341 -18.19 2.01 22.98
CA ASP A 341 -19.57 1.61 22.75
C ASP A 341 -19.89 0.27 23.41
N ALA A 342 -21.13 0.08 23.85
CA ALA A 342 -21.59 -1.17 24.48
C ALA A 342 -23.05 -1.45 24.16
N TRP A 343 -23.42 -2.73 24.03
CA TRP A 343 -24.83 -3.14 23.82
C TRP A 343 -25.81 -2.59 24.87
N VAL A 344 -25.40 -2.54 26.13
CA VAL A 344 -26.18 -1.98 27.25
C VAL A 344 -25.25 -1.15 28.15
N PHE A 345 -24.86 -1.64 29.33
CA PHE A 345 -24.00 -0.90 30.27
C PHE A 345 -22.51 -1.15 30.07
N GLY A 346 -22.15 -2.34 29.58
CA GLY A 346 -20.78 -2.70 29.18
C GLY A 346 -19.71 -2.62 30.25
N ALA A 347 -20.04 -2.93 31.51
CA ALA A 347 -19.06 -2.80 32.59
C ALA A 347 -17.87 -3.77 32.46
N MET A 348 -18.08 -4.94 31.85
CA MET A 348 -17.00 -5.85 31.47
C MET A 348 -16.51 -5.43 30.08
N ASP A 349 -17.40 -5.52 29.09
CA ASP A 349 -17.14 -5.23 27.69
C ASP A 349 -17.83 -3.94 27.23
N PRO A 350 -17.10 -2.85 26.91
CA PRO A 350 -15.63 -2.68 26.92
C PRO A 350 -15.09 -1.82 28.06
N LEU A 351 -15.95 -1.31 28.94
CA LEU A 351 -15.62 -0.12 29.74
C LEU A 351 -14.53 -0.37 30.79
N SER A 352 -14.25 -1.63 31.14
CA SER A 352 -13.11 -2.01 31.98
C SER A 352 -11.76 -1.68 31.31
N GLY A 353 -11.66 -1.92 29.99
CA GLY A 353 -10.52 -1.54 29.16
C GLY A 353 -10.42 -0.03 28.97
N SER A 354 -11.54 0.66 28.72
CA SER A 354 -11.58 2.13 28.57
C SER A 354 -11.19 2.88 29.85
N ALA A 355 -11.56 2.35 31.02
CA ALA A 355 -11.09 2.85 32.31
C ALA A 355 -9.57 2.70 32.48
N SER A 356 -9.02 1.56 32.06
CA SER A 356 -7.58 1.28 32.08
C SER A 356 -6.80 2.19 31.12
N LEU A 357 -7.31 2.35 29.89
CA LEU A 357 -6.75 3.25 28.87
C LEU A 357 -6.71 4.70 29.37
N THR A 358 -7.81 5.17 29.98
CA THR A 358 -7.87 6.52 30.57
C THR A 358 -6.85 6.71 31.69
N GLU A 359 -6.67 5.74 32.58
CA GLU A 359 -5.65 5.81 33.64
C GLU A 359 -4.22 5.82 33.05
N LEU A 360 -3.97 5.12 31.94
CA LEU A 360 -2.69 5.17 31.24
C LEU A 360 -2.40 6.54 30.63
N THR A 361 -3.38 7.23 30.04
CA THR A 361 -3.16 8.60 29.53
C THR A 361 -2.63 9.53 30.63
N ARG A 362 -3.18 9.39 31.85
CA ARG A 362 -2.76 10.17 33.03
C ARG A 362 -1.34 9.81 33.48
N CYS A 363 -1.00 8.53 33.49
CA CYS A 363 0.31 8.05 33.94
C CYS A 363 1.43 8.36 32.94
N GLN A 364 1.17 8.25 31.64
CA GLN A 364 2.21 8.41 30.62
C GLN A 364 2.65 9.86 30.43
N TYR A 365 1.72 10.82 30.52
CA TYR A 365 2.03 12.25 30.39
C TYR A 365 2.67 12.86 31.66
N ARG A 366 2.29 12.38 32.85
CA ARG A 366 2.79 12.92 34.14
C ARG A 366 4.18 12.45 34.54
N ALA A 367 4.90 11.77 33.65
CA ALA A 367 6.30 11.38 33.74
C ALA A 367 7.31 12.57 33.75
N GLN A 368 6.92 13.73 34.31
CA GLN A 368 7.73 14.94 34.57
C GLN A 368 8.87 15.23 33.58
N GLY A 369 8.56 15.86 32.44
CA GLY A 369 9.55 16.44 31.53
C GLY A 369 10.22 15.48 30.54
N HIS A 370 9.96 14.18 30.63
CA HIS A 370 10.48 13.18 29.70
C HIS A 370 9.45 12.89 28.60
N ARG A 371 9.86 12.98 27.34
CA ARG A 371 9.03 12.60 26.17
C ARG A 371 9.50 11.27 25.61
N PRO A 372 8.59 10.38 25.17
CA PRO A 372 8.99 9.10 24.62
C PRO A 372 9.81 9.27 23.33
N ARG A 373 10.66 8.32 22.98
CA ARG A 373 11.45 8.37 21.73
C ARG A 373 10.53 8.39 20.50
N ARG A 374 9.53 7.51 20.47
CA ARG A 374 8.47 7.39 19.45
C ARG A 374 7.16 7.99 19.96
N THR A 375 6.27 8.37 19.04
CA THR A 375 4.94 8.87 19.38
C THR A 375 4.07 7.75 19.93
N ILE A 376 3.39 7.98 21.06
CA ILE A 376 2.37 7.08 21.60
C ILE A 376 1.00 7.66 21.24
N VAL A 377 0.13 6.84 20.67
CA VAL A 377 -1.24 7.22 20.29
C VAL A 377 -2.22 6.39 21.12
N PHE A 378 -3.16 7.06 21.76
CA PHE A 378 -4.27 6.48 22.52
C PHE A 378 -5.54 6.61 21.69
N CYS A 379 -6.28 5.52 21.55
CA CYS A 379 -7.47 5.46 20.71
C CYS A 379 -8.64 4.86 21.47
N SER A 380 -9.77 5.56 21.49
CA SER A 380 -11.03 5.02 21.96
C SER A 380 -11.99 4.87 20.79
N TRP A 381 -12.31 3.63 20.42
CA TRP A 381 -13.09 3.31 19.22
C TRP A 381 -14.59 3.29 19.52
N ASP A 382 -15.42 3.70 18.56
CA ASP A 382 -16.90 3.60 18.62
C ASP A 382 -17.38 2.53 17.62
N ALA A 383 -18.59 2.01 17.80
CA ALA A 383 -19.27 1.01 16.98
C ALA A 383 -18.45 -0.25 16.69
N GLU A 384 -17.65 -0.71 17.66
CA GLU A 384 -16.99 -2.02 17.61
C GLU A 384 -18.04 -3.15 17.61
N GLU A 385 -19.09 -2.99 18.41
CA GLU A 385 -20.11 -4.02 18.66
C GLU A 385 -20.94 -4.35 17.39
N GLN A 386 -20.98 -3.41 16.44
CA GLN A 386 -21.61 -3.56 15.13
C GLN A 386 -20.65 -3.89 13.99
N GLY A 387 -19.41 -4.33 14.29
CA GLY A 387 -18.47 -4.87 13.30
C GLY A 387 -17.20 -4.04 13.17
N LEU A 388 -16.58 -3.66 14.28
CA LEU A 388 -15.28 -2.98 14.31
C LEU A 388 -15.31 -1.64 13.54
N LEU A 389 -16.47 -0.99 13.45
CA LEU A 389 -16.68 0.10 12.48
C LEU A 389 -15.74 1.27 12.77
N GLY A 390 -15.70 1.78 14.00
CA GLY A 390 -14.85 2.92 14.33
C GLY A 390 -13.37 2.67 14.04
N SER A 391 -12.83 1.50 14.38
CA SER A 391 -11.42 1.18 14.10
C SER A 391 -11.15 0.93 12.61
N VAL A 392 -12.02 0.19 11.90
CA VAL A 392 -11.88 -0.05 10.45
C VAL A 392 -11.94 1.27 9.66
N GLU A 393 -12.93 2.11 9.93
CA GLU A 393 -13.11 3.39 9.24
C GLU A 393 -11.99 4.39 9.53
N TRP A 394 -11.29 4.26 10.66
CA TRP A 394 -10.10 5.05 10.96
C TRP A 394 -8.87 4.58 10.18
N VAL A 395 -8.79 3.29 9.87
CA VAL A 395 -7.67 2.67 9.14
C VAL A 395 -7.74 2.90 7.63
N GLU A 396 -8.94 2.91 7.06
CA GLU A 396 -9.15 3.06 5.61
C GLU A 396 -8.63 4.39 5.01
N PRO A 397 -8.62 5.54 5.73
CA PRO A 397 -7.93 6.77 5.32
C PRO A 397 -6.54 6.96 5.94
N ASN A 398 -6.21 6.29 7.04
CA ASN A 398 -4.93 6.40 7.74
C ASN A 398 -4.48 5.01 8.19
N TYR A 399 -3.63 4.35 7.41
CA TYR A 399 -3.26 2.96 7.68
C TYR A 399 -2.52 2.77 9.04
N THR A 400 -2.92 1.76 9.87
CA THR A 400 -2.28 1.06 11.08
C THR A 400 -2.81 1.36 12.50
N LEU A 401 -2.71 0.55 13.61
CA LEU A 401 -2.83 -0.93 13.84
C LEU A 401 -3.69 -1.45 15.07
N GLY A 402 -3.99 -2.78 15.21
CA GLY A 402 -4.74 -3.41 16.33
C GLY A 402 -4.52 -4.94 16.59
N ILE A 403 -4.92 -5.33 17.81
CA ILE A 403 -4.66 -6.35 18.88
C ILE A 403 -4.86 -7.91 18.81
N GLY A 404 -3.74 -8.62 18.88
CA GLY A 404 -3.52 -10.06 19.07
C GLY A 404 -2.01 -10.28 18.89
N SER A 405 -1.28 -11.20 19.55
CA SER A 405 0.19 -11.19 19.39
C SER A 405 0.72 -11.68 18.03
N SER A 406 1.25 -10.74 17.25
CA SER A 406 2.31 -11.08 16.28
C SER A 406 3.41 -11.86 16.97
N PRO A 407 4.03 -12.88 16.32
CA PRO A 407 5.21 -13.55 16.85
C PRO A 407 6.34 -12.60 17.26
N LEU A 408 6.42 -11.40 16.66
CA LEU A 408 7.45 -10.40 16.94
C LEU A 408 7.35 -9.78 18.34
N LEU A 409 6.15 -9.78 18.94
CA LEU A 409 5.86 -9.06 20.19
C LEU A 409 5.89 -9.96 21.45
N GLN A 410 6.06 -11.28 21.30
CA GLN A 410 5.95 -12.23 22.40
C GLN A 410 7.00 -11.99 23.50
N ASP A 411 8.26 -11.84 23.12
CA ASP A 411 9.34 -11.73 24.11
C ASP A 411 9.26 -10.39 24.87
N VAL A 412 8.93 -9.29 24.20
CA VAL A 412 8.73 -8.00 24.89
C VAL A 412 7.51 -8.04 25.83
N ALA A 413 6.48 -8.82 25.50
CA ALA A 413 5.34 -9.06 26.39
C ALA A 413 5.79 -9.85 27.64
N TYR A 414 6.51 -10.97 27.49
CA TYR A 414 7.04 -11.73 28.63
C TYR A 414 7.94 -10.88 29.52
N GLU A 415 8.85 -10.11 28.93
CA GLU A 415 9.73 -9.20 29.66
C GLU A 415 8.99 -8.04 30.33
N SER A 416 7.79 -7.69 29.87
CA SER A 416 6.94 -6.70 30.53
C SER A 416 6.17 -7.32 31.70
N ALA A 417 5.66 -8.54 31.54
CA ALA A 417 4.96 -9.29 32.58
C ALA A 417 5.85 -9.62 33.79
N LYS A 418 7.15 -9.88 33.56
CA LYS A 418 8.13 -10.11 34.65
C LYS A 418 8.34 -8.89 35.56
N LEU A 419 8.02 -7.68 35.08
CA LEU A 419 8.19 -6.43 35.84
C LEU A 419 6.94 -6.06 36.65
N VAL A 420 5.80 -6.70 36.40
CA VAL A 420 4.54 -6.42 37.08
C VAL A 420 4.41 -7.33 38.31
N PRO A 421 4.17 -6.79 39.51
CA PRO A 421 3.85 -7.61 40.68
C PRO A 421 2.55 -8.39 40.47
N SER A 422 2.53 -9.66 40.90
CA SER A 422 1.31 -10.47 40.86
C SER A 422 0.22 -9.87 41.75
N GLN A 423 -1.02 -9.87 41.26
CA GLN A 423 -2.19 -9.56 42.08
C GLN A 423 -2.54 -10.71 43.04
N ASP A 424 -2.10 -11.94 42.73
CA ASP A 424 -2.23 -13.10 43.61
C ASP A 424 -0.98 -13.21 44.50
N PRO A 425 -1.14 -13.12 45.85
CA PRO A 425 -0.01 -13.21 46.80
C PRO A 425 0.77 -14.52 46.75
N ALA A 426 0.25 -15.58 46.12
CA ALA A 426 0.96 -16.85 45.95
C ALA A 426 2.13 -16.77 44.97
N TYR A 427 2.23 -15.70 44.18
CA TYR A 427 3.26 -15.52 43.16
C TYR A 427 3.97 -14.17 43.30
N THR A 428 5.21 -14.10 42.84
CA THR A 428 6.01 -12.87 42.91
C THR A 428 5.65 -11.91 41.78
N THR A 429 5.66 -12.42 40.54
CA THR A 429 5.41 -11.61 39.34
C THR A 429 4.16 -12.07 38.60
N PHE A 430 3.60 -11.17 37.80
CA PHE A 430 2.49 -11.45 36.90
C PHE A 430 2.85 -12.58 35.91
N TYR A 431 4.10 -12.63 35.48
CA TYR A 431 4.63 -13.73 34.66
C TYR A 431 4.61 -15.08 35.39
N ASP A 432 5.06 -15.15 36.65
CA ASP A 432 5.07 -16.40 37.43
C ASP A 432 3.66 -16.95 37.63
N MET A 433 2.71 -16.05 37.90
CA MET A 433 1.30 -16.39 38.02
C MET A 433 0.77 -16.94 36.69
N TRP A 434 1.00 -16.23 35.58
CA TRP A 434 0.54 -16.63 34.25
C TRP A 434 1.12 -18.00 33.83
N LEU A 435 2.41 -18.22 34.03
CA LEU A 435 3.08 -19.50 33.74
C LEU A 435 2.49 -20.66 34.55
N SER A 436 2.09 -20.42 35.79
CA SER A 436 1.53 -21.46 36.68
C SER A 436 0.07 -21.81 36.39
N ARG A 437 -0.62 -21.03 35.55
CA ARG A 437 -2.04 -21.18 35.20
C ARG A 437 -2.23 -21.26 33.68
N PRO A 438 -1.69 -22.31 33.03
CA PRO A 438 -1.87 -22.48 31.59
C PRO A 438 -3.34 -22.72 31.25
N ARG A 439 -3.77 -22.23 30.07
CA ARG A 439 -5.11 -22.51 29.54
C ARG A 439 -5.29 -24.00 29.20
N SER A 440 -4.20 -24.72 28.93
CA SER A 440 -4.22 -26.15 28.60
C SER A 440 -3.60 -27.02 29.70
N ILE A 441 -4.02 -28.29 29.79
CA ILE A 441 -3.52 -29.28 30.77
C ILE A 441 -2.08 -29.74 30.43
N LYS A 442 -1.45 -29.23 29.36
CA LYS A 442 -0.09 -29.60 28.99
C LYS A 442 0.91 -28.87 29.88
N THR A 443 2.00 -29.53 30.25
CA THR A 443 3.18 -28.86 30.83
C THR A 443 3.75 -27.89 29.81
N VAL A 444 3.68 -26.59 30.12
CA VAL A 444 4.23 -25.51 29.30
C VAL A 444 5.51 -24.97 29.91
N THR A 445 6.49 -24.62 29.07
CA THR A 445 7.78 -24.02 29.48
C THR A 445 7.78 -22.49 29.44
N GLU A 446 6.76 -21.91 28.81
CA GLU A 446 6.48 -20.48 28.72
C GLU A 446 4.95 -20.28 28.75
N PRO A 447 4.44 -19.09 29.12
CA PRO A 447 3.00 -18.86 29.13
C PRO A 447 2.35 -18.97 27.74
N ASP A 448 1.10 -19.47 27.68
CA ASP A 448 0.39 -19.68 26.41
C ASP A 448 0.01 -18.34 25.74
N LEU A 449 0.60 -18.04 24.57
CA LEU A 449 0.16 -17.00 23.62
C LEU A 449 -0.23 -17.67 22.29
N TYR A 450 -1.44 -17.42 21.76
CA TYR A 450 -1.81 -17.86 20.42
C TYR A 450 -1.20 -16.93 19.36
N TYR A 451 -0.66 -17.50 18.27
CA TYR A 451 -0.15 -16.75 17.12
C TYR A 451 -1.26 -16.28 16.16
N SER A 452 -2.47 -16.84 16.33
CA SER A 452 -3.60 -16.66 15.41
C SER A 452 -4.51 -15.54 15.89
N LEU A 453 -4.43 -14.43 15.17
CA LEU A 453 -5.22 -13.25 15.45
C LEU A 453 -6.41 -13.24 14.54
N GLY A 454 -7.53 -13.71 15.08
CA GLY A 454 -8.82 -13.72 14.39
C GLY A 454 -9.49 -12.36 14.35
N SER A 455 -10.73 -12.36 13.88
CA SER A 455 -11.62 -11.21 14.07
C SER A 455 -12.17 -11.22 15.51
N GLY A 456 -12.97 -10.21 15.87
CA GLY A 456 -13.67 -10.14 17.16
C GLY A 456 -13.13 -9.12 18.16
N SER A 457 -12.22 -8.25 17.73
CA SER A 457 -11.91 -6.97 18.39
C SER A 457 -11.30 -6.04 17.34
N ASP A 458 -11.06 -4.77 17.69
CA ASP A 458 -10.52 -3.72 16.81
C ASP A 458 -9.23 -4.12 16.08
N GLN A 459 -8.60 -5.20 16.53
CA GLN A 459 -7.44 -5.77 15.92
C GLN A 459 -7.49 -6.20 14.48
N GLY A 460 -8.65 -6.65 14.02
CA GLY A 460 -8.79 -7.33 12.74
C GLY A 460 -8.46 -6.40 11.59
N ALA A 461 -8.96 -5.16 11.67
CA ALA A 461 -8.56 -4.06 10.78
C ALA A 461 -7.04 -4.02 10.67
N PHE A 462 -6.43 -4.19 11.83
CA PHE A 462 -5.09 -3.79 12.10
C PHE A 462 -4.08 -4.74 11.42
N TYR A 463 -4.02 -5.92 12.03
CA TYR A 463 -3.12 -7.00 11.69
C TYR A 463 -3.40 -7.55 10.30
N GLN A 464 -4.67 -7.83 10.01
CA GLN A 464 -5.05 -8.61 8.83
C GLN A 464 -5.14 -7.75 7.57
N ARG A 465 -5.51 -6.46 7.69
CA ARG A 465 -5.61 -5.55 6.54
C ARG A 465 -4.34 -4.73 6.32
N ALA A 466 -3.66 -4.33 7.41
CA ALA A 466 -2.53 -3.41 7.34
C ALA A 466 -1.18 -3.99 7.76
N GLY A 467 -1.11 -5.18 8.36
CA GLY A 467 0.15 -5.92 8.60
C GLY A 467 1.17 -5.20 9.47
N VAL A 468 0.78 -4.68 10.63
CA VAL A 468 1.72 -4.28 11.69
C VAL A 468 1.63 -5.31 12.79
N SER A 469 2.67 -5.40 13.59
CA SER A 469 2.69 -6.30 14.72
C SER A 469 1.75 -5.77 15.80
N CYS A 470 0.84 -6.62 16.28
CA CYS A 470 -0.05 -6.27 17.38
C CYS A 470 0.04 -7.24 18.55
N ILE A 471 -0.71 -6.98 19.63
CA ILE A 471 -0.86 -7.86 20.79
C ILE A 471 -2.22 -7.65 21.49
N ASP A 472 -2.88 -8.74 21.91
CA ASP A 472 -4.11 -8.76 22.73
C ASP A 472 -3.94 -9.57 23.97
N MET A 473 -4.30 -8.98 25.09
CA MET A 473 -4.16 -9.59 26.40
C MET A 473 -5.22 -9.06 27.35
N TRP A 474 -6.00 -9.99 27.89
CA TRP A 474 -6.97 -9.75 28.95
C TRP A 474 -6.75 -10.72 30.12
N MET A 475 -7.31 -10.38 31.28
CA MET A 475 -7.40 -11.31 32.41
C MET A 475 -8.62 -12.21 32.21
N THR A 476 -8.47 -13.52 32.42
CA THR A 476 -9.57 -14.50 32.25
C THR A 476 -9.70 -15.41 33.47
N TYR A 477 -10.81 -16.13 33.56
CA TYR A 477 -11.07 -17.18 34.55
C TYR A 477 -10.19 -18.42 34.29
N ASP A 478 -10.06 -19.31 35.29
CA ASP A 478 -9.33 -20.57 35.14
C ASP A 478 -10.11 -21.53 34.22
N GLU A 479 -9.84 -21.45 32.92
CA GLU A 479 -10.50 -22.25 31.87
C GLU A 479 -10.28 -23.76 32.04
N ALA A 480 -9.20 -24.18 32.70
CA ALA A 480 -8.99 -25.59 33.02
C ALA A 480 -9.96 -26.10 34.09
N ARG A 481 -10.50 -25.21 34.94
CA ARG A 481 -11.51 -25.52 35.96
C ARG A 481 -12.94 -25.21 35.51
N ILE A 482 -13.12 -24.18 34.69
CA ILE A 482 -14.41 -23.67 34.26
C ILE A 482 -14.40 -23.61 32.72
N PRO A 483 -14.70 -24.72 32.02
CA PRO A 483 -14.51 -24.86 30.57
C PRO A 483 -15.67 -24.25 29.77
N ILE A 484 -15.99 -22.98 30.04
CA ILE A 484 -17.03 -22.22 29.35
C ILE A 484 -16.45 -21.37 28.22
N PRO A 485 -17.19 -21.15 27.12
CA PRO A 485 -16.67 -20.47 25.93
C PRO A 485 -16.45 -18.96 26.13
N TYR A 486 -17.26 -18.31 26.96
CA TYR A 486 -17.18 -16.88 27.28
C TYR A 486 -17.66 -16.65 28.72
N TYR A 487 -17.41 -15.46 29.28
CA TYR A 487 -17.94 -15.11 30.60
C TYR A 487 -19.48 -15.06 30.58
N PRO A 488 -20.17 -15.47 31.65
CA PRO A 488 -21.60 -15.83 31.55
C PRO A 488 -22.55 -14.68 31.18
N LEU A 489 -22.26 -13.46 31.62
CA LEU A 489 -23.16 -12.29 31.46
C LEU A 489 -23.00 -11.57 30.11
N TYR A 490 -22.11 -12.06 29.25
CA TYR A 490 -21.72 -11.46 27.97
C TYR A 490 -22.91 -10.98 27.10
N HIS A 491 -22.83 -9.73 26.65
CA HIS A 491 -23.79 -8.96 25.84
C HIS A 491 -25.23 -8.93 26.38
N SER A 492 -25.40 -9.09 27.69
CA SER A 492 -26.71 -9.03 28.36
C SER A 492 -26.89 -7.75 29.15
N SER A 493 -28.14 -7.47 29.55
CA SER A 493 -28.44 -6.32 30.42
C SER A 493 -27.83 -6.42 31.83
N TYR A 494 -27.24 -7.57 32.20
CA TYR A 494 -26.68 -7.84 33.53
C TYR A 494 -25.19 -7.48 33.65
N GLU A 495 -24.54 -6.99 32.59
CA GLU A 495 -23.17 -6.46 32.60
C GLU A 495 -23.05 -5.11 33.30
N THR A 496 -23.32 -5.12 34.59
CA THR A 496 -23.41 -3.91 35.42
C THR A 496 -22.12 -3.70 36.22
N PHE A 497 -21.87 -2.46 36.64
CA PHE A 497 -20.80 -2.16 37.60
C PHE A 497 -20.90 -3.02 38.86
N TYR A 498 -22.13 -3.32 39.32
CA TYR A 498 -22.37 -4.20 40.46
C TYR A 498 -21.82 -5.61 40.21
N ALA A 499 -22.08 -6.19 39.04
CA ALA A 499 -21.58 -7.52 38.69
C ALA A 499 -20.03 -7.55 38.64
N PHE A 500 -19.42 -6.51 38.04
CA PHE A 500 -17.96 -6.40 37.95
C PHE A 500 -17.31 -6.29 39.34
N GLU A 501 -17.81 -5.37 40.18
CA GLU A 501 -17.25 -5.10 41.51
C GLU A 501 -17.41 -6.27 42.49
N ASN A 502 -18.50 -7.03 42.41
CA ASN A 502 -18.79 -8.07 43.40
C ASN A 502 -18.30 -9.46 42.98
N PHE A 503 -18.16 -9.73 41.68
CA PHE A 503 -17.88 -11.09 41.20
C PHE A 503 -16.67 -11.21 40.27
N VAL A 504 -16.35 -10.17 39.47
CA VAL A 504 -15.28 -10.26 38.45
C VAL A 504 -13.93 -9.81 39.02
N ASP A 505 -13.83 -8.59 39.55
CA ASP A 505 -12.59 -8.07 40.15
C ASP A 505 -12.87 -7.33 41.48
N PRO A 506 -13.26 -8.06 42.55
CA PRO A 506 -13.43 -7.45 43.86
C PRO A 506 -12.17 -6.74 44.35
N GLY A 507 -12.27 -5.42 44.50
CA GLY A 507 -11.16 -4.58 44.95
C GLY A 507 -10.19 -4.13 43.85
N PHE A 508 -10.50 -4.39 42.58
CA PHE A 508 -9.83 -3.85 41.37
C PHE A 508 -8.32 -4.20 41.28
N LEU A 509 -7.95 -5.39 41.75
CA LEU A 509 -6.55 -5.82 41.81
C LEU A 509 -6.06 -6.33 40.45
N ALA A 510 -6.91 -7.09 39.74
CA ALA A 510 -6.58 -7.60 38.41
C ALA A 510 -6.50 -6.46 37.39
N SER A 511 -7.46 -5.53 37.45
CA SER A 511 -7.51 -4.33 36.59
C SER A 511 -6.25 -3.47 36.75
N ALA A 512 -5.75 -3.28 37.96
CA ALA A 512 -4.52 -2.54 38.20
C ALA A 512 -3.27 -3.27 37.67
N ALA A 513 -3.22 -4.60 37.79
CA ALA A 513 -2.09 -5.40 37.28
C ALA A 513 -2.01 -5.36 35.76
N ILE A 514 -3.14 -5.60 35.06
CA ILE A 514 -3.17 -5.57 33.58
C ILE A 514 -2.93 -4.16 33.04
N THR A 515 -3.40 -3.11 33.72
CA THR A 515 -3.10 -1.71 33.35
C THR A 515 -1.60 -1.43 33.42
N LYS A 516 -0.90 -1.87 34.48
CA LYS A 516 0.55 -1.71 34.59
C LYS A 516 1.29 -2.45 33.49
N PHE A 517 0.87 -3.67 33.17
CA PHE A 517 1.42 -4.45 32.07
C PHE A 517 1.37 -3.68 30.74
N TRP A 518 0.20 -3.17 30.37
CA TRP A 518 0.01 -2.40 29.13
C TRP A 518 0.87 -1.14 29.06
N GLY A 519 0.94 -0.38 30.15
CA GLY A 519 1.80 0.81 30.22
C GLY A 519 3.29 0.50 30.05
N ILE A 520 3.77 -0.58 30.67
CA ILE A 520 5.19 -1.01 30.57
C ILE A 520 5.51 -1.47 29.15
N LEU A 521 4.64 -2.28 28.56
CA LEU A 521 4.81 -2.78 27.19
C LEU A 521 4.88 -1.62 26.19
N ALA A 522 3.93 -0.69 26.26
CA ALA A 522 3.92 0.52 25.45
C ALA A 522 5.19 1.37 25.65
N SER A 523 5.63 1.52 26.90
CA SER A 523 6.85 2.28 27.23
C SER A 523 8.11 1.63 26.65
N LYS A 524 8.21 0.29 26.67
CA LYS A 524 9.33 -0.43 26.03
C LYS A 524 9.32 -0.24 24.51
N MET A 525 8.18 -0.40 23.86
CA MET A 525 8.02 -0.19 22.42
C MET A 525 8.35 1.25 22.00
N ALA A 526 7.89 2.23 22.79
CA ALA A 526 8.06 3.63 22.47
C ALA A 526 9.49 4.13 22.70
N ASN A 527 10.23 3.58 23.67
CA ASN A 527 11.52 4.13 24.11
C ASN A 527 12.75 3.30 23.74
N SER A 528 12.60 2.02 23.38
CA SER A 528 13.77 1.20 23.04
C SER A 528 14.44 1.72 21.75
N LYS A 529 15.75 1.93 21.76
CA LYS A 529 16.51 2.40 20.58
C LYS A 529 16.30 1.46 19.40
N LEU A 530 16.63 0.18 19.60
CA LEU A 530 16.26 -0.91 18.71
C LEU A 530 14.85 -1.39 19.09
N LEU A 531 13.98 -1.62 18.11
CA LEU A 531 12.67 -2.23 18.36
C LEU A 531 12.88 -3.61 18.99
N PRO A 532 12.20 -3.92 20.12
CA PRO A 532 12.44 -5.14 20.89
C PRO A 532 11.72 -6.35 20.26
N TYR A 533 11.89 -6.54 18.95
CA TYR A 533 11.34 -7.67 18.18
C TYR A 533 12.31 -8.84 18.16
N LYS A 534 11.76 -10.06 18.21
CA LYS A 534 12.51 -11.30 18.00
C LYS A 534 12.03 -12.02 16.75
N VAL A 535 12.78 -11.88 15.65
CA VAL A 535 12.37 -12.37 14.33
C VAL A 535 12.35 -13.90 14.22
N GLU A 536 13.13 -14.60 15.05
CA GLU A 536 13.17 -16.06 15.08
C GLU A 536 11.83 -16.69 15.50
N ARG A 537 11.08 -16.02 16.40
CA ARG A 537 9.73 -16.44 16.82
C ARG A 537 8.79 -16.56 15.63
N TYR A 538 8.93 -15.67 14.64
CA TYR A 538 8.13 -15.69 13.41
C TYR A 538 8.42 -16.93 12.57
N SER A 539 9.70 -17.24 12.33
CA SER A 539 10.07 -18.43 11.55
C SER A 539 9.62 -19.74 12.20
N ALA A 540 9.63 -19.81 13.53
CA ALA A 540 9.13 -20.95 14.29
C ALA A 540 7.61 -21.12 14.10
N ALA A 541 6.84 -20.03 14.18
CA ALA A 541 5.40 -20.05 13.93
C ALA A 541 5.09 -20.54 12.51
N VAL A 542 5.72 -19.96 11.48
CA VAL A 542 5.56 -20.37 10.07
C VAL A 542 5.87 -21.86 9.89
N SER A 543 6.97 -22.34 10.46
CA SER A 543 7.39 -23.74 10.35
C SER A 543 6.40 -24.71 11.03
N ASN A 544 5.87 -24.35 12.19
CA ASN A 544 4.90 -25.15 12.92
C ASN A 544 3.59 -25.29 12.13
N PHE A 545 3.05 -24.18 11.61
CA PHE A 545 1.82 -24.20 10.82
C PHE A 545 2.00 -24.96 9.51
N TYR A 546 3.10 -24.72 8.80
CA TYR A 546 3.41 -25.44 7.57
C TYR A 546 3.51 -26.97 7.79
N SER A 547 4.03 -27.39 8.95
CA SER A 547 4.15 -28.80 9.33
C SER A 547 2.82 -29.45 9.70
N SER A 548 1.82 -28.65 10.12
CA SER A 548 0.49 -29.13 10.51
C SER A 548 -0.44 -29.44 9.33
N LEU A 549 -0.13 -28.91 8.14
CA LEU A 549 -0.93 -29.11 6.93
C LEU A 549 -0.86 -30.58 6.46
N ASP A 550 -2.02 -31.22 6.26
CA ASP A 550 -2.09 -32.52 5.58
C ASP A 550 -1.94 -32.32 4.07
N LYS A 551 -0.74 -32.66 3.59
CA LYS A 551 -0.30 -32.47 2.20
C LYS A 551 -0.25 -33.78 1.41
N SER A 552 -0.75 -34.88 1.99
CA SER A 552 -0.56 -36.24 1.47
C SER A 552 -1.07 -36.44 0.04
N SER A 553 -2.20 -35.83 -0.30
CA SER A 553 -2.84 -35.92 -1.64
C SER A 553 -2.41 -34.81 -2.62
N TRP A 554 -1.64 -33.82 -2.18
CA TRP A 554 -1.42 -32.58 -2.94
C TRP A 554 -0.52 -32.79 -4.15
N GLN A 555 0.53 -33.61 -4.02
CA GLN A 555 1.45 -33.91 -5.12
C GLN A 555 0.75 -34.67 -6.25
N GLU A 556 -0.18 -35.57 -5.94
CA GLU A 556 -0.97 -36.32 -6.92
C GLU A 556 -1.83 -35.39 -7.80
N HIS A 557 -2.16 -34.20 -7.28
CA HIS A 557 -2.96 -33.18 -7.96
C HIS A 557 -2.11 -32.00 -8.50
N GLY A 558 -0.79 -32.15 -8.56
CA GLY A 558 0.13 -31.18 -9.18
C GLY A 558 0.41 -29.92 -8.36
N VAL A 559 0.24 -29.96 -7.04
CA VAL A 559 0.62 -28.87 -6.12
C VAL A 559 2.12 -28.96 -5.78
N ASN A 560 2.86 -27.86 -5.92
CA ASN A 560 4.31 -27.82 -5.74
C ASN A 560 4.72 -27.62 -4.26
N VAL A 561 4.70 -28.70 -3.49
CA VAL A 561 5.10 -28.69 -2.07
C VAL A 561 6.59 -28.37 -1.89
N ALA A 562 7.45 -28.81 -2.81
CA ALA A 562 8.91 -28.64 -2.71
C ALA A 562 9.35 -27.16 -2.75
N ALA A 563 8.66 -26.32 -3.51
CA ALA A 563 8.92 -24.88 -3.52
C ALA A 563 8.58 -24.24 -2.17
N MET A 564 7.46 -24.65 -1.57
CA MET A 564 7.03 -24.18 -0.24
C MET A 564 8.01 -24.64 0.86
N ASP A 565 8.50 -25.88 0.80
CA ASP A 565 9.57 -26.39 1.68
C ASP A 565 10.80 -25.47 1.63
N SER A 566 11.24 -25.11 0.42
CA SER A 566 12.41 -24.25 0.21
C SER A 566 12.19 -22.84 0.77
N ALA A 567 11.01 -22.25 0.56
CA ALA A 567 10.71 -20.92 1.07
C ALA A 567 10.72 -20.87 2.61
N VAL A 568 10.09 -21.84 3.26
CA VAL A 568 10.08 -21.95 4.74
C VAL A 568 11.50 -22.15 5.29
N HIS A 569 12.31 -22.98 4.62
CA HIS A 569 13.71 -23.18 4.99
C HIS A 569 14.53 -21.88 4.87
N ASN A 570 14.40 -21.17 3.75
CA ASN A 570 15.11 -19.91 3.49
C ASN A 570 14.71 -18.82 4.49
N PHE A 571 13.42 -18.69 4.78
CA PHE A 571 12.93 -17.75 5.79
C PHE A 571 13.50 -18.03 7.18
N THR A 572 13.54 -19.31 7.58
CA THR A 572 14.15 -19.73 8.85
C THR A 572 15.64 -19.43 8.90
N LYS A 573 16.35 -19.57 7.78
CA LYS A 573 17.78 -19.24 7.70
C LYS A 573 18.01 -17.73 7.79
N ALA A 574 17.24 -16.93 7.05
CA ALA A 574 17.37 -15.47 7.01
C ALA A 574 17.07 -14.82 8.37
N THR A 575 15.99 -15.25 9.04
CA THR A 575 15.63 -14.77 10.39
C THR A 575 16.71 -15.06 11.42
N LYS A 576 17.29 -16.26 11.43
CA LYS A 576 18.41 -16.61 12.32
C LYS A 576 19.64 -15.76 12.08
N ALA A 577 20.04 -15.59 10.81
CA ALA A 577 21.19 -14.77 10.46
C ALA A 577 20.99 -13.30 10.86
N PHE A 578 19.79 -12.76 10.59
CA PHE A 578 19.44 -11.38 10.96
C PHE A 578 19.42 -11.21 12.48
N GLN A 579 18.80 -12.13 13.23
CA GLN A 579 18.76 -12.07 14.68
C GLN A 579 20.15 -12.13 15.31
N GLN A 580 21.01 -13.03 14.82
CA GLN A 580 22.40 -13.11 15.26
C GLN A 580 23.13 -11.78 15.04
N LYS A 581 22.88 -11.10 13.91
CA LYS A 581 23.47 -9.79 13.65
C LYS A 581 22.97 -8.72 14.61
N LEU A 582 21.67 -8.68 14.90
CA LEU A 582 21.09 -7.78 15.90
C LEU A 582 21.72 -7.99 17.29
N ASP A 583 21.96 -9.24 17.66
CA ASP A 583 22.46 -9.60 19.00
C ASP A 583 23.98 -9.35 19.15
N THR A 584 24.75 -9.27 18.06
CA THR A 584 26.23 -9.26 18.11
C THR A 584 26.90 -8.01 17.52
N ASP A 585 26.26 -7.27 16.62
CA ASP A 585 26.87 -6.13 15.92
C ASP A 585 26.53 -4.79 16.59
N ALA A 586 27.36 -4.39 17.55
CA ALA A 586 27.24 -3.09 18.22
C ALA A 586 27.34 -1.88 17.26
N SER A 587 27.89 -2.06 16.03
CA SER A 587 27.98 -0.99 15.04
C SER A 587 26.62 -0.60 14.46
N LEU A 588 25.58 -1.43 14.61
CA LEU A 588 24.20 -1.11 14.23
C LEU A 588 23.65 0.09 15.02
N LEU A 589 24.13 0.29 16.24
CA LEU A 589 23.74 1.39 17.14
C LEU A 589 24.64 2.63 17.00
N SER A 590 25.70 2.56 16.17
CA SER A 590 26.73 3.62 16.07
C SER A 590 26.27 4.89 15.34
N SER A 591 25.17 4.82 14.60
CA SER A 591 24.57 5.93 13.86
C SER A 591 23.06 5.86 14.02
N SER A 592 22.42 7.00 14.34
CA SER A 592 20.96 7.14 14.43
C SER A 592 20.23 6.61 13.20
N LEU A 593 20.93 6.66 12.08
CA LEU A 593 20.41 6.37 10.77
C LEU A 593 20.56 4.90 10.36
N ARG A 594 21.65 4.25 10.77
CA ARG A 594 21.76 2.78 10.70
C ARG A 594 20.73 2.13 11.61
N LEU A 595 20.60 2.65 12.84
CA LEU A 595 19.56 2.23 13.78
C LEU A 595 18.16 2.37 13.16
N ARG A 596 17.88 3.51 12.51
CA ARG A 596 16.62 3.74 11.80
C ARG A 596 16.39 2.72 10.68
N MET A 597 17.38 2.43 9.85
CA MET A 597 17.26 1.43 8.77
C MET A 597 16.98 0.02 9.32
N VAL A 598 17.60 -0.36 10.43
CA VAL A 598 17.36 -1.65 11.09
C VAL A 598 15.95 -1.72 11.67
N ASN A 599 15.51 -0.67 12.38
CA ASN A 599 14.15 -0.57 12.90
C ASN A 599 13.10 -0.62 11.78
N ASP A 600 13.36 0.04 10.65
CA ASP A 600 12.46 -0.02 9.50
C ASP A 600 12.34 -1.45 8.95
N ARG A 601 13.45 -2.21 8.84
CA ARG A 601 13.39 -3.63 8.42
C ARG A 601 12.59 -4.49 9.39
N LEU A 602 12.80 -4.29 10.70
CA LEU A 602 12.03 -4.95 11.74
C LEU A 602 10.52 -4.66 11.63
N MET A 603 10.14 -3.42 11.32
CA MET A 603 8.74 -3.05 11.10
C MET A 603 8.15 -3.61 9.79
N GLN A 604 8.96 -3.68 8.73
CA GLN A 604 8.49 -4.13 7.41
C GLN A 604 8.31 -5.64 7.31
N LEU A 605 8.93 -6.43 8.21
CA LEU A 605 8.80 -7.89 8.20
C LEU A 605 7.35 -8.36 8.26
N GLU A 606 6.52 -7.78 9.13
CA GLU A 606 5.09 -8.12 9.22
C GLU A 606 4.36 -7.78 7.91
N ARG A 607 4.69 -6.63 7.32
CA ARG A 607 4.06 -6.13 6.09
C ARG A 607 4.43 -6.94 4.85
N ALA A 608 5.53 -7.68 4.91
CA ALA A 608 5.95 -8.56 3.83
C ALA A 608 4.99 -9.75 3.64
N PHE A 609 4.07 -9.98 4.59
CA PHE A 609 3.06 -11.04 4.51
C PHE A 609 1.70 -10.60 3.97
N LEU A 610 1.59 -9.38 3.43
CA LEU A 610 0.35 -8.87 2.85
C LEU A 610 0.28 -9.15 1.34
N ASP A 611 -0.83 -9.75 0.91
CA ASP A 611 -1.25 -9.81 -0.49
C ASP A 611 -2.22 -8.65 -0.78
N PRO A 612 -1.91 -7.75 -1.72
CA PRO A 612 -2.78 -6.64 -2.10
C PRO A 612 -4.18 -7.07 -2.56
N GLU A 613 -4.30 -8.22 -3.22
CA GLU A 613 -5.57 -8.76 -3.75
C GLU A 613 -6.46 -9.35 -2.65
N GLY A 614 -5.89 -9.62 -1.48
CA GLY A 614 -6.57 -10.26 -0.36
C GLY A 614 -6.90 -11.73 -0.58
N LEU A 615 -7.59 -12.32 0.38
CA LEU A 615 -7.93 -13.74 0.37
C LEU A 615 -9.14 -14.02 -0.54
N PRO A 616 -9.25 -15.23 -1.12
CA PRO A 616 -10.39 -15.60 -1.95
C PRO A 616 -11.74 -15.42 -1.24
N GLY A 617 -12.59 -14.55 -1.77
CA GLY A 617 -13.90 -14.22 -1.18
C GLY A 617 -13.84 -13.29 0.03
N GLN A 618 -12.66 -12.81 0.41
CA GLN A 618 -12.41 -11.89 1.52
C GLN A 618 -11.35 -10.85 1.13
N PRO A 619 -11.60 -9.96 0.15
CA PRO A 619 -10.59 -9.05 -0.41
C PRO A 619 -10.04 -8.02 0.61
N ALA A 620 -10.80 -7.75 1.69
CA ALA A 620 -10.33 -6.90 2.77
C ALA A 620 -9.26 -7.59 3.65
N GLN A 621 -9.23 -8.93 3.67
CA GLN A 621 -8.28 -9.72 4.46
C GLN A 621 -7.03 -9.98 3.64
N LYS A 622 -5.93 -9.29 3.96
CA LYS A 622 -4.71 -9.24 3.13
C LYS A 622 -3.57 -10.09 3.65
N HIS A 623 -3.58 -10.42 4.93
CA HIS A 623 -2.48 -11.15 5.55
C HIS A 623 -2.51 -12.63 5.16
N VAL A 624 -1.55 -13.07 4.33
CA VAL A 624 -1.49 -14.43 3.75
C VAL A 624 -1.25 -15.50 4.81
N MET A 625 -0.47 -15.17 5.83
CA MET A 625 -0.18 -16.11 6.92
C MET A 625 -1.28 -16.18 7.97
N PHE A 626 -1.90 -15.04 8.34
CA PHE A 626 -2.75 -14.93 9.51
C PHE A 626 -4.00 -14.09 9.22
N ALA A 627 -5.13 -14.74 8.94
CA ALA A 627 -6.42 -14.05 8.81
C ALA A 627 -7.61 -14.99 9.04
N PRO A 628 -8.81 -14.47 9.38
CA PRO A 628 -9.99 -15.27 9.70
C PRO A 628 -10.40 -16.19 8.56
N SER A 629 -10.69 -17.45 8.87
CA SER A 629 -11.32 -18.36 7.91
C SER A 629 -12.72 -17.85 7.53
N GLN A 630 -13.13 -18.04 6.27
CA GLN A 630 -14.51 -17.73 5.85
C GLN A 630 -15.56 -18.72 6.41
N PHE A 631 -15.11 -19.76 7.11
CA PHE A 631 -15.96 -20.82 7.69
C PHE A 631 -15.99 -20.77 9.21
N ASP A 632 -14.94 -20.24 9.84
CA ASP A 632 -14.83 -20.06 11.28
C ASP A 632 -13.90 -18.89 11.61
N ALA A 633 -14.49 -17.72 11.94
CA ALA A 633 -13.70 -16.53 12.24
C ALA A 633 -12.87 -16.62 13.56
N TYR A 634 -13.10 -17.64 14.40
CA TYR A 634 -12.53 -17.75 15.75
C TYR A 634 -11.50 -18.87 15.93
N VAL A 635 -11.24 -19.73 14.93
CA VAL A 635 -10.34 -20.89 15.09
C VAL A 635 -9.24 -20.95 14.02
N ASP A 636 -7.99 -21.12 14.51
CA ASP A 636 -6.71 -21.35 13.82
C ASP A 636 -6.58 -20.74 12.40
N ASN A 637 -6.31 -19.44 12.38
CA ASN A 637 -6.32 -18.54 11.22
C ASN A 637 -5.03 -18.58 10.40
N SER A 638 -4.36 -19.73 10.35
CA SER A 638 -3.04 -19.88 9.75
C SER A 638 -3.11 -20.45 8.34
N PHE A 639 -2.50 -19.78 7.37
CA PHE A 639 -2.67 -20.07 5.93
C PHE A 639 -4.14 -20.16 5.48
N PRO A 640 -4.99 -19.17 5.79
CA PRO A 640 -6.44 -19.24 5.59
C PRO A 640 -6.83 -19.52 4.13
N GLY A 641 -6.11 -18.94 3.15
CA GLY A 641 -6.35 -19.22 1.73
C GLY A 641 -6.16 -20.70 1.35
N ILE A 642 -5.19 -21.38 1.97
CA ILE A 642 -4.94 -22.82 1.78
C ILE A 642 -6.00 -23.63 2.53
N VAL A 643 -6.21 -23.34 3.83
CA VAL A 643 -7.12 -24.09 4.71
C VAL A 643 -8.56 -24.05 4.19
N ASP A 644 -9.05 -22.87 3.83
CA ASP A 644 -10.40 -22.69 3.29
C ASP A 644 -10.59 -23.47 1.98
N THR A 645 -9.58 -23.46 1.12
CA THR A 645 -9.63 -24.17 -0.16
C THR A 645 -9.63 -25.68 0.06
N VAL A 646 -8.80 -26.19 0.97
CA VAL A 646 -8.80 -27.61 1.35
C VAL A 646 -10.16 -28.02 1.93
N LEU A 647 -10.76 -27.18 2.78
CA LEU A 647 -12.09 -27.45 3.32
C LEU A 647 -13.12 -27.52 2.19
N GLN A 648 -13.10 -26.60 1.21
CA GLN A 648 -13.99 -26.68 0.05
C GLN A 648 -13.82 -27.98 -0.76
N ILE A 649 -12.59 -28.49 -0.90
CA ILE A 649 -12.32 -29.78 -1.55
C ILE A 649 -12.94 -30.93 -0.73
N GLN A 650 -12.80 -30.91 0.59
CA GLN A 650 -13.41 -31.90 1.48
C GLN A 650 -14.94 -31.85 1.45
N LEU A 651 -15.52 -30.68 1.15
CA LEU A 651 -16.96 -30.50 0.91
C LEU A 651 -17.43 -31.00 -0.47
N GLY A 652 -16.53 -31.52 -1.31
CA GLY A 652 -16.85 -32.07 -2.62
C GLY A 652 -16.79 -31.05 -3.77
N ASN A 653 -16.28 -29.84 -3.54
CA ASN A 653 -16.05 -28.86 -4.61
C ASN A 653 -14.70 -29.10 -5.29
N ASP A 654 -14.67 -29.10 -6.62
CA ASP A 654 -13.41 -29.23 -7.36
C ASP A 654 -12.63 -27.90 -7.34
N LYS A 655 -11.70 -27.76 -6.39
CA LYS A 655 -10.95 -26.52 -6.10
C LYS A 655 -9.42 -26.72 -6.11
N TRP A 656 -8.93 -27.77 -6.77
CA TRP A 656 -7.48 -28.07 -6.81
C TRP A 656 -6.64 -26.97 -7.46
N ASP A 657 -7.14 -26.29 -8.50
CA ASP A 657 -6.41 -25.18 -9.13
C ASP A 657 -6.33 -23.95 -8.22
N GLN A 658 -7.38 -23.68 -7.45
CA GLN A 658 -7.35 -22.64 -6.42
C GLN A 658 -6.32 -22.99 -5.33
N LEU A 659 -6.19 -24.28 -4.95
CA LEU A 659 -5.19 -24.71 -3.98
C LEU A 659 -3.76 -24.49 -4.51
N LYS A 660 -3.50 -24.79 -5.79
CA LYS A 660 -2.19 -24.51 -6.42
C LYS A 660 -1.83 -23.03 -6.36
N GLN A 661 -2.79 -22.15 -6.66
CA GLN A 661 -2.61 -20.70 -6.61
C GLN A 661 -2.30 -20.23 -5.19
N GLN A 662 -3.05 -20.69 -4.19
CA GLN A 662 -2.86 -20.28 -2.80
C GLN A 662 -1.52 -20.79 -2.22
N VAL A 663 -1.09 -22.00 -2.59
CA VAL A 663 0.25 -22.50 -2.23
C VAL A 663 1.36 -21.68 -2.89
N TYR A 664 1.18 -21.25 -4.14
CA TYR A 664 2.12 -20.36 -4.82
C TYR A 664 2.24 -19.00 -4.13
N ILE A 665 1.10 -18.35 -3.83
CA ILE A 665 1.07 -17.05 -3.13
C ILE A 665 1.77 -17.15 -1.77
N ALA A 666 1.45 -18.18 -0.97
CA ALA A 666 2.10 -18.40 0.32
C ALA A 666 3.62 -18.62 0.18
N THR A 667 4.04 -19.40 -0.82
CA THR A 667 5.46 -19.66 -1.12
C THR A 667 6.21 -18.38 -1.49
N TYR A 668 5.66 -17.60 -2.42
CA TYR A 668 6.23 -16.32 -2.86
C TYR A 668 6.35 -15.34 -1.70
N THR A 669 5.29 -15.24 -0.90
CA THR A 669 5.22 -14.30 0.24
C THR A 669 6.27 -14.64 1.31
N ILE A 670 6.40 -15.92 1.69
CA ILE A 670 7.41 -16.37 2.67
C ILE A 670 8.83 -16.13 2.14
N GLN A 671 9.07 -16.41 0.85
CA GLN A 671 10.39 -16.21 0.24
C GLN A 671 10.76 -14.72 0.15
N SER A 672 9.80 -13.86 -0.18
CA SER A 672 9.99 -12.39 -0.22
C SER A 672 10.26 -11.83 1.18
N ALA A 673 9.55 -12.31 2.20
CA ALA A 673 9.82 -11.97 3.60
C ALA A 673 11.25 -12.38 4.01
N ALA A 674 11.77 -13.51 3.52
CA ALA A 674 13.15 -13.94 3.77
C ALA A 674 14.15 -12.94 3.20
N PHE A 675 13.98 -12.54 1.94
CA PHE A 675 14.85 -11.56 1.27
C PHE A 675 14.86 -10.19 1.97
N SER A 676 13.72 -9.77 2.53
CA SER A 676 13.64 -8.50 3.28
C SER A 676 14.56 -8.43 4.51
N LEU A 677 14.95 -9.59 5.05
CA LEU A 677 15.82 -9.72 6.23
C LEU A 677 17.29 -9.96 5.88
N GLU A 678 17.62 -10.25 4.61
CA GLU A 678 18.99 -10.47 4.21
C GLU A 678 19.81 -9.16 4.25
N ASP A 679 21.10 -9.31 4.54
CA ASP A 679 22.02 -8.19 4.73
C ASP A 679 22.41 -7.61 3.37
N ILE A 680 21.70 -6.57 2.92
CA ILE A 680 21.97 -5.86 1.66
C ILE A 680 23.24 -5.00 1.81
N GLY A 681 24.36 -5.71 1.88
CA GLY A 681 25.72 -5.23 2.03
C GLY A 681 26.74 -6.36 2.21
N LEU A 682 26.65 -7.42 1.38
CA LEU A 682 27.71 -8.40 1.00
C LEU A 682 27.07 -9.71 0.46
N CYS A 683 26.46 -9.68 -0.72
CA CYS A 683 26.04 -10.90 -1.43
C CYS A 683 26.95 -11.20 -2.63
N LEU A 684 27.99 -12.02 -2.39
CA LEU A 684 28.64 -12.96 -3.32
C LEU A 684 29.47 -13.93 -2.44
N PRO A 685 29.74 -15.22 -2.77
CA PRO A 685 29.50 -15.92 -4.03
C PRO A 685 29.10 -17.43 -3.94
N PHE A 686 28.46 -17.96 -4.98
CA PHE A 686 28.58 -19.35 -5.46
C PHE A 686 28.17 -19.35 -6.94
N MET A 687 28.85 -19.93 -7.94
CA MET A 687 30.25 -20.28 -8.18
C MET A 687 30.37 -20.43 -9.72
N ALA A 688 31.40 -19.82 -10.30
CA ALA A 688 32.37 -20.38 -11.25
C ALA A 688 31.98 -21.08 -12.59
N ARG A 689 32.64 -20.55 -13.64
CA ARG A 689 33.30 -21.17 -14.84
C ARG A 689 32.51 -21.38 -16.14
N GLY A 690 32.91 -20.61 -17.15
CA GLY A 690 32.83 -20.92 -18.58
C GLY A 690 33.75 -19.97 -19.36
N LYS A 691 34.45 -20.48 -20.38
CA LYS A 691 35.47 -19.77 -21.18
C LYS A 691 34.94 -19.45 -22.58
N GLU A 692 35.54 -18.40 -23.17
CA GLU A 692 35.84 -18.17 -24.60
C GLU A 692 34.73 -17.76 -25.59
N TYR A 693 34.86 -16.51 -26.04
CA TYR A 693 34.62 -15.92 -27.38
C TYR A 693 33.60 -16.56 -28.34
N SER A 694 32.59 -15.78 -28.73
CA SER A 694 32.07 -15.79 -30.11
C SER A 694 31.42 -14.46 -30.56
N LYS A 695 31.61 -14.13 -31.84
CA LYS A 695 31.08 -12.97 -32.56
C LYS A 695 29.61 -13.22 -32.96
N GLU A 696 28.68 -13.20 -32.02
CA GLU A 696 27.25 -13.33 -32.31
C GLU A 696 26.42 -12.24 -31.61
N PRO A 697 25.32 -11.75 -32.24
CA PRO A 697 24.45 -10.71 -31.66
C PRO A 697 23.91 -11.11 -30.27
N ARG A 698 23.66 -10.11 -29.41
CA ARG A 698 23.02 -10.28 -28.10
C ARG A 698 21.49 -10.36 -28.30
N LEU A 699 20.86 -11.19 -27.50
CA LEU A 699 19.42 -11.37 -27.42
C LEU A 699 19.09 -11.38 -25.93
N GLU A 700 17.99 -10.77 -25.55
CA GLU A 700 17.55 -10.57 -24.17
C GLU A 700 17.34 -11.87 -23.36
N GLY A 701 17.57 -11.78 -22.05
CA GLY A 701 17.42 -12.90 -21.11
C GLY A 701 18.43 -14.04 -21.35
N THR A 702 19.54 -13.75 -22.03
CA THR A 702 20.57 -14.75 -22.36
C THR A 702 21.73 -14.75 -21.38
N GLU A 703 22.57 -15.79 -21.46
CA GLU A 703 23.82 -15.88 -20.70
C GLU A 703 24.74 -14.67 -20.94
N LYS A 704 24.66 -14.01 -22.11
CA LYS A 704 25.44 -12.82 -22.45
C LYS A 704 24.99 -11.57 -21.69
N ASP A 705 23.70 -11.41 -21.43
CA ASP A 705 23.19 -10.28 -20.64
C ASP A 705 23.55 -10.49 -19.16
N ALA A 706 23.45 -11.74 -18.68
CA ALA A 706 23.95 -12.13 -17.36
C ALA A 706 25.46 -11.89 -17.21
N GLU A 707 26.27 -12.12 -18.27
CA GLU A 707 27.70 -11.77 -18.27
C GLU A 707 27.95 -10.27 -18.19
N LEU A 708 27.18 -9.46 -18.94
CA LEU A 708 27.27 -8.00 -18.89
C LEU A 708 26.87 -7.46 -17.51
N ALA A 709 25.78 -7.96 -16.94
CA ALA A 709 25.31 -7.57 -15.62
C ALA A 709 26.36 -7.89 -14.53
N ARG A 710 27.02 -9.06 -14.62
CA ARG A 710 28.16 -9.42 -13.75
C ARG A 710 29.38 -8.51 -13.97
N LEU A 711 29.64 -8.12 -15.22
CA LEU A 711 30.73 -7.18 -15.53
C LEU A 711 30.45 -5.81 -14.90
N MET A 712 29.26 -5.26 -15.08
CA MET A 712 28.84 -3.97 -14.49
C MET A 712 28.90 -4.04 -12.97
N GLN A 713 28.39 -5.12 -12.36
CA GLN A 713 28.53 -5.37 -10.92
C GLN A 713 30.00 -5.29 -10.48
N SER A 714 30.91 -5.98 -11.16
CA SER A 714 32.34 -6.00 -10.81
C SER A 714 33.00 -4.61 -10.93
N GLN A 715 32.63 -3.84 -11.95
CA GLN A 715 33.16 -2.50 -12.18
C GLN A 715 32.65 -1.50 -11.13
N TRP A 716 31.36 -1.56 -10.81
CA TRP A 716 30.75 -0.70 -9.80
C TRP A 716 31.32 -1.00 -8.41
N GLN A 717 31.58 -2.27 -8.09
CA GLN A 717 32.30 -2.65 -6.86
C GLN A 717 33.71 -2.04 -6.81
N ALA A 718 34.47 -2.10 -7.91
CA ALA A 718 35.80 -1.51 -7.99
C ALA A 718 35.79 0.03 -7.84
N ASN A 719 34.68 0.67 -8.24
CA ASN A 719 34.48 2.11 -8.07
C ASN A 719 34.26 2.52 -6.60
N GLY A 720 33.99 1.56 -5.71
CA GLY A 720 33.92 1.79 -4.25
C GLY A 720 32.52 2.13 -3.75
N LEU A 721 31.47 1.73 -4.47
CA LEU A 721 30.09 1.86 -4.02
C LEU A 721 29.87 1.04 -2.74
N ASP A 722 29.00 1.51 -1.84
CA ASP A 722 28.81 0.91 -0.51
C ASP A 722 28.15 -0.48 -0.58
N ASP A 723 27.31 -0.70 -1.60
CA ASP A 723 26.69 -1.98 -1.88
C ASP A 723 26.40 -2.12 -3.39
N VAL A 724 26.67 -3.30 -3.96
CA VAL A 724 26.41 -3.60 -5.37
C VAL A 724 25.96 -5.06 -5.50
N HIS A 725 24.72 -5.27 -5.91
CA HIS A 725 24.11 -6.59 -6.02
C HIS A 725 23.39 -6.80 -7.35
N LEU A 726 23.23 -8.07 -7.71
CA LEU A 726 22.50 -8.54 -8.87
C LEU A 726 21.14 -9.06 -8.38
N ALA A 727 20.04 -8.42 -8.79
CA ALA A 727 18.68 -8.88 -8.49
C ALA A 727 18.16 -9.72 -9.66
N THR A 728 17.54 -10.87 -9.37
CA THR A 728 17.09 -11.81 -10.40
C THR A 728 15.59 -12.03 -10.33
N TYR A 729 14.88 -11.77 -11.43
CA TYR A 729 13.44 -11.96 -11.54
C TYR A 729 13.12 -13.01 -12.60
N ASN A 730 12.08 -13.82 -12.40
CA ASN A 730 11.63 -14.77 -13.42
C ASN A 730 10.49 -14.13 -14.20
N VAL A 731 10.72 -13.78 -15.47
CA VAL A 731 9.70 -13.11 -16.27
C VAL A 731 9.28 -13.97 -17.45
N LEU A 732 7.98 -13.92 -17.77
CA LEU A 732 7.39 -14.63 -18.89
C LEU A 732 7.51 -13.78 -20.14
N LEU A 733 8.41 -14.17 -21.05
CA LEU A 733 8.55 -13.45 -22.32
C LEU A 733 7.49 -13.94 -23.32
N SER A 734 6.64 -13.01 -23.76
CA SER A 734 5.55 -13.29 -24.68
C SER A 734 6.01 -13.09 -26.11
N PHE A 735 5.72 -14.10 -26.92
CA PHE A 735 5.74 -13.91 -28.34
C PHE A 735 4.53 -14.58 -28.97
N PRO A 736 4.03 -14.01 -30.05
CA PRO A 736 2.63 -14.16 -30.43
C PRO A 736 2.27 -15.48 -31.11
N ASN A 737 1.03 -15.88 -30.85
CA ASN A 737 0.37 -17.01 -31.46
C ASN A 737 -1.04 -16.58 -31.88
N LYS A 738 -1.41 -16.70 -33.16
CA LYS A 738 -2.78 -17.02 -33.55
C LYS A 738 -2.79 -17.89 -34.80
N THR A 739 -3.43 -19.03 -34.64
CA THR A 739 -3.96 -19.91 -35.67
C THR A 739 -5.15 -19.23 -36.36
N ASN A 740 -5.06 -18.92 -37.66
CA ASN A 740 -6.25 -18.82 -38.50
C ASN A 740 -5.92 -19.30 -39.93
N PRO A 741 -6.53 -20.39 -40.43
CA PRO A 741 -6.16 -21.01 -41.71
C PRO A 741 -6.77 -20.35 -42.96
N ASN A 742 -7.29 -19.13 -42.90
CA ASN A 742 -7.89 -18.45 -44.05
C ASN A 742 -7.15 -17.14 -44.37
N VAL A 743 -6.24 -17.19 -45.34
CA VAL A 743 -5.55 -16.01 -45.89
C VAL A 743 -6.53 -15.27 -46.80
N GLY A 744 -7.01 -14.09 -46.36
CA GLY A 744 -7.63 -13.07 -47.21
C GLY A 744 -6.58 -12.17 -47.89
N ASP A 745 -7.05 -11.19 -48.66
CA ASP A 745 -6.21 -10.29 -49.47
C ASP A 745 -5.14 -9.52 -48.67
N LEU A 746 -4.09 -9.06 -49.35
CA LEU A 746 -3.04 -8.21 -48.78
C LEU A 746 -3.46 -6.73 -48.90
N VAL A 747 -3.58 -6.02 -47.79
CA VAL A 747 -4.08 -4.63 -47.78
C VAL A 747 -3.04 -3.67 -47.23
N TYR A 748 -2.74 -2.63 -48.00
CA TYR A 748 -1.80 -1.59 -47.59
C TYR A 748 -2.50 -0.50 -46.76
N VAL A 749 -2.00 -0.22 -45.56
CA VAL A 749 -2.30 0.97 -44.77
C VAL A 749 -1.03 1.81 -44.66
N ASN A 750 -1.18 3.14 -44.57
CA ASN A 750 -0.02 4.04 -44.52
C ASN A 750 0.78 3.88 -43.21
N TYR A 751 0.55 4.72 -42.20
CA TYR A 751 1.20 4.57 -40.90
C TYR A 751 0.42 3.67 -39.94
N GLY A 752 -0.67 3.05 -40.40
CA GLY A 752 -1.53 2.20 -39.58
C GLY A 752 -2.27 2.95 -38.48
N ARG A 753 -2.48 4.27 -38.60
CA ARG A 753 -3.28 5.04 -37.64
C ARG A 753 -4.73 4.59 -37.73
N GLU A 754 -5.49 4.70 -36.65
CA GLU A 754 -6.92 4.35 -36.68
C GLU A 754 -7.68 5.07 -37.80
N LYS A 755 -7.32 6.33 -38.11
CA LYS A 755 -7.87 7.06 -39.27
C LYS A 755 -7.51 6.45 -40.63
N ASP A 756 -6.34 5.82 -40.76
CA ASP A 756 -5.92 5.15 -41.99
C ASP A 756 -6.80 3.89 -42.22
N PHE A 757 -7.08 3.12 -41.15
CA PHE A 757 -8.01 1.99 -41.19
C PHE A 757 -9.47 2.41 -41.40
N SER A 758 -9.93 3.46 -40.73
CA SER A 758 -11.26 4.04 -40.91
C SER A 758 -11.46 4.60 -42.31
N TYR A 759 -10.43 5.19 -42.91
CA TYR A 759 -10.48 5.64 -44.31
C TYR A 759 -10.65 4.46 -45.27
N LEU A 760 -9.86 3.39 -45.10
CA LEU A 760 -10.00 2.18 -45.93
C LEU A 760 -11.39 1.54 -45.80
N THR A 761 -11.91 1.40 -44.59
CA THR A 761 -13.17 0.66 -44.34
C THR A 761 -14.40 1.53 -44.55
N LYS A 762 -14.43 2.76 -44.04
CA LYS A 762 -15.60 3.65 -44.11
C LYS A 762 -15.64 4.49 -45.39
N THR A 763 -14.50 4.87 -45.94
CA THR A 763 -14.43 5.72 -47.16
C THR A 763 -14.25 4.88 -48.42
N LEU A 764 -13.31 3.93 -48.40
CA LEU A 764 -13.01 3.08 -49.56
C LEU A 764 -13.72 1.72 -49.57
N SER A 765 -14.50 1.41 -48.52
CA SER A 765 -15.27 0.15 -48.39
C SER A 765 -14.42 -1.13 -48.53
N VAL A 766 -13.15 -1.08 -48.14
CA VAL A 766 -12.23 -2.23 -48.15
C VAL A 766 -12.56 -3.17 -46.98
N ASN A 767 -12.82 -4.45 -47.27
CA ASN A 767 -13.03 -5.46 -46.23
C ASN A 767 -11.68 -5.96 -45.70
N LEU A 768 -11.43 -5.74 -44.42
CA LEU A 768 -10.19 -6.15 -43.75
C LEU A 768 -10.31 -7.52 -43.07
N THR A 769 -11.51 -8.12 -43.04
CA THR A 769 -11.74 -9.41 -42.36
C THR A 769 -10.90 -10.51 -42.99
N GLY A 770 -9.95 -11.07 -42.24
CA GLY A 770 -9.05 -12.12 -42.71
C GLY A 770 -7.87 -11.62 -43.58
N ALA A 771 -7.75 -10.32 -43.83
CA ALA A 771 -6.69 -9.72 -44.62
C ALA A 771 -5.36 -9.64 -43.86
N ILE A 772 -4.23 -9.67 -44.57
CA ILE A 772 -2.91 -9.32 -44.00
C ILE A 772 -2.64 -7.85 -44.32
N VAL A 773 -2.48 -7.03 -43.30
CA VAL A 773 -2.29 -5.58 -43.42
C VAL A 773 -0.80 -5.25 -43.51
N ILE A 774 -0.36 -4.50 -44.52
CA ILE A 774 1.00 -3.97 -44.58
C ILE A 774 0.98 -2.52 -44.09
N ALA A 775 1.78 -2.20 -43.08
CA ALA A 775 1.88 -0.86 -42.51
C ALA A 775 3.32 -0.37 -42.42
N ARG A 776 3.53 0.96 -42.54
CA ARG A 776 4.82 1.60 -42.28
C ARG A 776 5.14 1.62 -40.79
N TYR A 777 6.43 1.58 -40.46
CA TYR A 777 6.94 1.55 -39.08
C TYR A 777 6.58 2.81 -38.25
N GLY A 778 6.56 4.02 -38.83
CA GLY A 778 6.50 5.29 -38.08
C GLY A 778 5.13 5.78 -37.59
N LYS A 779 5.14 6.93 -36.89
CA LYS A 779 4.03 7.81 -36.42
C LYS A 779 3.11 7.32 -35.30
N ILE A 780 3.01 6.02 -35.01
CA ILE A 780 2.25 5.47 -33.88
C ILE A 780 2.93 4.20 -33.37
N TYR A 781 2.61 3.78 -32.14
CA TYR A 781 3.19 2.60 -31.51
C TYR A 781 2.89 1.32 -32.29
N ARG A 782 3.89 0.45 -32.32
CA ARG A 782 3.89 -0.79 -33.12
C ARG A 782 2.75 -1.71 -32.69
N GLY A 783 2.59 -1.90 -31.38
CA GLY A 783 1.47 -2.67 -30.82
C GLY A 783 0.10 -2.10 -31.18
N ASP A 784 -0.03 -0.78 -31.25
CA ASP A 784 -1.31 -0.14 -31.57
C ASP A 784 -1.71 -0.36 -33.04
N LYS A 785 -0.74 -0.40 -33.97
CA LYS A 785 -1.01 -0.81 -35.37
C LYS A 785 -1.68 -2.17 -35.44
N VAL A 786 -1.28 -3.10 -34.57
CA VAL A 786 -1.84 -4.45 -34.52
C VAL A 786 -3.18 -4.49 -33.80
N LYS A 787 -3.34 -3.76 -32.69
CA LYS A 787 -4.65 -3.59 -32.05
C LYS A 787 -5.67 -2.98 -33.01
N PHE A 788 -5.28 -1.95 -33.78
CA PHE A 788 -6.15 -1.35 -34.79
C PHE A 788 -6.49 -2.37 -35.88
N ALA A 789 -5.52 -3.08 -36.44
CA ALA A 789 -5.80 -4.12 -37.43
C ALA A 789 -6.76 -5.20 -36.90
N GLU A 790 -6.59 -5.64 -35.64
CA GLU A 790 -7.48 -6.60 -34.98
C GLU A 790 -8.90 -6.04 -34.78
N ARG A 791 -9.05 -4.76 -34.39
CA ARG A 791 -10.37 -4.10 -34.30
C ARG A 791 -11.14 -4.14 -35.62
N TYR A 792 -10.44 -4.13 -36.76
CA TYR A 792 -11.04 -4.24 -38.10
C TYR A 792 -11.03 -5.68 -38.64
N ASN A 793 -10.85 -6.69 -37.77
CA ASN A 793 -10.84 -8.12 -38.09
C ASN A 793 -9.74 -8.59 -39.05
N ALA A 794 -8.63 -7.86 -39.17
CA ALA A 794 -7.47 -8.33 -39.95
C ALA A 794 -6.87 -9.62 -39.36
N ALA A 795 -6.32 -10.48 -40.23
CA ALA A 795 -5.65 -11.72 -39.83
C ALA A 795 -4.21 -11.52 -39.35
N GLY A 796 -3.57 -10.40 -39.72
CA GLY A 796 -2.22 -10.08 -39.28
C GLY A 796 -1.69 -8.77 -39.85
N VAL A 797 -0.54 -8.32 -39.35
CA VAL A 797 0.13 -7.09 -39.80
C VAL A 797 1.58 -7.39 -40.19
N ILE A 798 2.03 -6.84 -41.31
CA ILE A 798 3.43 -6.79 -41.74
C ILE A 798 3.90 -5.35 -41.60
N LEU A 799 4.91 -5.13 -40.79
CA LEU A 799 5.56 -3.83 -40.68
C LEU A 799 6.79 -3.76 -41.59
N TYR A 800 6.95 -2.65 -42.30
CA TYR A 800 8.15 -2.39 -43.07
C TYR A 800 8.65 -0.95 -42.89
N SER A 801 9.95 -0.77 -43.04
CA SER A 801 10.59 0.54 -43.08
C SER A 801 10.54 1.06 -44.52
N ASP A 802 9.86 2.18 -44.78
CA ASP A 802 9.78 2.77 -46.11
C ASP A 802 10.94 3.77 -46.29
N PRO A 803 11.82 3.63 -47.31
CA PRO A 803 12.91 4.59 -47.54
C PRO A 803 12.43 6.05 -47.73
N SER A 804 11.17 6.25 -48.15
CA SER A 804 10.57 7.58 -48.25
C SER A 804 10.28 8.23 -46.90
N ASP A 805 10.17 7.47 -45.82
CA ASP A 805 10.02 8.01 -44.46
C ASP A 805 11.33 8.64 -43.92
N PHE A 806 12.45 8.48 -44.65
CA PHE A 806 13.77 8.88 -44.19
C PHE A 806 14.50 9.86 -45.13
N ASN A 807 13.87 10.28 -46.24
CA ASN A 807 14.41 11.23 -47.24
C ASN A 807 15.89 10.94 -47.65
N ILE A 808 16.20 9.68 -48.02
CA ILE A 808 17.58 9.16 -48.16
C ILE A 808 18.05 9.08 -49.63
N ASP A 809 19.34 9.36 -49.87
CA ASP A 809 20.09 8.91 -51.05
C ASP A 809 20.51 7.42 -50.92
N LEU A 810 19.81 6.54 -51.64
CA LEU A 810 20.04 5.08 -51.63
C LEU A 810 21.40 4.64 -52.22
N SER A 811 22.23 5.55 -52.73
CA SER A 811 23.50 5.21 -53.37
C SER A 811 24.64 4.86 -52.40
N LYS A 812 24.48 5.12 -51.08
CA LYS A 812 25.49 4.84 -50.03
C LYS A 812 24.89 4.35 -48.70
N PRO A 813 24.40 3.10 -48.61
CA PRO A 813 23.95 2.52 -47.34
C PRO A 813 25.12 2.20 -46.39
N TYR A 814 24.83 1.81 -45.14
CA TYR A 814 25.83 1.23 -44.22
C TYR A 814 26.70 0.16 -44.92
N PRO A 815 28.05 0.16 -44.76
CA PRO A 815 28.84 0.90 -43.77
C PRO A 815 29.34 2.29 -44.19
N ASP A 816 28.91 2.83 -45.34
CA ASP A 816 29.41 4.13 -45.84
C ASP A 816 28.62 5.34 -45.26
N SER A 817 27.56 5.07 -44.47
CA SER A 817 26.71 6.05 -43.79
C SER A 817 25.95 5.44 -42.60
N TRP A 818 25.25 6.28 -41.84
CA TRP A 818 24.40 5.91 -40.68
C TRP A 818 23.01 5.39 -41.07
N TRP A 819 22.76 5.06 -42.36
CA TRP A 819 21.47 4.60 -42.86
C TRP A 819 21.38 3.08 -42.94
N LEU A 820 20.20 2.53 -42.60
CA LEU A 820 19.89 1.10 -42.76
C LEU A 820 20.08 0.65 -44.22
N PRO A 821 20.76 -0.47 -44.49
CA PRO A 821 20.82 -1.03 -45.83
C PRO A 821 19.45 -1.59 -46.26
N PRO A 822 19.18 -1.79 -47.56
CA PRO A 822 17.91 -2.34 -48.05
C PRO A 822 17.54 -3.74 -47.48
N THR A 823 18.49 -4.43 -46.86
CA THR A 823 18.33 -5.74 -46.20
C THR A 823 18.14 -5.63 -44.68
N GLY A 824 18.16 -4.43 -44.10
CA GLY A 824 18.04 -4.20 -42.66
C GLY A 824 16.61 -4.32 -42.16
N ILE A 825 16.43 -4.98 -41.01
CA ILE A 825 15.14 -5.21 -40.37
C ILE A 825 15.21 -4.65 -38.94
N GLN A 826 14.27 -3.77 -38.59
CA GLN A 826 14.04 -3.29 -37.22
C GLN A 826 13.27 -4.35 -36.42
N ARG A 827 13.66 -4.60 -35.17
CA ARG A 827 13.11 -5.62 -34.26
C ARG A 827 12.30 -4.99 -33.12
N GLY A 828 11.33 -5.72 -32.58
CA GLY A 828 10.57 -5.34 -31.37
C GLY A 828 9.40 -6.29 -31.08
N VAL A 829 8.74 -6.10 -29.93
CA VAL A 829 7.60 -6.91 -29.48
C VAL A 829 6.35 -6.63 -30.30
N ILE A 830 5.98 -7.53 -31.23
CA ILE A 830 4.59 -7.70 -31.67
C ILE A 830 4.30 -9.10 -32.23
N ALA A 831 3.08 -9.55 -31.98
CA ALA A 831 2.15 -10.25 -32.87
C ALA A 831 2.36 -10.29 -34.39
N GLY A 832 3.47 -10.91 -34.81
CA GLY A 832 3.60 -11.64 -36.08
C GLY A 832 4.86 -11.26 -36.84
N TRP A 833 5.84 -12.18 -36.93
CA TRP A 833 6.96 -12.04 -37.86
C TRP A 833 7.10 -13.26 -38.77
N CYS A 834 7.11 -13.02 -40.08
CA CYS A 834 7.80 -13.86 -41.04
C CYS A 834 9.27 -13.41 -41.12
N GLN A 835 10.20 -14.24 -40.67
CA GLN A 835 11.63 -14.07 -40.97
C GLN A 835 11.99 -14.79 -42.29
N TRP A 836 12.68 -14.09 -43.19
CA TRP A 836 13.40 -14.67 -44.32
C TRP A 836 14.86 -14.95 -43.90
N ARG A 837 15.31 -16.21 -43.98
CA ARG A 837 16.72 -16.56 -43.72
C ARG A 837 17.54 -16.50 -45.02
N PRO A 838 18.70 -15.81 -45.05
CA PRO A 838 19.64 -15.93 -46.15
C PRO A 838 20.48 -17.20 -45.97
N GLY A 839 20.18 -18.24 -46.75
CA GLY A 839 20.97 -19.46 -46.79
C GLY A 839 20.89 -20.09 -48.19
N ASN A 840 21.97 -19.93 -48.95
CA ASN A 840 22.22 -20.38 -50.32
C ASN A 840 21.53 -19.56 -51.43
N ALA A 841 22.29 -18.63 -51.98
CA ALA A 841 21.96 -17.96 -53.24
C ALA A 841 21.74 -18.98 -54.37
N PRO A 842 20.66 -18.84 -55.16
CA PRO A 842 20.76 -18.89 -56.60
C PRO A 842 21.20 -17.51 -57.10
N THR A 843 22.17 -17.51 -58.00
CA THR A 843 22.83 -16.39 -58.67
C THR A 843 21.90 -15.63 -59.64
N THR A 844 20.76 -15.13 -59.18
CA THR A 844 19.88 -14.26 -59.99
C THR A 844 19.16 -13.24 -59.10
N PRO A 845 19.23 -11.93 -59.41
CA PRO A 845 18.58 -10.90 -58.60
C PRO A 845 17.07 -10.95 -58.82
N ILE A 846 16.33 -11.57 -57.90
CA ILE A 846 14.87 -11.36 -57.82
C ILE A 846 14.66 -10.02 -57.13
N GLY A 847 14.76 -8.95 -57.94
CA GLY A 847 14.39 -7.61 -57.55
C GLY A 847 12.88 -7.54 -57.33
N LEU A 848 12.44 -7.64 -56.09
CA LEU A 848 11.21 -6.97 -55.66
C LEU A 848 11.50 -5.48 -55.50
N THR A 849 11.72 -4.83 -56.64
CA THR A 849 11.68 -3.38 -56.73
C THR A 849 10.24 -2.96 -56.42
N LEU A 850 10.00 -2.49 -55.19
CA LEU A 850 8.77 -1.82 -54.73
C LEU A 850 8.41 -0.53 -55.51
N ARG A 851 9.04 -0.27 -56.67
CA ARG A 851 8.61 0.75 -57.63
C ARG A 851 7.21 0.49 -58.21
N HIS A 852 6.66 -0.73 -58.10
CA HIS A 852 5.34 -1.04 -58.64
C HIS A 852 4.17 -0.65 -57.72
N CYS A 853 4.37 -0.51 -56.41
CA CYS A 853 3.28 -0.11 -55.49
C CYS A 853 3.07 1.42 -55.44
N GLN A 854 3.99 2.21 -55.98
CA GLN A 854 3.85 3.66 -56.07
C GLN A 854 3.08 4.17 -57.30
N LYS A 855 2.65 3.29 -58.24
CA LYS A 855 2.18 3.77 -59.56
C LYS A 855 0.73 3.47 -59.97
N TYR A 856 -0.10 2.85 -59.13
CA TYR A 856 -1.52 2.65 -59.47
C TYR A 856 -2.44 2.83 -58.26
N PRO A 857 -3.20 3.93 -58.17
CA PRO A 857 -4.43 3.92 -57.39
C PRO A 857 -5.43 3.07 -58.18
N VAL A 858 -5.80 1.90 -57.63
CA VAL A 858 -6.95 1.08 -58.07
C VAL A 858 -6.99 0.71 -59.56
N SER A 859 -6.69 -0.55 -59.90
CA SER A 859 -7.10 -1.09 -61.20
C SER A 859 -8.63 -1.24 -61.24
N PRO A 860 -9.35 -0.77 -62.28
CA PRO A 860 -10.80 -0.92 -62.42
C PRO A 860 -11.27 -2.35 -62.72
N SER A 861 -10.37 -3.33 -62.79
CA SER A 861 -10.73 -4.73 -63.11
C SER A 861 -10.29 -5.68 -61.99
N GLY A 862 -11.11 -5.72 -60.94
CA GLY A 862 -11.61 -6.89 -60.20
C GLY A 862 -10.85 -8.23 -60.09
N THR A 863 -9.53 -8.31 -60.22
CA THR A 863 -8.81 -9.57 -59.95
C THR A 863 -7.41 -9.30 -59.39
N LEU A 864 -7.26 -9.42 -58.08
CA LEU A 864 -5.97 -9.52 -57.40
C LEU A 864 -5.43 -10.93 -57.66
N THR A 865 -4.24 -11.03 -58.26
CA THR A 865 -3.52 -12.30 -58.37
C THR A 865 -3.02 -12.70 -56.97
N PRO A 866 -3.35 -13.89 -56.44
CA PRO A 866 -2.87 -14.31 -55.13
C PRO A 866 -1.35 -14.49 -55.18
N LEU A 867 -0.60 -13.70 -54.42
CA LEU A 867 0.79 -14.02 -54.11
C LEU A 867 0.78 -15.18 -53.10
N ASN A 868 0.98 -16.41 -53.59
CA ASN A 868 1.18 -17.57 -52.72
C ASN A 868 2.49 -17.39 -51.95
N PHE A 869 2.40 -17.01 -50.68
CA PHE A 869 3.51 -17.19 -49.74
C PHE A 869 3.75 -18.70 -49.58
N LEU A 870 4.90 -19.18 -50.08
CA LEU A 870 5.41 -20.51 -49.74
C LEU A 870 5.44 -20.62 -48.21
N GLY A 871 4.71 -21.63 -47.71
CA GLY A 871 4.27 -21.74 -46.32
C GLY A 871 5.28 -21.22 -45.29
N ALA A 872 4.81 -20.29 -44.45
CA ALA A 872 5.53 -19.91 -43.23
C ALA A 872 5.95 -21.19 -42.49
N PRO A 873 7.21 -21.32 -42.05
CA PRO A 873 7.63 -22.46 -41.26
C PRO A 873 6.70 -22.62 -40.06
N LYS A 874 6.29 -23.87 -39.77
CA LYS A 874 5.59 -24.25 -38.53
C LYS A 874 6.53 -24.14 -37.31
N GLY A 875 7.15 -22.98 -37.11
CA GLY A 875 7.88 -22.68 -35.89
C GLY A 875 6.87 -22.44 -34.77
N LYS A 876 6.74 -23.39 -33.85
CA LYS A 876 6.08 -23.12 -32.57
C LYS A 876 6.93 -22.12 -31.81
N GLN A 877 6.34 -21.00 -31.41
CA GLN A 877 6.98 -20.12 -30.45
C GLN A 877 6.75 -20.70 -29.05
N LEU A 878 7.81 -20.76 -28.26
CA LEU A 878 7.79 -21.30 -26.90
C LEU A 878 7.73 -20.13 -25.93
N LEU A 879 6.71 -20.10 -25.07
CA LEU A 879 6.72 -19.25 -23.89
C LEU A 879 7.66 -19.90 -22.88
N GLU A 880 8.72 -19.20 -22.52
CA GLU A 880 9.70 -19.67 -21.55
C GLU A 880 9.83 -18.64 -20.44
N VAL A 881 9.78 -19.12 -19.20
CA VAL A 881 10.13 -18.32 -18.04
C VAL A 881 11.66 -18.27 -17.97
N LYS A 882 12.22 -17.07 -17.97
CA LYS A 882 13.67 -16.86 -17.89
C LYS A 882 14.02 -15.93 -16.73
N PRO A 883 15.18 -16.13 -16.09
CA PRO A 883 15.74 -15.16 -15.16
C PRO A 883 16.22 -13.91 -15.93
N VAL A 884 15.86 -12.72 -15.45
CA VAL A 884 16.38 -11.40 -15.85
C VAL A 884 17.21 -10.82 -14.69
N TYR A 885 18.20 -9.98 -14.96
CA TYR A 885 19.27 -9.62 -14.02
C TYR A 885 19.48 -8.11 -13.87
N ASN A 886 18.79 -7.46 -12.93
CA ASN A 886 19.05 -6.05 -12.61
C ASN A 886 20.34 -5.88 -11.80
N VAL A 887 21.13 -4.83 -12.07
CA VAL A 887 22.32 -4.45 -11.28
C VAL A 887 22.02 -3.18 -10.49
N ILE A 888 22.08 -3.26 -9.16
CA ILE A 888 21.81 -2.11 -8.30
C ILE A 888 23.07 -1.74 -7.54
N GLY A 889 23.50 -0.47 -7.64
CA GLY A 889 24.64 0.11 -6.95
C GLY A 889 24.19 1.24 -6.03
N ILE A 890 24.68 1.28 -4.79
CA ILE A 890 24.21 2.24 -3.78
C ILE A 890 25.38 3.01 -3.17
N ILE A 891 25.26 4.34 -3.09
CA ILE A 891 26.05 5.19 -2.21
C ILE A 891 25.13 5.73 -1.14
N LYS A 892 25.31 5.29 0.11
CA LYS A 892 24.46 5.68 1.24
C LYS A 892 24.70 7.15 1.62
N GLY A 893 23.61 7.88 1.80
CA GLY A 893 23.63 9.25 2.31
C GLY A 893 24.23 9.36 3.72
N SER A 894 24.85 10.48 4.02
CA SER A 894 25.46 10.77 5.33
C SER A 894 24.46 11.33 6.34
N GLU A 895 23.44 12.07 5.89
CA GLU A 895 22.43 12.69 6.78
C GLU A 895 21.02 12.15 6.53
N GLU A 896 20.66 11.89 5.26
CA GLU A 896 19.33 11.45 4.82
C GLU A 896 19.43 10.22 3.88
N PRO A 897 20.07 9.10 4.25
CA PRO A 897 20.17 7.92 3.39
C PRO A 897 18.85 7.19 3.20
N ASP A 898 17.80 7.54 3.94
CA ASP A 898 16.45 7.09 3.66
C ASP A 898 15.76 7.94 2.58
N ARG A 899 16.48 8.84 1.90
CA ARG A 899 16.04 9.56 0.70
C ARG A 899 16.89 9.13 -0.49
N TYR A 900 16.24 8.72 -1.58
CA TYR A 900 16.88 8.08 -2.73
C TYR A 900 16.83 8.99 -3.96
N VAL A 901 17.99 9.36 -4.49
CA VAL A 901 18.13 9.92 -5.84
C VAL A 901 18.56 8.77 -6.74
N LEU A 902 17.70 8.38 -7.67
CA LEU A 902 17.90 7.21 -8.52
C LEU A 902 18.35 7.63 -9.92
N LEU A 903 19.22 6.83 -10.51
CA LEU A 903 19.63 6.92 -11.92
C LEU A 903 19.51 5.53 -12.53
N GLY A 904 18.82 5.41 -13.66
CA GLY A 904 18.59 4.10 -14.27
C GLY A 904 18.79 4.03 -15.77
N ASN A 905 19.18 2.85 -16.25
CA ASN A 905 19.43 2.53 -17.67
C ASN A 905 19.20 1.04 -17.89
N HIS A 906 18.57 0.61 -18.98
CA HIS A 906 18.56 -0.82 -19.31
C HIS A 906 19.87 -1.30 -19.94
N HIS A 907 20.14 -2.60 -19.99
CA HIS A 907 21.39 -3.13 -20.55
C HIS A 907 21.19 -4.28 -21.55
N ASP A 908 19.97 -4.77 -21.68
CA ASP A 908 19.54 -5.69 -22.72
C ASP A 908 19.31 -4.97 -24.05
N ALA A 909 19.42 -5.72 -25.16
CA ALA A 909 19.16 -5.20 -26.49
C ALA A 909 18.71 -6.32 -27.44
N TRP A 910 17.91 -5.98 -28.46
CA TRP A 910 17.53 -6.94 -29.51
C TRP A 910 18.68 -7.50 -30.35
N ALA A 911 19.81 -6.80 -30.40
CA ALA A 911 20.99 -7.16 -31.21
C ALA A 911 22.33 -6.68 -30.62
N PHE A 912 22.87 -5.55 -31.05
CA PHE A 912 24.15 -5.03 -30.53
C PHE A 912 23.97 -3.86 -29.57
N GLY A 913 22.95 -3.03 -29.79
CA GLY A 913 22.47 -2.00 -28.87
C GLY A 913 23.45 -0.86 -28.57
N ALA A 914 24.36 -0.52 -29.49
CA ALA A 914 25.40 0.48 -29.20
C ALA A 914 24.87 1.90 -28.92
N PHE A 915 23.66 2.20 -29.35
CA PHE A 915 22.96 3.47 -29.16
C PHE A 915 22.06 3.30 -27.94
N ASP A 916 20.96 2.61 -28.17
CA ASP A 916 19.99 2.14 -27.19
C ASP A 916 20.30 0.67 -26.84
N PRO A 917 20.63 0.33 -25.59
CA PRO A 917 20.83 1.23 -24.43
C PRO A 917 22.29 1.50 -24.07
N LEU A 918 23.26 0.90 -24.79
CA LEU A 918 24.62 0.77 -24.26
C LEU A 918 25.39 2.11 -24.19
N SER A 919 24.93 3.14 -24.91
CA SER A 919 25.51 4.48 -24.79
C SER A 919 25.21 5.10 -23.42
N GLY A 920 24.00 4.92 -22.90
CA GLY A 920 23.63 5.33 -21.54
C GLY A 920 24.16 4.38 -20.47
N ALA A 921 24.25 3.07 -20.74
CA ALA A 921 24.90 2.14 -19.81
C ALA A 921 26.38 2.52 -19.56
N ALA A 922 27.05 3.04 -20.61
CA ALA A 922 28.38 3.62 -20.49
C ALA A 922 28.38 4.91 -19.63
N SER A 923 27.43 5.83 -19.86
CA SER A 923 27.24 7.03 -19.03
C SER A 923 26.99 6.68 -17.56
N LEU A 924 26.07 5.76 -17.27
CA LEU A 924 25.73 5.32 -15.92
C LEU A 924 26.97 4.72 -15.23
N THR A 925 27.73 3.90 -15.95
CA THR A 925 28.98 3.32 -15.43
C THR A 925 30.02 4.40 -15.14
N GLU A 926 30.18 5.40 -16.02
CA GLU A 926 31.10 6.51 -15.78
C GLU A 926 30.67 7.38 -14.59
N LEU A 927 29.36 7.60 -14.40
CA LEU A 927 28.82 8.27 -13.22
C LEU A 927 29.16 7.51 -11.94
N THR A 928 29.06 6.17 -11.93
CA THR A 928 29.48 5.38 -10.76
C THR A 928 30.96 5.57 -10.44
N ARG A 929 31.82 5.70 -11.46
CA ARG A 929 33.26 5.95 -11.30
C ARG A 929 33.52 7.33 -10.70
N VAL A 930 32.86 8.37 -11.20
CA VAL A 930 33.01 9.75 -10.73
C VAL A 930 32.53 9.89 -9.28
N PHE A 931 31.33 9.42 -8.97
CA PHE A 931 30.81 9.45 -7.60
C PHE A 931 31.61 8.56 -6.65
N GLY A 932 32.10 7.41 -7.12
CA GLY A 932 33.02 6.56 -6.38
C GLY A 932 34.36 7.23 -6.06
N GLN A 933 34.89 8.06 -6.97
CA GLN A 933 36.09 8.87 -6.72
C GLN A 933 35.85 9.95 -5.66
N LEU A 934 34.70 10.65 -5.73
CA LEU A 934 34.31 11.62 -4.70
C LEU A 934 34.21 10.95 -3.33
N LEU A 935 33.59 9.76 -3.28
CA LEU A 935 33.49 8.98 -2.05
C LEU A 935 34.87 8.60 -1.48
N LYS A 936 35.79 8.13 -2.34
CA LYS A 936 37.18 7.82 -1.95
C LYS A 936 37.96 9.05 -1.44
N GLN A 937 37.59 10.25 -1.87
CA GLN A 937 38.14 11.53 -1.38
C GLN A 937 37.46 12.01 -0.09
N GLY A 938 36.51 11.26 0.46
CA GLY A 938 35.77 11.60 1.68
C GLY A 938 34.51 12.45 1.43
N HIS A 939 34.15 12.70 0.18
CA HIS A 939 32.92 13.43 -0.17
C HIS A 939 31.76 12.44 -0.31
N ARG A 940 31.00 12.26 0.78
CA ARG A 940 29.77 11.46 0.82
C ARG A 940 28.54 12.35 0.63
N PRO A 941 27.57 11.97 -0.22
CA PRO A 941 26.38 12.78 -0.41
C PRO A 941 25.51 12.85 0.84
N ARG A 942 24.65 13.87 0.92
CA ARG A 942 23.66 14.01 2.01
C ARG A 942 22.62 12.89 1.95
N ARG A 943 22.09 12.63 0.76
CA ARG A 943 21.08 11.60 0.44
C ARG A 943 21.71 10.37 -0.20
N THR A 944 20.99 9.27 -0.19
CA THR A 944 21.43 8.06 -0.89
C THR A 944 21.29 8.25 -2.39
N VAL A 945 22.34 7.89 -3.14
CA VAL A 945 22.31 7.80 -4.60
C VAL A 945 22.24 6.32 -4.99
N VAL A 946 21.28 5.97 -5.84
CA VAL A 946 21.06 4.60 -6.32
C VAL A 946 21.29 4.59 -7.83
N PHE A 947 22.17 3.72 -8.29
CA PHE A 947 22.43 3.44 -9.69
C PHE A 947 21.75 2.13 -10.07
N CYS A 948 20.99 2.12 -11.15
CA CYS A 948 20.14 1.01 -11.55
C CYS A 948 20.43 0.61 -13.00
N SER A 949 20.85 -0.64 -13.21
CA SER A 949 20.97 -1.24 -14.54
C SER A 949 19.83 -2.24 -14.69
N TRP A 950 18.88 -1.98 -15.59
CA TRP A 950 17.67 -2.80 -15.78
C TRP A 950 17.87 -3.85 -16.86
N ASP A 951 17.36 -5.06 -16.67
CA ASP A 951 17.31 -6.10 -17.70
C ASP A 951 15.86 -6.22 -18.23
N ALA A 952 15.72 -6.80 -19.40
CA ALA A 952 14.45 -7.03 -20.08
C ALA A 952 13.54 -5.79 -20.24
N GLU A 953 14.15 -4.64 -20.54
CA GLU A 953 13.39 -3.46 -20.97
C GLU A 953 12.70 -3.72 -22.30
N GLU A 954 13.40 -4.42 -23.20
CA GLU A 954 12.97 -4.56 -24.59
C GLU A 954 11.68 -5.41 -24.71
N GLN A 955 11.37 -6.26 -23.72
CA GLN A 955 10.11 -7.03 -23.64
C GLN A 955 8.99 -6.35 -22.87
N GLY A 956 9.15 -5.08 -22.52
CA GLY A 956 8.11 -4.28 -21.89
C GLY A 956 8.48 -3.77 -20.51
N LEU A 957 9.69 -3.22 -20.37
CA LEU A 957 10.17 -2.56 -19.16
C LEU A 957 10.18 -3.49 -17.94
N LEU A 958 10.41 -4.79 -18.14
CA LEU A 958 10.11 -5.80 -17.13
C LEU A 958 11.03 -5.64 -15.91
N GLY A 959 12.33 -5.46 -16.11
CA GLY A 959 13.26 -5.29 -14.99
C GLY A 959 12.95 -4.08 -14.10
N SER A 960 12.64 -2.93 -14.70
CA SER A 960 12.31 -1.72 -13.94
C SER A 960 10.90 -1.78 -13.34
N ASN A 961 9.90 -2.34 -14.04
CA ASN A 961 8.55 -2.54 -13.49
C ASN A 961 8.56 -3.47 -12.28
N GLU A 962 9.14 -4.66 -12.38
CA GLU A 962 9.20 -5.64 -11.28
C GLU A 962 9.91 -5.06 -10.06
N TRP A 963 11.00 -4.30 -10.28
CA TRP A 963 11.71 -3.64 -9.20
C TRP A 963 10.87 -2.54 -8.54
N VAL A 964 10.17 -1.72 -9.32
CA VAL A 964 9.26 -0.68 -8.78
C VAL A 964 8.09 -1.31 -8.05
N GLU A 965 7.51 -2.40 -8.53
CA GLU A 965 6.44 -3.12 -7.86
C GLU A 965 6.89 -3.69 -6.51
N GLU A 966 8.06 -4.32 -6.47
CA GLU A 966 8.69 -4.81 -5.23
C GLU A 966 8.95 -3.67 -4.24
N HIS A 967 9.40 -2.51 -4.74
CA HIS A 967 9.84 -1.39 -3.90
C HIS A 967 8.83 -0.24 -3.80
N LEU A 968 7.59 -0.41 -4.25
CA LEU A 968 6.63 0.70 -4.42
C LEU A 968 6.42 1.50 -3.13
N LYS A 969 6.21 0.81 -2.00
CA LYS A 969 6.02 1.44 -0.69
C LYS A 969 7.25 2.23 -0.25
N VAL A 970 8.45 1.74 -0.58
CA VAL A 970 9.71 2.41 -0.27
C VAL A 970 9.85 3.66 -1.13
N LEU A 971 9.57 3.57 -2.44
CA LEU A 971 9.65 4.70 -3.37
C LEU A 971 8.64 5.80 -3.04
N LEU A 972 7.41 5.44 -2.67
CA LEU A 972 6.37 6.38 -2.22
C LEU A 972 6.77 7.20 -0.99
N GLN A 973 7.69 6.70 -0.16
CA GLN A 973 8.16 7.41 1.03
C GLN A 973 9.54 8.06 0.82
N ARG A 974 10.42 7.41 0.04
CA ARG A 974 11.87 7.69 0.01
C ARG A 974 12.38 8.22 -1.32
N GLY A 975 11.69 7.96 -2.43
CA GLY A 975 12.15 8.32 -3.78
C GLY A 975 12.09 9.82 -4.01
N VAL A 976 13.25 10.48 -4.09
CA VAL A 976 13.37 11.93 -4.34
C VAL A 976 13.15 12.23 -5.81
N ALA A 977 13.88 11.54 -6.68
CA ALA A 977 13.80 11.69 -8.12
C ALA A 977 14.38 10.45 -8.82
N TYR A 978 13.92 10.19 -10.04
CA TYR A 978 14.49 9.20 -10.95
C TYR A 978 15.02 9.89 -12.21
N LEU A 979 16.31 9.71 -12.51
CA LEU A 979 16.95 10.25 -13.71
C LEU A 979 17.14 9.11 -14.70
N ASN A 980 16.44 9.15 -15.82
CA ASN A 980 16.59 8.18 -16.90
C ASN A 980 17.87 8.47 -17.67
N VAL A 981 18.75 7.47 -17.79
CA VAL A 981 20.09 7.57 -18.43
C VAL A 981 20.15 6.88 -19.80
N ASP A 982 19.05 6.23 -20.19
CA ASP A 982 18.81 5.38 -21.37
C ASP A 982 19.83 5.45 -22.54
N TYR A 983 19.71 6.41 -23.46
CA TYR A 983 20.71 6.66 -24.48
C TYR A 983 21.19 8.11 -24.44
N SER A 984 22.51 8.30 -24.59
CA SER A 984 23.11 9.63 -24.40
C SER A 984 23.01 10.50 -25.65
N ALA A 985 23.12 9.92 -26.84
CA ALA A 985 23.07 10.65 -28.10
C ALA A 985 22.58 9.76 -29.25
N VAL A 986 21.62 10.27 -30.01
CA VAL A 986 21.21 9.68 -31.30
C VAL A 986 21.67 10.53 -32.50
N SER A 987 22.22 11.72 -32.22
CA SER A 987 22.90 12.62 -33.16
C SER A 987 23.73 13.66 -32.37
N ASN A 988 24.11 14.78 -32.99
CA ASN A 988 24.99 15.81 -32.40
C ASN A 988 24.50 17.25 -32.60
N PHE A 989 23.19 17.48 -32.77
CA PHE A 989 22.66 18.81 -33.12
C PHE A 989 22.29 19.68 -31.91
N THR A 990 21.42 19.16 -31.03
CA THR A 990 20.88 19.87 -29.85
C THR A 990 20.41 18.89 -28.77
N MET A 991 20.00 19.37 -27.60
CA MET A 991 19.43 18.56 -26.53
C MET A 991 17.90 18.43 -26.66
N ALA A 992 17.35 17.29 -26.30
CA ALA A 992 15.93 17.07 -26.05
C ALA A 992 15.74 16.58 -24.61
N ALA A 993 14.63 16.95 -23.97
CA ALA A 993 14.33 16.48 -22.63
C ALA A 993 12.83 16.48 -22.30
N GLY A 994 12.42 15.45 -21.59
CA GLY A 994 11.15 15.37 -20.89
C GLY A 994 11.38 15.42 -19.39
N THR A 995 10.49 16.08 -18.63
CA THR A 995 10.68 16.18 -17.18
C THR A 995 9.36 16.34 -16.43
N SER A 996 9.29 15.85 -15.20
CA SER A 996 8.29 16.32 -14.24
C SER A 996 8.40 17.84 -14.09
N PRO A 997 7.28 18.59 -14.03
CA PRO A 997 7.32 20.04 -13.82
C PRO A 997 8.15 20.45 -12.58
N LEU A 998 8.22 19.60 -11.55
CA LEU A 998 9.01 19.90 -10.34
C LEU A 998 10.52 19.91 -10.58
N LEU A 999 11.01 19.13 -11.55
CA LEU A 999 12.43 18.96 -11.84
C LEU A 999 12.98 19.90 -12.92
N GLN A 1000 12.11 20.63 -13.62
CA GLN A 1000 12.47 21.47 -14.75
C GLN A 1000 13.60 22.47 -14.44
N ASP A 1001 13.52 23.18 -13.31
CA ASP A 1001 14.56 24.14 -12.94
C ASP A 1001 15.86 23.44 -12.52
N ALA A 1002 15.78 22.27 -11.87
CA ALA A 1002 16.96 21.47 -11.55
C ALA A 1002 17.70 21.01 -12.82
N LEU A 1003 16.95 20.65 -13.87
CA LEU A 1003 17.50 20.31 -15.19
C LEU A 1003 18.16 21.53 -15.85
N TYR A 1004 17.50 22.68 -15.88
CA TYR A 1004 18.06 23.89 -16.47
C TYR A 1004 19.34 24.35 -15.76
N GLU A 1005 19.35 24.34 -14.44
CA GLU A 1005 20.55 24.70 -13.67
C GLU A 1005 21.70 23.72 -13.92
N ALA A 1006 21.42 22.43 -14.11
CA ALA A 1006 22.45 21.47 -14.50
C ALA A 1006 22.99 21.75 -15.92
N ALA A 1007 22.11 22.02 -16.89
CA ALA A 1007 22.48 22.29 -18.28
C ALA A 1007 23.30 23.59 -18.44
N LYS A 1008 23.07 24.60 -17.60
CA LYS A 1008 23.86 25.85 -17.55
C LYS A 1008 25.29 25.66 -17.04
N LEU A 1009 25.58 24.56 -16.34
CA LEU A 1009 26.91 24.28 -15.79
C LEU A 1009 27.79 23.44 -16.71
N VAL A 1010 27.22 22.85 -17.75
CA VAL A 1010 27.93 21.94 -18.67
C VAL A 1010 28.28 22.67 -19.97
N PRO A 1011 29.55 22.66 -20.40
CA PRO A 1011 29.96 23.24 -21.68
C PRO A 1011 29.23 22.62 -22.88
N SER A 1012 28.92 23.45 -23.88
CA SER A 1012 28.31 23.01 -25.14
C SER A 1012 29.20 22.01 -25.90
N ILE A 1013 28.58 21.09 -26.65
CA ILE A 1013 29.26 20.21 -27.62
C ILE A 1013 29.64 20.95 -28.90
N ASP A 1014 28.95 22.06 -29.20
CA ASP A 1014 29.24 22.95 -30.30
C ASP A 1014 29.95 24.22 -29.76
N PRO A 1015 31.19 24.51 -30.18
CA PRO A 1015 31.95 25.68 -29.76
C PRO A 1015 31.28 27.04 -30.05
N ALA A 1016 30.24 27.08 -30.88
CA ALA A 1016 29.46 28.29 -31.13
C ALA A 1016 28.62 28.74 -29.91
N PHE A 1017 28.41 27.86 -28.93
CA PHE A 1017 27.65 28.14 -27.71
C PHE A 1017 28.50 27.92 -26.47
N THR A 1018 28.14 28.58 -25.36
CA THR A 1018 28.92 28.47 -24.11
C THR A 1018 28.53 27.21 -23.34
N THR A 1019 27.23 26.97 -23.17
CA THR A 1019 26.69 25.86 -22.37
C THR A 1019 25.72 25.00 -23.17
N ILE A 1020 25.42 23.80 -22.67
CA ILE A 1020 24.35 22.94 -23.24
C ILE A 1020 23.01 23.68 -23.24
N TYR A 1021 22.71 24.43 -22.18
CA TYR A 1021 21.51 25.27 -22.11
C TYR A 1021 21.46 26.32 -23.23
N ASP A 1022 22.58 27.01 -23.50
CA ASP A 1022 22.64 28.01 -24.57
C ASP A 1022 22.41 27.39 -25.94
N MET A 1023 23.02 26.22 -26.19
CA MET A 1023 22.82 25.49 -27.44
C MET A 1023 21.35 25.07 -27.59
N TRP A 1024 20.76 24.49 -26.54
CA TRP A 1024 19.39 24.02 -26.53
C TRP A 1024 18.37 25.14 -26.76
N LEU A 1025 18.59 26.31 -26.15
CA LEU A 1025 17.75 27.49 -26.33
C LEU A 1025 17.78 28.02 -27.77
N HIS A 1026 18.95 28.04 -28.41
CA HIS A 1026 19.14 28.61 -29.75
C HIS A 1026 18.93 27.59 -30.88
N ARG A 1027 18.85 26.29 -30.56
CA ARG A 1027 18.51 25.19 -31.48
C ARG A 1027 17.35 24.37 -30.90
N PRO A 1028 16.14 24.93 -30.82
CA PRO A 1028 15.00 24.24 -30.23
C PRO A 1028 14.54 23.09 -31.12
N THR A 1029 14.16 21.97 -30.50
CA THR A 1029 13.56 20.81 -31.20
C THR A 1029 12.17 21.10 -31.74
N SER A 1030 11.42 22.02 -31.10
CA SER A 1030 10.10 22.47 -31.55
C SER A 1030 10.12 23.33 -32.82
N GLY A 1031 11.29 23.84 -33.22
CA GLY A 1031 11.44 24.80 -34.32
C GLY A 1031 11.10 26.26 -33.97
N GLU A 1032 10.63 26.54 -32.74
CA GLU A 1032 10.30 27.89 -32.26
C GLU A 1032 11.25 28.29 -31.13
N VAL A 1033 11.86 29.49 -31.24
CA VAL A 1033 12.71 30.06 -30.19
C VAL A 1033 11.83 30.77 -29.16
N ASP A 1034 11.84 30.30 -27.92
CA ASP A 1034 11.14 30.90 -26.77
C ASP A 1034 12.14 31.46 -25.74
N LYS A 1035 11.66 31.96 -24.60
CA LYS A 1035 12.46 32.50 -23.48
C LYS A 1035 13.22 31.42 -22.71
N GLU A 1036 12.76 30.18 -22.75
CA GLU A 1036 13.37 29.02 -22.10
C GLU A 1036 13.34 27.82 -23.06
N PRO A 1037 14.25 26.84 -22.95
CA PRO A 1037 14.24 25.66 -23.80
C PRO A 1037 12.99 24.80 -23.60
N TYR A 1038 12.42 24.29 -24.69
CA TYR A 1038 11.21 23.47 -24.67
C TYR A 1038 11.46 22.11 -23.98
N VAL A 1039 10.59 21.76 -23.03
CA VAL A 1039 10.50 20.42 -22.40
C VAL A 1039 9.08 19.88 -22.54
N TYR A 1040 8.94 18.56 -22.65
CA TYR A 1040 7.64 17.89 -22.57
C TYR A 1040 7.40 17.32 -21.16
N TYR A 1041 6.15 17.32 -20.69
CA TYR A 1041 5.80 16.94 -19.31
C TYR A 1041 5.24 15.52 -19.18
N SER A 1042 4.65 14.96 -20.25
CA SER A 1042 4.33 13.53 -20.30
C SER A 1042 5.52 12.75 -20.82
N LEU A 1043 6.18 12.00 -19.94
CA LEU A 1043 7.36 11.20 -20.27
C LEU A 1043 7.05 9.97 -21.14
N GLY A 1044 5.77 9.66 -21.40
CA GLY A 1044 5.37 8.45 -22.13
C GLY A 1044 5.69 7.15 -21.37
N SER A 1045 5.44 5.99 -21.99
CA SER A 1045 5.63 4.65 -21.39
C SER A 1045 6.70 3.81 -22.09
N SER A 1046 7.66 4.44 -22.75
CA SER A 1046 8.60 3.75 -23.65
C SER A 1046 10.00 3.54 -23.10
N SER A 1047 10.23 3.80 -21.81
CA SER A 1047 11.52 3.60 -21.15
C SER A 1047 11.32 3.47 -19.63
N ASP A 1048 12.40 3.15 -18.90
CA ASP A 1048 12.37 2.67 -17.51
C ASP A 1048 11.77 3.64 -16.49
N MET A 1049 11.72 4.94 -16.78
CA MET A 1049 11.09 5.95 -15.92
C MET A 1049 9.58 5.78 -15.77
N ALA A 1050 8.92 5.04 -16.68
CA ALA A 1050 7.46 4.94 -16.73
C ALA A 1050 6.86 4.47 -15.39
N ALA A 1051 7.41 3.40 -14.81
CA ALA A 1051 6.95 2.86 -13.52
C ALA A 1051 7.21 3.83 -12.36
N PHE A 1052 8.36 4.51 -12.35
CA PHE A 1052 8.70 5.49 -11.33
C PHE A 1052 7.76 6.69 -11.35
N TYR A 1053 7.50 7.24 -12.54
CA TYR A 1053 6.70 8.45 -12.71
C TYR A 1053 5.19 8.18 -12.58
N GLN A 1054 4.68 7.20 -13.31
CA GLN A 1054 3.24 7.01 -13.49
C GLN A 1054 2.59 6.14 -12.41
N ARG A 1055 3.37 5.24 -11.78
CA ARG A 1055 2.89 4.33 -10.75
C ARG A 1055 3.35 4.74 -9.35
N ALA A 1056 4.62 5.11 -9.20
CA ALA A 1056 5.18 5.50 -7.89
C ALA A 1056 5.14 7.02 -7.62
N GLY A 1057 4.79 7.85 -8.61
CA GLY A 1057 4.75 9.32 -8.45
C GLY A 1057 6.10 9.93 -8.09
N VAL A 1058 7.21 9.28 -8.48
CA VAL A 1058 8.56 9.80 -8.26
C VAL A 1058 8.89 10.74 -9.42
N SER A 1059 9.21 12.00 -9.10
CA SER A 1059 9.60 13.00 -10.09
C SER A 1059 10.72 12.49 -10.98
N SER A 1060 10.48 12.49 -12.28
CA SER A 1060 11.36 11.84 -13.24
C SER A 1060 11.80 12.78 -14.37
N VAL A 1061 12.94 12.49 -14.98
CA VAL A 1061 13.46 13.22 -16.14
C VAL A 1061 14.08 12.23 -17.11
N ASP A 1062 13.93 12.53 -18.40
CA ASP A 1062 14.53 11.81 -19.51
C ASP A 1062 15.18 12.82 -20.47
N MET A 1063 16.38 12.55 -20.95
CA MET A 1063 17.14 13.54 -21.74
C MET A 1063 18.26 12.93 -22.60
N TRP A 1064 18.47 13.48 -23.80
CA TRP A 1064 19.50 13.04 -24.75
C TRP A 1064 19.92 14.15 -25.73
N ILE A 1065 21.00 13.92 -26.49
CA ILE A 1065 21.34 14.73 -27.67
C ILE A 1065 20.68 14.17 -28.93
N THR A 1066 19.92 15.02 -29.63
CA THR A 1066 19.11 14.67 -30.79
C THR A 1066 19.59 15.37 -32.08
N TYR A 1067 18.96 15.03 -33.19
CA TYR A 1067 19.14 15.63 -34.51
C TYR A 1067 18.25 16.87 -34.69
N ASP A 1068 18.37 17.56 -35.82
CA ASP A 1068 17.52 18.70 -36.17
C ASP A 1068 16.10 18.23 -36.55
N GLU A 1069 15.26 17.95 -35.56
CA GLU A 1069 13.88 17.47 -35.73
C GLU A 1069 13.01 18.43 -36.56
N ALA A 1070 13.31 19.73 -36.55
CA ALA A 1070 12.58 20.71 -37.33
C ALA A 1070 12.87 20.60 -38.84
N ASN A 1071 14.10 20.26 -39.22
CA ASN A 1071 14.52 20.22 -40.63
C ASN A 1071 14.70 18.80 -41.19
N LEU A 1072 14.80 17.78 -40.34
CA LEU A 1072 14.89 16.38 -40.73
C LEU A 1072 13.59 15.66 -40.41
N PRO A 1073 12.78 15.26 -41.42
CA PRO A 1073 11.47 14.63 -41.21
C PRO A 1073 11.59 13.14 -40.83
N ILE A 1074 12.59 12.76 -40.03
CA ILE A 1074 12.77 11.40 -39.52
C ILE A 1074 12.05 11.26 -38.17
N ILE A 1075 11.45 10.10 -37.94
CA ILE A 1075 10.58 9.85 -36.78
C ILE A 1075 11.37 9.23 -35.60
N THR A 1076 12.45 8.53 -35.92
CA THR A 1076 13.43 7.96 -34.99
C THR A 1076 14.76 7.85 -35.73
N TYR A 1077 15.86 7.58 -35.02
CA TYR A 1077 17.15 7.38 -35.67
C TYR A 1077 17.12 6.09 -36.53
N PRO A 1078 17.76 6.07 -37.71
CA PRO A 1078 17.56 5.03 -38.70
C PRO A 1078 17.93 3.62 -38.22
N LEU A 1079 18.98 3.48 -37.42
CA LEU A 1079 19.48 2.18 -37.01
C LEU A 1079 18.68 1.51 -35.89
N TYR A 1080 17.69 2.19 -35.30
CA TYR A 1080 16.92 1.74 -34.14
C TYR A 1080 16.46 0.27 -34.19
N HIS A 1081 16.79 -0.48 -33.15
CA HIS A 1081 16.56 -1.92 -32.92
C HIS A 1081 16.99 -2.82 -34.08
N SER A 1082 18.15 -2.56 -34.66
CA SER A 1082 18.69 -3.33 -35.78
C SER A 1082 20.05 -3.96 -35.46
N SER A 1083 20.41 -4.98 -36.24
CA SER A 1083 21.76 -5.57 -36.17
C SER A 1083 22.89 -4.62 -36.61
N TYR A 1084 22.55 -3.39 -37.01
CA TYR A 1084 23.51 -2.37 -37.45
C TYR A 1084 23.83 -1.33 -36.36
N GLU A 1085 23.18 -1.41 -35.20
CA GLU A 1085 23.50 -0.59 -34.01
C GLU A 1085 24.80 -1.06 -33.34
N THR A 1086 25.88 -0.90 -34.07
CA THR A 1086 27.21 -1.34 -33.69
C THR A 1086 28.00 -0.19 -33.09
N PHE A 1087 28.99 -0.51 -32.27
CA PHE A 1087 29.94 0.47 -31.73
C PHE A 1087 30.61 1.28 -32.86
N PHE A 1088 30.93 0.64 -33.98
CA PHE A 1088 31.48 1.32 -35.16
C PHE A 1088 30.53 2.41 -35.68
N ALA A 1089 29.22 2.12 -35.78
CA ALA A 1089 28.25 3.10 -36.26
C ALA A 1089 28.14 4.31 -35.30
N TYR A 1090 28.13 4.06 -34.00
CA TYR A 1090 28.06 5.09 -32.97
C TYR A 1090 29.32 5.98 -33.00
N ASP A 1091 30.51 5.37 -32.94
CA ASP A 1091 31.82 6.06 -32.92
C ASP A 1091 32.15 6.78 -34.23
N THR A 1092 31.66 6.28 -35.37
CA THR A 1092 32.02 6.87 -36.68
C THR A 1092 31.06 7.97 -37.12
N PHE A 1093 29.76 7.81 -36.89
CA PHE A 1093 28.74 8.65 -37.51
C PHE A 1093 27.94 9.52 -36.55
N ILE A 1094 27.83 9.13 -35.29
CA ILE A 1094 26.91 9.77 -34.33
C ILE A 1094 27.65 10.64 -33.36
N ASP A 1095 28.61 10.06 -32.66
CA ASP A 1095 29.40 10.77 -31.67
C ASP A 1095 30.90 10.49 -31.82
N PRO A 1096 31.53 10.97 -32.91
CA PRO A 1096 32.97 10.84 -33.09
C PRO A 1096 33.74 11.44 -31.91
N GLY A 1097 34.46 10.59 -31.18
CA GLY A 1097 35.21 11.00 -30.00
C GLY A 1097 34.39 11.14 -28.71
N PHE A 1098 33.14 10.66 -28.67
CA PHE A 1098 32.29 10.57 -27.48
C PHE A 1098 32.02 11.93 -26.78
N VAL A 1099 31.95 13.01 -27.56
CA VAL A 1099 31.80 14.39 -27.05
C VAL A 1099 30.37 14.61 -26.54
N ALA A 1100 29.37 14.14 -27.28
CA ALA A 1100 27.96 14.27 -26.90
C ALA A 1100 27.62 13.39 -25.70
N ASN A 1101 28.09 12.13 -25.71
CA ASN A 1101 27.91 11.21 -24.59
C ASN A 1101 28.51 11.79 -23.31
N ALA A 1102 29.77 12.25 -23.35
CA ALA A 1102 30.43 12.85 -22.19
C ALA A 1102 29.77 14.14 -21.69
N ALA A 1103 29.16 14.95 -22.58
CA ALA A 1103 28.41 16.13 -22.16
C ALA A 1103 27.15 15.75 -21.39
N MET A 1104 26.37 14.78 -21.90
CA MET A 1104 25.17 14.29 -21.21
C MET A 1104 25.50 13.60 -19.89
N THR A 1105 26.57 12.79 -19.83
CA THR A 1105 27.08 12.23 -18.57
C THR A 1105 27.31 13.32 -17.52
N LYS A 1106 27.85 14.48 -17.91
CA LYS A 1106 28.05 15.61 -16.98
C LYS A 1106 26.73 16.24 -16.54
N VAL A 1107 25.74 16.39 -17.42
CA VAL A 1107 24.43 16.95 -17.06
C VAL A 1107 23.76 16.05 -16.01
N TRP A 1108 23.69 14.72 -16.24
CA TRP A 1108 23.21 13.76 -15.24
C TRP A 1108 24.00 13.85 -13.94
N GLY A 1109 25.33 13.90 -14.00
CA GLY A 1109 26.18 13.94 -12.81
C GLY A 1109 25.97 15.20 -11.96
N VAL A 1110 25.84 16.37 -12.60
CA VAL A 1110 25.55 17.63 -11.91
C VAL A 1110 24.16 17.60 -11.29
N MET A 1111 23.15 17.15 -12.02
CA MET A 1111 21.78 17.04 -11.51
C MET A 1111 21.70 16.10 -10.31
N THR A 1112 22.31 14.91 -10.40
CA THR A 1112 22.42 13.97 -9.26
C THR A 1112 23.10 14.59 -8.08
N SER A 1113 24.24 15.25 -8.28
CA SER A 1113 25.00 15.87 -7.19
C SER A 1113 24.18 16.95 -6.48
N ASN A 1114 23.46 17.78 -7.23
CA ASN A 1114 22.60 18.83 -6.68
C ASN A 1114 21.45 18.22 -5.87
N LEU A 1115 20.71 17.26 -6.43
CA LEU A 1115 19.60 16.59 -5.74
C LEU A 1115 20.06 15.80 -4.52
N ALA A 1116 21.24 15.18 -4.59
CA ALA A 1116 21.78 14.38 -3.50
C ALA A 1116 22.35 15.22 -2.34
N ASN A 1117 22.73 16.48 -2.58
CA ASN A 1117 23.43 17.31 -1.57
C ASN A 1117 22.65 18.55 -1.10
N CYS A 1118 21.65 19.01 -1.86
CA CYS A 1118 20.90 20.21 -1.48
C CYS A 1118 20.16 20.03 -0.14
N LYS A 1119 20.16 21.09 0.68
CA LYS A 1119 19.43 21.10 1.95
C LYS A 1119 17.92 21.14 1.73
N LEU A 1120 17.50 22.00 0.81
CA LEU A 1120 16.15 22.13 0.30
C LEU A 1120 16.15 21.61 -1.14
N LEU A 1121 15.22 20.74 -1.50
CA LEU A 1121 15.08 20.24 -2.85
C LEU A 1121 14.79 21.39 -3.81
N PRO A 1122 15.44 21.47 -4.98
CA PRO A 1122 15.25 22.54 -5.95
C PRO A 1122 13.96 22.35 -6.76
N PHE A 1123 12.87 21.99 -6.08
CA PHE A 1123 11.56 21.77 -6.70
C PHE A 1123 10.79 23.09 -6.71
N LYS A 1124 10.20 23.43 -7.86
CA LYS A 1124 9.37 24.62 -8.01
C LYS A 1124 7.91 24.23 -8.26
N VAL A 1125 7.11 24.35 -7.21
CA VAL A 1125 5.69 23.95 -7.22
C VAL A 1125 4.85 24.79 -8.20
N GLU A 1126 5.27 26.03 -8.46
CA GLU A 1126 4.59 26.92 -9.42
C GLU A 1126 4.69 26.42 -10.88
N ARG A 1127 5.78 25.73 -11.25
CA ARG A 1127 5.94 25.08 -12.56
C ARG A 1127 4.83 24.04 -12.77
N TYR A 1128 4.49 23.30 -11.72
CA TYR A 1128 3.43 22.29 -11.74
C TYR A 1128 2.05 22.90 -12.00
N SER A 1129 1.68 23.97 -11.28
CA SER A 1129 0.41 24.66 -11.53
C SER A 1129 0.34 25.29 -12.93
N THR A 1130 1.49 25.74 -13.47
CA THR A 1130 1.58 26.26 -14.83
C THR A 1130 1.33 25.17 -15.86
N ALA A 1131 1.97 24.01 -15.72
CA ALA A 1131 1.76 22.85 -16.60
C ALA A 1131 0.28 22.43 -16.62
N VAL A 1132 -0.32 22.21 -15.44
CA VAL A 1132 -1.74 21.84 -15.30
C VAL A 1132 -2.66 22.85 -15.99
N SER A 1133 -2.39 24.15 -15.82
CA SER A 1133 -3.20 25.22 -16.43
C SER A 1133 -3.09 25.24 -17.96
N THR A 1134 -1.88 25.06 -18.49
CA THR A 1134 -1.63 25.01 -19.94
C THR A 1134 -2.39 23.85 -20.58
N PHE A 1135 -2.29 22.65 -20.01
CA PHE A 1135 -3.00 21.48 -20.53
C PHE A 1135 -4.52 21.59 -20.39
N TYR A 1136 -5.01 22.11 -19.27
CA TYR A 1136 -6.44 22.34 -19.13
C TYR A 1136 -6.99 23.33 -20.17
N THR A 1137 -6.18 24.32 -20.56
CA THR A 1137 -6.54 25.30 -21.59
C THR A 1137 -6.54 24.71 -23.00
N SER A 1138 -5.70 23.71 -23.27
CA SER A 1138 -5.63 23.04 -24.58
C SER A 1138 -6.77 22.05 -24.84
N LEU A 1139 -7.52 21.63 -23.80
CA LEU A 1139 -8.68 20.75 -23.96
C LEU A 1139 -9.80 21.40 -24.78
N ASN A 1140 -10.30 20.70 -25.80
CA ASN A 1140 -11.45 21.14 -26.58
C ASN A 1140 -12.77 20.89 -25.81
N LYS A 1141 -13.29 21.96 -25.20
CA LYS A 1141 -14.45 21.92 -24.30
C LYS A 1141 -15.78 22.39 -24.94
N THR A 1142 -15.82 22.57 -26.26
CA THR A 1142 -16.90 23.28 -26.98
C THR A 1142 -18.32 22.75 -26.72
N SER A 1143 -18.48 21.44 -26.48
CA SER A 1143 -19.78 20.78 -26.27
C SER A 1143 -20.01 20.28 -24.83
N TRP A 1144 -19.10 20.55 -23.91
CA TRP A 1144 -19.11 19.97 -22.56
C TRP A 1144 -20.31 20.45 -21.72
N LYS A 1145 -20.62 21.76 -21.75
CA LYS A 1145 -21.75 22.33 -21.00
C LYS A 1145 -23.10 21.79 -21.47
N GLU A 1146 -23.25 21.59 -22.78
CA GLU A 1146 -24.48 21.06 -23.39
C GLU A 1146 -24.79 19.64 -22.91
N HIS A 1147 -23.76 18.89 -22.49
CA HIS A 1147 -23.88 17.51 -21.99
C HIS A 1147 -23.74 17.41 -20.46
N GLY A 1148 -23.80 18.53 -19.73
CA GLY A 1148 -23.81 18.56 -18.26
C GLY A 1148 -22.46 18.30 -17.59
N VAL A 1149 -21.34 18.53 -18.27
CA VAL A 1149 -20.01 18.49 -17.66
C VAL A 1149 -19.74 19.80 -16.91
N ASN A 1150 -19.32 19.71 -15.64
CA ASN A 1150 -19.12 20.87 -14.76
C ASN A 1150 -17.72 21.48 -14.97
N ILE A 1151 -17.65 22.51 -15.80
CA ILE A 1151 -16.39 23.21 -16.14
C ILE A 1151 -16.01 24.18 -15.01
N GLU A 1152 -17.00 24.82 -14.40
CA GLU A 1152 -16.80 25.86 -13.38
C GLU A 1152 -16.11 25.31 -12.12
N ALA A 1153 -16.42 24.07 -11.73
CA ALA A 1153 -15.74 23.42 -10.60
C ALA A 1153 -14.27 23.13 -10.90
N MET A 1154 -13.96 22.68 -12.13
CA MET A 1154 -12.58 22.43 -12.55
C MET A 1154 -11.78 23.74 -12.67
N ASP A 1155 -12.40 24.81 -13.19
CA ASP A 1155 -11.81 26.16 -13.20
C ASP A 1155 -11.46 26.60 -11.76
N SER A 1156 -12.38 26.42 -10.81
CA SER A 1156 -12.16 26.79 -9.41
C SER A 1156 -11.06 25.97 -8.76
N ALA A 1157 -11.01 24.66 -9.00
CA ALA A 1157 -9.97 23.80 -8.45
C ALA A 1157 -8.58 24.20 -8.95
N ILE A 1158 -8.45 24.49 -10.26
CA ILE A 1158 -7.18 24.95 -10.85
C ILE A 1158 -6.77 26.30 -10.26
N MET A 1159 -7.70 27.27 -10.14
CA MET A 1159 -7.40 28.56 -9.50
C MET A 1159 -6.94 28.42 -8.04
N ASN A 1160 -7.61 27.54 -7.27
CA ASN A 1160 -7.23 27.25 -5.89
C ASN A 1160 -5.84 26.61 -5.82
N PHE A 1161 -5.56 25.65 -6.70
CA PHE A 1161 -4.26 25.01 -6.80
C PHE A 1161 -3.15 26.02 -7.15
N THR A 1162 -3.35 26.89 -8.15
CA THR A 1162 -2.41 27.96 -8.48
C THR A 1162 -2.17 28.92 -7.32
N LYS A 1163 -3.21 29.24 -6.54
CA LYS A 1163 -3.07 30.09 -5.34
C LYS A 1163 -2.28 29.38 -4.25
N ALA A 1164 -2.55 28.09 -4.01
CA ALA A 1164 -1.90 27.29 -2.99
C ALA A 1164 -0.41 27.07 -3.31
N THR A 1165 -0.07 26.72 -4.55
CA THR A 1165 1.34 26.57 -4.99
C THR A 1165 2.11 27.87 -4.81
N LYS A 1166 1.52 29.01 -5.19
CA LYS A 1166 2.13 30.32 -5.01
C LYS A 1166 2.36 30.65 -3.52
N ALA A 1167 1.34 30.48 -2.68
CA ALA A 1167 1.45 30.76 -1.24
C ALA A 1167 2.51 29.86 -0.57
N PHE A 1168 2.54 28.58 -0.92
CA PHE A 1168 3.51 27.63 -0.39
C PHE A 1168 4.94 27.97 -0.85
N GLN A 1169 5.13 28.35 -2.12
CA GLN A 1169 6.43 28.79 -2.63
C GLN A 1169 6.91 30.05 -1.91
N GLU A 1170 6.03 31.04 -1.70
CA GLU A 1170 6.33 32.25 -0.93
C GLU A 1170 6.70 31.93 0.53
N GLN A 1171 6.02 30.96 1.17
CA GLN A 1171 6.34 30.50 2.53
C GLN A 1171 7.72 29.84 2.60
N ILE A 1172 8.07 29.00 1.63
CA ILE A 1172 9.42 28.42 1.53
C ILE A 1172 10.46 29.53 1.41
N ASP A 1173 10.24 30.48 0.50
CA ASP A 1173 11.19 31.55 0.20
C ASP A 1173 11.36 32.54 1.38
N GLN A 1174 10.34 32.70 2.24
CA GLN A 1174 10.36 33.58 3.41
C GLN A 1174 10.83 32.91 4.71
N SER A 1175 10.40 31.67 4.98
CA SER A 1175 10.59 30.99 6.27
C SER A 1175 11.81 30.06 6.31
N ILE A 1176 12.32 29.63 5.15
CA ILE A 1176 13.48 28.73 5.09
C ILE A 1176 14.76 29.51 4.81
N SER A 1177 15.74 29.38 5.70
CA SER A 1177 17.05 30.01 5.57
C SER A 1177 18.17 29.00 5.80
N ALA A 1178 19.41 29.40 5.55
CA ALA A 1178 20.59 28.59 5.85
C ALA A 1178 20.73 28.18 7.35
N LYS A 1179 19.94 28.80 8.24
CA LYS A 1179 19.91 28.53 9.69
C LYS A 1179 18.71 27.66 10.14
N SER A 1180 17.82 27.25 9.23
CA SER A 1180 16.67 26.40 9.59
C SER A 1180 17.13 25.04 10.12
N SER A 1181 16.37 24.48 11.07
CA SER A 1181 16.72 23.19 11.67
C SER A 1181 16.65 22.05 10.64
N PRO A 1182 17.43 20.95 10.81
CA PRO A 1182 17.34 19.78 9.93
C PRO A 1182 15.92 19.20 9.83
N LEU A 1183 15.14 19.25 10.91
CA LEU A 1183 13.76 18.77 10.93
C LEU A 1183 12.83 19.66 10.08
N GLN A 1184 12.94 20.99 10.19
CA GLN A 1184 12.15 21.91 9.34
C GLN A 1184 12.47 21.72 7.86
N LEU A 1185 13.75 21.60 7.50
CA LEU A 1185 14.17 21.33 6.11
C LEU A 1185 13.62 19.99 5.61
N ARG A 1186 13.63 18.95 6.45
CA ARG A 1186 13.08 17.65 6.11
C ARG A 1186 11.56 17.69 5.91
N MET A 1187 10.82 18.38 6.78
CA MET A 1187 9.37 18.55 6.63
C MET A 1187 9.01 19.22 5.30
N VAL A 1188 9.74 20.27 4.91
CA VAL A 1188 9.52 20.94 3.62
C VAL A 1188 9.87 20.04 2.44
N ASN A 1189 11.01 19.35 2.48
CA ASN A 1189 11.40 18.41 1.41
C ASN A 1189 10.39 17.28 1.24
N ASP A 1190 9.89 16.73 2.35
CA ASP A 1190 8.89 15.67 2.31
C ASP A 1190 7.59 16.18 1.67
N ARG A 1191 7.16 17.41 1.98
CA ARG A 1191 6.00 18.04 1.31
C ARG A 1191 6.23 18.27 -0.18
N LEU A 1192 7.41 18.75 -0.58
CA LEU A 1192 7.77 18.93 -1.99
C LEU A 1192 7.72 17.59 -2.76
N MET A 1193 8.20 16.51 -2.16
CA MET A 1193 8.13 15.16 -2.74
C MET A 1193 6.70 14.61 -2.82
N GLN A 1194 5.84 14.94 -1.86
CA GLN A 1194 4.45 14.43 -1.84
C GLN A 1194 3.53 15.13 -2.85
N LEU A 1195 3.87 16.31 -3.34
CA LEU A 1195 3.04 17.07 -4.26
C LEU A 1195 2.67 16.26 -5.52
N GLU A 1196 3.64 15.63 -6.17
CA GLU A 1196 3.39 14.85 -7.38
C GLU A 1196 2.67 13.53 -7.08
N ARG A 1197 3.02 12.88 -5.96
CA ARG A 1197 2.39 11.64 -5.52
C ARG A 1197 0.91 11.81 -5.15
N ALA A 1198 0.52 13.02 -4.75
CA ALA A 1198 -0.88 13.34 -4.47
C ALA A 1198 -1.76 13.36 -5.73
N PHE A 1199 -1.17 13.29 -6.94
CA PHE A 1199 -1.89 13.10 -8.19
C PHE A 1199 -2.05 11.63 -8.62
N LEU A 1200 -1.69 10.68 -7.76
CA LEU A 1200 -1.91 9.25 -8.01
C LEU A 1200 -3.33 8.84 -7.58
N ASP A 1201 -4.08 8.22 -8.48
CA ASP A 1201 -5.33 7.53 -8.19
C ASP A 1201 -5.03 6.06 -7.84
N PRO A 1202 -5.37 5.57 -6.63
CA PRO A 1202 -5.19 4.18 -6.25
C PRO A 1202 -5.83 3.18 -7.22
N GLU A 1203 -6.98 3.53 -7.81
CA GLU A 1203 -7.73 2.69 -8.76
C GLU A 1203 -7.12 2.66 -10.17
N GLY A 1204 -6.23 3.61 -10.47
CA GLY A 1204 -5.63 3.77 -11.78
C GLY A 1204 -6.57 4.37 -12.84
N LEU A 1205 -6.05 4.52 -14.05
CA LEU A 1205 -6.81 5.10 -15.17
C LEU A 1205 -7.79 4.07 -15.76
N PRO A 1206 -8.94 4.51 -16.32
CA PRO A 1206 -9.92 3.60 -16.92
C PRO A 1206 -9.29 2.68 -17.96
N GLY A 1207 -9.28 1.36 -17.72
CA GLY A 1207 -8.70 0.35 -18.62
C GLY A 1207 -7.18 0.14 -18.50
N SER A 1208 -6.51 0.92 -17.65
CA SER A 1208 -5.07 0.85 -17.36
C SER A 1208 -4.83 1.03 -15.85
N PRO A 1209 -5.21 0.03 -15.02
CA PRO A 1209 -5.15 0.14 -13.55
C PRO A 1209 -3.71 0.28 -12.99
N ASP A 1210 -2.72 -0.07 -13.81
CA ASP A 1210 -1.29 0.07 -13.56
C ASP A 1210 -0.77 1.51 -13.73
N GLN A 1211 -1.47 2.34 -14.51
CA GLN A 1211 -1.19 3.76 -14.69
C GLN A 1211 -2.02 4.57 -13.70
N LYS A 1212 -1.37 5.19 -12.72
CA LYS A 1212 -2.07 5.83 -11.59
C LYS A 1212 -2.08 7.35 -11.64
N HIS A 1213 -1.18 7.95 -12.40
CA HIS A 1213 -1.02 9.39 -12.41
C HIS A 1213 -2.15 10.08 -13.20
N VAL A 1214 -3.04 10.79 -12.48
CA VAL A 1214 -4.25 11.43 -13.06
C VAL A 1214 -3.91 12.57 -14.03
N MET A 1215 -2.81 13.30 -13.78
CA MET A 1215 -2.37 14.39 -14.66
C MET A 1215 -1.47 13.93 -15.81
N PHE A 1216 -0.48 13.07 -15.57
CA PHE A 1216 0.58 12.73 -16.53
C PHE A 1216 0.74 11.22 -16.71
N ALA A 1217 0.09 10.67 -17.73
CA ALA A 1217 0.27 9.28 -18.17
C ALA A 1217 -0.07 9.16 -19.67
N PRO A 1218 0.40 8.09 -20.35
CA PRO A 1218 0.14 7.88 -21.77
C PRO A 1218 -1.34 7.64 -22.04
N SER A 1219 -1.77 7.95 -23.26
CA SER A 1219 -3.12 7.61 -23.73
C SER A 1219 -3.20 6.15 -24.13
N GLN A 1220 -4.34 5.49 -23.88
CA GLN A 1220 -4.61 4.14 -24.39
C GLN A 1220 -4.68 4.06 -25.93
N PHE A 1221 -4.86 5.20 -26.60
CA PHE A 1221 -5.00 5.30 -28.04
C PHE A 1221 -3.73 5.76 -28.74
N ASP A 1222 -2.79 6.37 -28.01
CA ASP A 1222 -1.49 6.77 -28.53
C ASP A 1222 -0.44 6.88 -27.40
N ASN A 1223 0.39 5.85 -27.28
CA ASN A 1223 1.49 5.81 -26.30
C ASN A 1223 2.64 6.79 -26.59
N TYR A 1224 2.67 7.45 -27.76
CA TYR A 1224 3.75 8.37 -28.18
C TYR A 1224 3.39 9.86 -28.11
N VAL A 1225 2.15 10.21 -27.77
CA VAL A 1225 1.70 11.61 -27.72
C VAL A 1225 1.69 12.11 -26.28
N ASP A 1226 2.21 13.33 -26.09
CA ASP A 1226 2.20 14.06 -24.82
C ASP A 1226 0.76 14.36 -24.41
N ASN A 1227 0.17 13.45 -23.63
CA ASN A 1227 -1.19 13.55 -23.15
C ASN A 1227 -1.17 13.86 -21.65
N SER A 1228 -1.81 14.97 -21.30
CA SER A 1228 -2.16 15.31 -19.93
C SER A 1228 -3.66 15.20 -19.74
N PHE A 1229 -4.10 14.84 -18.54
CA PHE A 1229 -5.46 14.37 -18.26
C PHE A 1229 -5.86 13.15 -19.11
N PRO A 1230 -5.07 12.05 -19.11
CA PRO A 1230 -5.31 10.89 -19.97
C PRO A 1230 -6.73 10.32 -19.85
N GLY A 1231 -7.31 10.26 -18.65
CA GLY A 1231 -8.70 9.84 -18.47
C GLY A 1231 -9.70 10.71 -19.24
N ILE A 1232 -9.51 12.04 -19.26
CA ILE A 1232 -10.37 12.96 -20.02
C ILE A 1232 -10.11 12.81 -21.52
N VAL A 1233 -8.84 12.80 -21.93
CA VAL A 1233 -8.44 12.75 -23.35
C VAL A 1233 -8.91 11.45 -24.00
N ASP A 1234 -8.72 10.31 -23.33
CA ASP A 1234 -9.12 9.00 -23.84
C ASP A 1234 -10.62 8.90 -24.01
N THR A 1235 -11.40 9.36 -23.03
CA THR A 1235 -12.86 9.40 -23.15
C THR A 1235 -13.29 10.36 -24.27
N MET A 1236 -12.65 11.52 -24.43
CA MET A 1236 -12.95 12.44 -25.53
C MET A 1236 -12.67 11.84 -26.91
N VAL A 1237 -11.58 11.08 -27.05
CA VAL A 1237 -11.27 10.37 -28.30
C VAL A 1237 -12.39 9.39 -28.63
N GLN A 1238 -12.89 8.63 -27.66
CA GLN A 1238 -14.03 7.72 -27.87
C GLN A 1238 -15.31 8.48 -28.28
N ILE A 1239 -15.61 9.62 -27.65
CA ILE A 1239 -16.77 10.45 -28.03
C ILE A 1239 -16.64 10.93 -29.48
N GLN A 1240 -15.46 11.41 -29.89
CA GLN A 1240 -15.21 11.84 -31.27
C GLN A 1240 -15.34 10.70 -32.29
N GLN A 1241 -15.13 9.46 -31.85
CA GLN A 1241 -15.32 8.26 -32.66
C GLN A 1241 -16.79 7.81 -32.78
N GLY A 1242 -17.70 8.47 -32.06
CA GLY A 1242 -19.14 8.22 -32.11
C GLY A 1242 -19.69 7.34 -30.97
N TYR A 1243 -18.89 7.04 -29.94
CA TYR A 1243 -19.37 6.33 -28.75
C TYR A 1243 -20.06 7.31 -27.78
N ASP A 1244 -21.17 6.89 -27.19
CA ASP A 1244 -21.86 7.68 -26.15
C ASP A 1244 -21.19 7.49 -24.79
N LYS A 1245 -20.21 8.35 -24.50
CA LYS A 1245 -19.33 8.26 -23.31
C LYS A 1245 -19.35 9.53 -22.45
N TRP A 1246 -20.43 10.30 -22.54
CA TRP A 1246 -20.54 11.57 -21.81
C TRP A 1246 -20.56 11.42 -20.28
N ASP A 1247 -21.11 10.33 -19.75
CA ASP A 1247 -21.11 10.08 -18.31
C ASP A 1247 -19.71 9.70 -17.79
N GLU A 1248 -18.95 8.94 -18.58
CA GLU A 1248 -17.54 8.64 -18.28
C GLU A 1248 -16.71 9.93 -18.29
N LEU A 1249 -16.97 10.85 -19.22
CA LEU A 1249 -16.28 12.15 -19.26
C LEU A 1249 -16.59 12.98 -18.00
N LYS A 1250 -17.84 13.00 -17.53
CA LYS A 1250 -18.20 13.68 -16.27
C LYS A 1250 -17.44 13.08 -15.08
N GLN A 1251 -17.32 11.76 -15.03
CA GLN A 1251 -16.57 11.07 -13.98
C GLN A 1251 -15.09 11.45 -14.02
N GLN A 1252 -14.45 11.45 -15.20
CA GLN A 1252 -13.04 11.79 -15.34
C GLN A 1252 -12.74 13.26 -15.03
N VAL A 1253 -13.66 14.17 -15.40
CA VAL A 1253 -13.59 15.59 -14.99
C VAL A 1253 -13.76 15.75 -13.49
N TYR A 1254 -14.66 14.99 -12.86
CA TYR A 1254 -14.83 14.98 -11.40
C TYR A 1254 -13.57 14.49 -10.69
N ILE A 1255 -13.00 13.35 -11.10
CA ILE A 1255 -11.77 12.80 -10.53
C ILE A 1255 -10.64 13.83 -10.64
N SER A 1256 -10.42 14.39 -11.83
CA SER A 1256 -9.39 15.42 -12.04
C SER A 1256 -9.60 16.65 -11.17
N THR A 1257 -10.85 17.13 -11.04
CA THR A 1257 -11.21 18.30 -10.22
C THR A 1257 -10.96 18.04 -8.73
N TYR A 1258 -11.42 16.89 -8.23
CA TYR A 1258 -11.24 16.48 -6.84
C TYR A 1258 -9.76 16.31 -6.50
N THR A 1259 -8.99 15.66 -7.36
CA THR A 1259 -7.55 15.46 -7.17
C THR A 1259 -6.81 16.79 -7.12
N ILE A 1260 -7.05 17.71 -8.07
CA ILE A 1260 -6.42 19.05 -8.06
C ILE A 1260 -6.76 19.82 -6.78
N GLN A 1261 -8.02 19.79 -6.35
CA GLN A 1261 -8.45 20.49 -5.13
C GLN A 1261 -7.87 19.86 -3.86
N SER A 1262 -7.78 18.53 -3.81
CA SER A 1262 -7.18 17.79 -2.70
C SER A 1262 -5.69 18.11 -2.58
N VAL A 1263 -4.97 18.09 -3.71
CA VAL A 1263 -3.56 18.45 -3.77
C VAL A 1263 -3.35 19.89 -3.30
N ALA A 1264 -4.19 20.85 -3.74
CA ALA A 1264 -4.12 22.23 -3.27
C ALA A 1264 -4.19 22.34 -1.74
N SER A 1265 -5.07 21.54 -1.12
CA SER A 1265 -5.27 21.50 0.33
C SER A 1265 -4.03 20.95 1.06
N THR A 1266 -3.24 20.07 0.43
CA THR A 1266 -1.98 19.56 1.01
C THR A 1266 -0.88 20.61 1.15
N LEU A 1267 -1.04 21.76 0.49
CA LEU A 1267 -0.11 22.89 0.47
C LEU A 1267 -0.54 24.05 1.40
N GLU A 1268 -1.68 23.93 2.11
CA GLU A 1268 -2.16 24.96 3.05
C GLU A 1268 -1.31 25.02 4.35
N ASP A 1269 -1.34 26.18 5.02
CA ASP A 1269 -0.39 26.62 6.06
C ASP A 1269 -0.10 25.56 7.15
N ILE A 1270 1.17 25.16 7.24
CA ILE A 1270 1.70 24.14 8.15
C ILE A 1270 2.35 24.72 9.42
N GLY A 1271 2.17 26.02 9.70
CA GLY A 1271 2.71 26.63 10.92
C GLY A 1271 4.24 26.62 10.99
N LEU A 1272 4.91 26.80 9.84
CA LEU A 1272 6.38 26.95 9.74
C LEU A 1272 6.91 28.22 10.39
#